data_AF-A0A1U9R140-F1
#
_entry.id   AF-A0A1U9R140-F1
#
_cell.length_a   1.000
_cell.length_b   1.000
_cell.length_c   1.000
_cell.angle_alpha   90.00
_cell.angle_beta   90.00
_cell.angle_gamma   90.00
#
_symmetry.space_group_name_H-M   'P 1'
#
loop_
_entity.id
_entity.type
_entity.pdbx_description
1 polymer ?
#
loop_
_entity_poly.entity_id
_entity_poly.type
_entity_poly.pdbx_seq_one_letter_code
_entity_poly.pdbx_strand_id
1 'polypeptide(L)'
;MSEADVGIRGPRVAMFCSTAENIGQTSTLLSVAVTLAASGRRVLVLDARRAGVRAADMLRRLLPPGAEPDGAGASAGSVTLPAVNSRTSPALPPERRWRIAPGADSPVLSLVTLDELDGLKALPGRDGFPFGEYDQVLIDAPVFRTEDELTRWAHLPHTLVTCFSLNSWSIQAAAALAAGVPAADARRIDVVGVGLQADPRMEDQLRLARDRVRESFQPLWGAGRTGYVEIPYDATYQRALALTAGQGEDPADRPLAPSFTQLADALGSGRTGGSQQALVVHAAHHLAWAEWIEAQLAAAGVAVTRLRFAAYNGQRPSPDAMVLLLSPTGLRPERGDLLADLSHPNVRLVLVEQEAPPRRLSHHQQIDLRHLPESGAVETLMRGLNMTAAPPAPGPRRLNFPNRPRRQNIAPRNASFVGRDGTLDGLRTALSTAGRTGGICRVTGRPGVGKSEIALEFCHRFSGGYDVVWWLRAVTPKELDRGLAGLVRAFRLDGTGDVVETVRELQRSAANRDERWLLVCDDIATAAELEKIGGLLPRPSERCHVLATVRGTDSAADSGAVVVEPFTDEESELLLSVMVPNLPSAAARRVGQTVGRLPLSVYLAAAWLGVETARGVDTDNLMRTEAIRRAVERFTDLFDRHQRRLLRDMPNVPLPRVLLEVAFASLEETAAAHVWARVAGGSDPLVWLAEVCALLAGAGMDLPLLRSPQMQAAVVRRRREPPSPGDAPMSGPAPEPGDGAHLDEPLMVDVALWALNRYGLVEFDFARPDEPVRMHGVVRELVVRRMGSRRAGREAELREVVGRYEPAADGAGRREGPRAKEYMDRRARQIEALRLWDDTRPQVRGRLLGHLHDLVRSGDKVSLEEALRVGEFAVNSWHDGRTPEYLRLLALKSQAHRRLGQYGDAGRLARTSLHGYRALLGPNHPRALQTNRLYSAGLRAVGNFSDGLAEDDSAAQSMLELLGPRHEATALVEHTLALSLALNGDYHKALRLLQNLHNQRRAIAGPDSARVVELVPFLAAMHRNLGQNAESFDLLKRLMLRRSSSDANPLPVPLRVDAENGLAVSERRLGHLDGARERDLRVLELALERLGEQHLATLRCRFSLAVDLCALGEFEDAVAETERCLTRIESTLGAVHPFAQLCRVRLGVHLRYAGRHAPALEIGTAAQSALRERMGSGHPWVMAAAVGVAGALFETGRLDEAAALEKFARDGYDRLEMARHPFRAVAADNLAITEAKLRGGPHTPEMARRRGDIDMELPGV
;
A
#
# COMPACT_ATOMS: atom_id res chain seq x y z
N MET A 1 49.30 -16.58 -20.63
CA MET A 1 49.98 -16.04 -19.43
C MET A 1 49.73 -17.03 -18.31
N SER A 2 50.69 -17.57 -17.57
CA SER A 2 52.16 -17.53 -17.56
C SER A 2 52.60 -18.76 -16.75
N GLU A 3 53.83 -19.19 -16.93
CA GLU A 3 54.51 -20.25 -16.18
C GLU A 3 54.50 -20.03 -14.64
N ALA A 4 53.44 -20.46 -13.94
CA ALA A 4 53.40 -20.39 -12.47
C ALA A 4 52.73 -21.60 -11.79
N ASP A 5 52.48 -22.70 -12.52
CA ASP A 5 51.85 -23.91 -11.98
C ASP A 5 52.80 -25.12 -11.92
N VAL A 6 54.11 -24.87 -11.87
CA VAL A 6 55.08 -25.87 -11.38
C VAL A 6 55.08 -25.78 -9.86
N GLY A 7 54.24 -26.62 -9.25
CA GLY A 7 54.08 -26.73 -7.81
C GLY A 7 55.38 -27.09 -7.09
N ILE A 8 55.91 -26.13 -6.33
CA ILE A 8 56.71 -26.42 -5.15
C ILE A 8 55.69 -26.73 -4.04
N ARG A 9 55.40 -28.02 -3.80
CA ARG A 9 54.59 -28.47 -2.65
C ARG A 9 55.40 -28.29 -1.36
N GLY A 10 55.46 -27.05 -0.87
CA GLY A 10 55.86 -26.77 0.52
C GLY A 10 54.67 -26.98 1.47
N PRO A 11 54.91 -27.21 2.77
CA PRO A 11 53.83 -27.33 3.76
C PRO A 11 53.03 -26.04 3.91
N ARG A 12 51.76 -26.19 4.27
CA ARG A 12 50.94 -25.04 4.68
C ARG A 12 51.31 -24.64 6.11
N VAL A 13 51.67 -23.37 6.27
CA VAL A 13 52.07 -22.79 7.55
C VAL A 13 50.91 -21.98 8.13
N ALA A 14 50.45 -22.33 9.33
CA ALA A 14 49.44 -21.57 10.06
C ALA A 14 50.02 -21.04 11.38
N MET A 15 49.87 -19.75 11.65
CA MET A 15 50.37 -19.11 12.87
C MET A 15 49.21 -18.71 13.77
N PHE A 16 49.20 -19.22 15.00
CA PHE A 16 48.24 -18.85 16.03
C PHE A 16 48.82 -17.70 16.84
N CYS A 17 48.03 -16.64 17.03
CA CYS A 17 48.45 -15.44 17.75
C CYS A 17 47.29 -14.83 18.54
N SER A 18 47.63 -14.06 19.57
CA SER A 18 46.68 -13.38 20.43
C SER A 18 47.25 -12.08 20.99
N THR A 19 46.37 -11.20 21.47
CA THR A 19 46.73 -9.96 22.19
C THR A 19 46.68 -10.11 23.71
N ALA A 20 46.26 -11.29 24.21
CA ALA A 20 46.12 -11.58 25.63
C ALA A 20 46.72 -12.95 25.99
N GLU A 21 47.26 -13.05 27.21
CA GLU A 21 47.74 -14.29 27.83
C GLU A 21 46.56 -15.11 28.40
N ASN A 22 46.77 -16.41 28.61
CA ASN A 22 45.81 -17.34 29.26
C ASN A 22 44.42 -17.49 28.61
N ILE A 23 44.25 -17.14 27.34
CA ILE A 23 42.96 -17.30 26.63
C ILE A 23 42.72 -18.71 26.04
N GLY A 24 43.71 -19.61 26.07
CA GLY A 24 43.61 -20.98 25.53
C GLY A 24 44.14 -21.17 24.10
N GLN A 25 45.02 -20.28 23.61
CA GLN A 25 45.66 -20.40 22.29
C GLN A 25 46.44 -21.71 22.12
N THR A 26 47.39 -22.00 23.02
CA THR A 26 48.25 -23.18 22.95
C THR A 26 47.44 -24.49 23.03
N SER A 27 46.38 -24.55 23.83
CA SER A 27 45.51 -25.74 23.92
C SER A 27 44.73 -25.95 22.64
N THR A 28 44.20 -24.87 22.06
CA THR A 28 43.49 -24.92 20.79
C THR A 28 44.40 -25.39 19.66
N LEU A 29 45.61 -24.83 19.55
CA LEU A 29 46.59 -25.23 18.55
C LEU A 29 46.93 -26.71 18.67
N LEU A 30 47.24 -27.19 19.88
CA LEU A 30 47.64 -28.59 20.10
C LEU A 30 46.48 -29.56 19.85
N SER A 31 45.24 -29.21 20.21
CA SER A 31 44.06 -30.02 19.88
C SER A 31 43.85 -30.16 18.38
N VAL A 32 43.98 -29.06 17.62
CA VAL A 32 43.92 -29.09 16.16
C VAL A 32 45.08 -29.88 15.56
N ALA A 33 46.29 -29.76 16.13
CA ALA A 33 47.46 -30.51 15.69
C ALA A 33 47.25 -32.02 15.81
N VAL A 34 46.68 -32.46 16.94
CA VAL A 34 46.30 -33.87 17.17
C VAL A 34 45.19 -34.30 16.20
N THR A 35 44.18 -33.48 15.95
CA THR A 35 43.11 -33.79 14.97
C THR A 35 43.67 -33.96 13.55
N LEU A 36 44.55 -33.06 13.10
CA LEU A 36 45.20 -33.13 11.79
C LEU A 36 46.12 -34.35 11.69
N ALA A 37 46.89 -34.64 12.74
CA ALA A 37 47.74 -35.82 12.83
C ALA A 37 46.93 -37.13 12.81
N ALA A 38 45.82 -37.19 13.56
CA ALA A 38 44.90 -38.33 13.56
C ALA A 38 44.26 -38.56 12.17
N SER A 39 44.15 -37.52 11.34
CA SER A 39 43.73 -37.62 9.94
C SER A 39 44.82 -38.11 8.97
N GLY A 40 46.01 -38.48 9.49
CA GLY A 40 47.12 -39.02 8.71
C GLY A 40 48.09 -37.99 8.14
N ARG A 41 48.00 -36.71 8.55
CA ARG A 41 48.93 -35.65 8.11
C ARG A 41 50.17 -35.58 9.00
N ARG A 42 51.34 -35.32 8.43
CA ARG A 42 52.57 -35.02 9.19
C ARG A 42 52.54 -33.57 9.64
N VAL A 43 52.43 -33.35 10.95
CA VAL A 43 52.28 -32.00 11.52
C VAL A 43 53.53 -31.61 12.31
N LEU A 44 54.06 -30.42 12.05
CA LEU A 44 55.11 -29.80 12.87
C LEU A 44 54.51 -28.65 13.68
N VAL A 45 54.74 -28.65 15.00
CA VAL A 45 54.39 -27.55 15.90
C VAL A 45 55.67 -26.81 16.29
N LEU A 46 55.68 -25.49 16.11
CA LEU A 46 56.75 -24.60 16.56
C LEU A 46 56.25 -23.80 17.77
N ASP A 47 56.81 -24.06 18.95
CA ASP A 47 56.46 -23.36 20.19
C ASP A 47 57.41 -22.17 20.41
N ALA A 48 56.91 -20.95 20.15
CA ALA A 48 57.67 -19.69 20.25
C ALA A 48 57.37 -18.88 21.52
N ARG A 49 56.63 -19.44 22.50
CA ARG A 49 56.23 -18.71 23.72
C ARG A 49 57.31 -18.79 24.81
N ARG A 50 57.78 -17.62 25.29
CA ARG A 50 58.81 -17.50 26.35
C ARG A 50 58.28 -17.59 27.79
N ALA A 51 56.98 -17.43 28.02
CA ALA A 51 56.37 -17.45 29.35
C ALA A 51 55.03 -18.23 29.33
N GLY A 52 54.90 -19.23 30.21
CA GLY A 52 53.70 -20.08 30.34
C GLY A 52 54.01 -21.59 30.45
N VAL A 53 52.96 -22.41 30.54
CA VAL A 53 53.08 -23.88 30.45
C VAL A 53 53.60 -24.24 29.06
N ARG A 54 54.74 -24.94 28.99
CA ARG A 54 55.36 -25.35 27.72
C ARG A 54 54.39 -26.20 26.90
N ALA A 55 54.35 -26.01 25.57
CA ALA A 55 53.52 -26.83 24.70
C ALA A 55 53.84 -28.33 24.86
N ALA A 56 55.10 -28.68 25.18
CA ALA A 56 55.54 -30.04 25.47
C ALA A 56 54.85 -30.65 26.71
N ASP A 57 54.66 -29.87 27.77
CA ASP A 57 54.03 -30.34 29.01
C ASP A 57 52.52 -30.51 28.83
N MET A 58 51.90 -29.67 28.00
CA MET A 58 50.47 -29.76 27.71
C MET A 58 50.17 -30.86 26.68
N LEU A 59 51.04 -31.06 25.69
CA LEU A 59 50.92 -32.14 24.72
C LEU A 59 51.00 -33.52 25.41
N ARG A 60 51.86 -33.70 26.42
CA ARG A 60 51.90 -34.93 27.24
C ARG A 60 50.56 -35.27 27.92
N ARG A 61 49.79 -34.25 28.28
CA ARG A 61 48.46 -34.41 28.88
C ARG A 61 47.36 -34.65 27.83
N LEU A 62 47.59 -34.18 26.60
CA LEU A 62 46.71 -34.35 25.45
C LEU A 62 46.98 -35.65 24.66
N LEU A 63 47.98 -36.45 25.01
CA LEU A 63 48.25 -37.72 24.34
C LEU A 63 47.85 -38.88 25.25
N PRO A 64 47.40 -40.02 24.68
CA PRO A 64 47.04 -41.20 25.46
C PRO A 64 48.26 -41.75 26.24
N PRO A 65 48.05 -42.38 27.41
CA PRO A 65 49.13 -42.98 28.20
C PRO A 65 49.83 -44.08 27.38
N GLY A 66 51.14 -43.91 27.13
CA GLY A 66 51.98 -44.78 26.29
C GLY A 66 52.60 -44.11 25.06
N ALA A 67 52.19 -42.89 24.71
CA ALA A 67 52.85 -42.07 23.68
C ALA A 67 54.13 -41.41 24.24
N GLU A 68 55.20 -42.18 24.43
CA GLU A 68 56.52 -41.61 24.79
C GLU A 68 57.22 -40.99 23.56
N PRO A 69 57.98 -39.89 23.72
CA PRO A 69 58.82 -39.37 22.64
C PRO A 69 59.87 -40.42 22.26
N ASP A 70 60.11 -40.62 20.97
CA ASP A 70 61.10 -41.58 20.47
C ASP A 70 62.50 -41.26 21.06
N GLY A 71 62.90 -41.99 22.12
CA GLY A 71 64.28 -42.10 22.64
C GLY A 71 64.74 -41.08 23.68
N ALA A 72 64.83 -41.50 24.95
CA ALA A 72 65.66 -40.85 25.98
C ALA A 72 67.18 -41.17 25.83
N GLY A 73 67.65 -41.56 24.64
CA GLY A 73 69.02 -42.03 24.42
C GLY A 73 69.50 -42.13 22.97
N ALA A 74 68.80 -41.54 22.00
CA ALA A 74 69.26 -41.44 20.60
C ALA A 74 69.64 -39.99 20.30
N SER A 75 70.77 -39.80 19.63
CA SER A 75 71.38 -38.49 19.33
C SER A 75 70.37 -37.42 18.91
N ALA A 76 70.40 -36.27 19.59
CA ALA A 76 69.84 -35.01 19.11
C ALA A 76 70.36 -34.74 17.69
N GLY A 77 69.58 -35.07 16.67
CA GLY A 77 69.89 -34.71 15.29
C GLY A 77 69.70 -33.21 15.15
N SER A 78 70.79 -32.45 15.06
CA SER A 78 70.73 -31.04 14.70
C SER A 78 70.19 -30.93 13.27
N VAL A 79 69.01 -30.36 13.08
CA VAL A 79 68.54 -29.97 11.74
C VAL A 79 69.39 -28.78 11.31
N THR A 80 70.29 -29.01 10.35
CA THR A 80 71.17 -27.97 9.82
C THR A 80 70.47 -27.30 8.64
N LEU A 81 70.22 -25.98 8.73
CA LEU A 81 69.62 -25.21 7.63
C LEU A 81 70.59 -25.21 6.42
N PRO A 82 70.11 -25.49 5.18
CA PRO A 82 70.94 -25.39 3.99
C PRO A 82 71.44 -23.94 3.82
N ALA A 83 72.74 -23.79 3.58
CA ALA A 83 73.43 -22.51 3.57
C ALA A 83 72.93 -21.59 2.44
N VAL A 84 72.23 -20.51 2.79
CA VAL A 84 72.05 -19.35 1.91
C VAL A 84 73.09 -18.30 2.34
N ASN A 85 74.24 -18.31 1.67
CA ASN A 85 75.29 -17.29 1.66
C ASN A 85 75.33 -16.28 2.83
N SER A 86 75.84 -16.70 3.99
CA SER A 86 76.79 -15.96 4.83
C SER A 86 77.04 -16.76 6.12
N ARG A 87 78.24 -16.62 6.68
CA ARG A 87 78.79 -17.46 7.75
C ARG A 87 77.86 -17.52 8.98
N THR A 88 77.74 -18.74 9.54
CA THR A 88 76.93 -19.22 10.68
C THR A 88 75.43 -19.49 10.41
N SER A 89 75.11 -20.69 9.90
CA SER A 89 73.76 -21.27 10.02
C SER A 89 73.52 -21.70 11.47
N PRO A 90 72.48 -21.19 12.16
CA PRO A 90 72.09 -21.70 13.46
C PRO A 90 71.46 -23.08 13.28
N ALA A 91 71.93 -24.07 14.05
CA ALA A 91 71.27 -25.36 14.16
C ALA A 91 69.92 -25.16 14.87
N LEU A 92 68.84 -25.76 14.36
CA LEU A 92 67.58 -25.81 15.10
C LEU A 92 67.76 -26.65 16.37
N PRO A 93 67.12 -26.28 17.49
CA PRO A 93 67.12 -27.09 18.71
C PRO A 93 66.51 -28.48 18.44
N PRO A 94 66.86 -29.51 19.24
CA PRO A 94 66.41 -30.88 19.00
C PRO A 94 64.88 -31.00 18.99
N GLU A 95 64.35 -31.58 17.93
CA GLU A 95 62.92 -31.87 17.79
C GLU A 95 62.50 -33.04 18.69
N ARG A 96 61.29 -32.97 19.24
CA ARG A 96 60.63 -34.11 19.90
C ARG A 96 59.55 -34.64 18.97
N ARG A 97 59.53 -35.95 18.73
CA ARG A 97 58.57 -36.61 17.81
C ARG A 97 57.64 -37.54 18.60
N TRP A 98 56.34 -37.50 18.29
CA TRP A 98 55.32 -38.39 18.86
C TRP A 98 54.59 -39.18 17.77
N ARG A 99 54.22 -40.42 18.10
CA ARG A 99 53.31 -41.24 17.28
C ARG A 99 51.93 -41.25 17.91
N ILE A 100 50.92 -40.87 17.13
CA ILE A 100 49.55 -40.66 17.63
C ILE A 100 48.63 -41.87 17.35
N ALA A 101 49.01 -42.76 16.44
CA ALA A 101 48.25 -43.98 16.12
C ALA A 101 49.14 -45.25 16.08
N PRO A 102 48.64 -46.44 16.50
CA PRO A 102 49.37 -47.70 16.35
C PRO A 102 49.42 -48.13 14.87
N GLY A 103 50.61 -48.33 14.31
CA GLY A 103 50.80 -48.93 12.97
C GLY A 103 51.20 -48.01 11.81
N ALA A 104 51.56 -46.74 12.07
CA ALA A 104 52.11 -45.84 11.04
C ALA A 104 53.65 -45.86 11.04
N ASP A 105 54.28 -46.13 9.88
CA ASP A 105 55.74 -46.25 9.70
C ASP A 105 56.52 -44.90 9.66
N SER A 106 55.92 -43.78 10.07
CA SER A 106 56.60 -42.47 10.18
C SER A 106 55.92 -41.50 11.16
N PRO A 107 56.67 -40.57 11.79
CA PRO A 107 56.19 -39.73 12.88
C PRO A 107 55.09 -38.76 12.41
N VAL A 108 54.03 -38.59 13.23
CA VAL A 108 52.79 -37.90 12.81
C VAL A 108 52.60 -36.53 13.50
N LEU A 109 53.32 -36.26 14.59
CA LEU A 109 53.40 -34.93 15.20
C LEU A 109 54.79 -34.65 15.78
N SER A 110 55.44 -33.58 15.32
CA SER A 110 56.73 -33.10 15.83
C SER A 110 56.55 -31.77 16.57
N LEU A 111 57.29 -31.54 17.66
CA LEU A 111 57.33 -30.27 18.39
C LEU A 111 58.77 -29.77 18.48
N VAL A 112 58.97 -28.50 18.16
CA VAL A 112 60.23 -27.79 18.39
C VAL A 112 59.97 -26.60 19.30
N THR A 113 60.67 -26.51 20.42
CA THR A 113 60.60 -25.38 21.34
C THR A 113 61.71 -24.38 21.03
N LEU A 114 61.34 -23.10 20.88
CA LEU A 114 62.22 -22.04 20.41
C LEU A 114 62.71 -21.15 21.57
N ASP A 115 63.52 -21.73 22.48
CA ASP A 115 64.04 -21.00 23.65
C ASP A 115 65.22 -20.05 23.38
N GLU A 116 65.92 -20.19 22.26
CA GLU A 116 67.21 -19.52 22.00
C GLU A 116 67.22 -18.66 20.72
N LEU A 117 66.11 -18.02 20.38
CA LEU A 117 65.97 -17.25 19.12
C LEU A 117 66.44 -15.78 19.18
N ASP A 118 67.01 -15.31 20.29
CA ASP A 118 67.63 -13.96 20.35
C ASP A 118 68.84 -13.83 19.38
N GLY A 119 69.38 -14.93 18.86
CA GLY A 119 70.47 -14.96 17.88
C GLY A 119 70.05 -15.02 16.40
N LEU A 120 68.80 -15.30 16.07
CA LEU A 120 68.30 -15.47 14.69
C LEU A 120 67.63 -14.17 14.22
N LYS A 121 68.43 -13.16 13.86
CA LYS A 121 67.93 -11.85 13.40
C LYS A 121 67.15 -11.89 12.06
N ALA A 122 67.04 -13.05 11.41
CA ALA A 122 66.15 -13.27 10.28
C ALA A 122 65.79 -14.76 10.19
N LEU A 123 64.53 -15.13 10.47
CA LEU A 123 63.98 -16.41 10.03
C LEU A 123 63.93 -16.36 8.48
N PRO A 124 64.46 -17.36 7.75
CA PRO A 124 64.32 -17.36 6.29
C PRO A 124 62.83 -17.36 5.91
N GLY A 125 62.49 -16.69 4.79
CA GLY A 125 61.12 -16.64 4.26
C GLY A 125 60.57 -18.03 3.92
N ARG A 126 59.29 -18.11 3.52
CA ARG A 126 58.53 -19.36 3.27
C ARG A 126 59.28 -20.44 2.47
N ASP A 127 60.20 -20.04 1.59
CA ASP A 127 60.97 -20.90 0.69
C ASP A 127 62.33 -21.39 1.24
N GLY A 128 62.77 -20.91 2.41
CA GLY A 128 64.12 -21.17 2.96
C GLY A 128 64.18 -22.03 4.23
N PHE A 129 63.04 -22.52 4.74
CA PHE A 129 62.98 -23.47 5.85
C PHE A 129 62.87 -24.92 5.35
N PRO A 130 63.55 -25.91 5.95
CA PRO A 130 63.55 -27.30 5.50
C PRO A 130 62.32 -28.05 6.01
N PHE A 131 61.12 -27.59 5.66
CA PHE A 131 59.87 -28.22 6.12
C PHE A 131 59.36 -29.33 5.18
N GLY A 132 60.12 -29.74 4.16
CA GLY A 132 59.63 -30.62 3.08
C GLY A 132 59.13 -32.02 3.51
N GLU A 133 59.38 -32.43 4.75
CA GLU A 133 58.85 -33.67 5.33
C GLU A 133 57.50 -33.52 6.06
N TYR A 134 56.95 -32.31 6.17
CA TYR A 134 55.67 -32.05 6.85
C TYR A 134 54.59 -31.62 5.86
N ASP A 135 53.33 -31.96 6.15
CA ASP A 135 52.18 -31.53 5.36
C ASP A 135 51.58 -30.23 5.91
N GLN A 136 51.68 -30.02 7.23
CA GLN A 136 51.22 -28.82 7.93
C GLN A 136 52.25 -28.36 8.98
N VAL A 137 52.50 -27.05 9.05
CA VAL A 137 53.29 -26.43 10.12
C VAL A 137 52.37 -25.49 10.92
N LEU A 138 52.33 -25.65 12.24
CA LEU A 138 51.55 -24.82 13.17
C LEU A 138 52.51 -24.05 14.09
N ILE A 139 52.43 -22.72 14.09
CA ILE A 139 53.28 -21.85 14.91
C ILE A 139 52.46 -21.34 16.09
N ASP A 140 52.89 -21.63 17.31
CA ASP A 140 52.37 -21.00 18.53
C ASP A 140 53.13 -19.71 18.80
N ALA A 141 52.63 -18.58 18.30
CA ALA A 141 53.31 -17.30 18.37
C ALA A 141 53.24 -16.68 19.79
N PRO A 142 54.22 -15.84 20.17
CA PRO A 142 54.12 -15.03 21.38
C PRO A 142 52.91 -14.09 21.33
N VAL A 143 52.49 -13.60 22.50
CA VAL A 143 51.44 -12.59 22.58
C VAL A 143 51.99 -11.27 22.04
N PHE A 144 51.39 -10.77 20.96
CA PHE A 144 51.81 -9.52 20.34
C PHE A 144 51.14 -8.35 21.05
N ARG A 145 51.95 -7.42 21.55
CA ARG A 145 51.48 -6.21 22.25
C ARG A 145 51.52 -4.98 21.35
N THR A 146 52.26 -5.02 20.24
CA THR A 146 52.38 -3.94 19.25
C THR A 146 52.41 -4.47 17.80
N GLU A 147 52.00 -3.66 16.82
CA GLU A 147 52.01 -4.02 15.38
C GLU A 147 53.44 -4.29 14.85
N ASP A 148 54.44 -3.62 15.42
CA ASP A 148 55.86 -3.79 15.07
C ASP A 148 56.38 -5.21 15.42
N GLU A 149 55.81 -5.85 16.44
CA GLU A 149 56.17 -7.23 16.81
C GLU A 149 55.61 -8.24 15.80
N LEU A 150 54.38 -8.04 15.29
CA LEU A 150 53.76 -8.91 14.29
C LEU A 150 54.47 -8.82 12.94
N THR A 151 54.95 -7.64 12.56
CA THR A 151 55.66 -7.42 11.28
C THR A 151 56.88 -8.34 11.13
N ARG A 152 57.53 -8.71 12.24
CA ARG A 152 58.66 -9.65 12.25
C ARG A 152 58.27 -11.10 11.93
N TRP A 153 57.00 -11.47 12.07
CA TRP A 153 56.47 -12.82 11.85
C TRP A 153 55.56 -12.91 10.62
N ALA A 154 55.07 -11.77 10.13
CA ALA A 154 54.06 -11.68 9.07
C ALA A 154 54.46 -12.37 7.76
N HIS A 155 55.75 -12.51 7.47
CA HIS A 155 56.24 -13.16 6.26
C HIS A 155 56.17 -14.71 6.28
N LEU A 156 55.92 -15.33 7.45
CA LEU A 156 55.96 -16.79 7.64
C LEU A 156 54.64 -17.53 7.34
N PRO A 157 53.48 -17.14 7.89
CA PRO A 157 52.25 -17.94 7.76
C PRO A 157 51.57 -17.77 6.41
N HIS A 158 50.97 -18.84 5.90
CA HIS A 158 49.93 -18.80 4.87
C HIS A 158 48.56 -18.50 5.46
N THR A 159 48.33 -18.89 6.72
CA THR A 159 47.11 -18.63 7.46
C THR A 159 47.44 -18.02 8.81
N LEU A 160 46.90 -16.83 9.09
CA LEU A 160 46.98 -16.16 10.37
C LEU A 160 45.73 -16.49 11.19
N VAL A 161 45.90 -17.19 12.31
CA VAL A 161 44.82 -17.55 13.23
C VAL A 161 44.88 -16.60 14.43
N THR A 162 43.90 -15.71 14.56
CA THR A 162 43.79 -14.78 15.69
C THR A 162 42.86 -15.31 16.75
N CYS A 163 43.39 -15.66 17.92
CA CYS A 163 42.64 -16.15 19.07
C CYS A 163 42.23 -14.98 19.97
N PHE A 164 40.96 -14.93 20.38
CA PHE A 164 40.42 -13.91 21.26
C PHE A 164 39.32 -14.44 22.17
N SER A 165 39.11 -13.80 23.31
CA SER A 165 37.93 -14.04 24.15
C SER A 165 36.72 -13.29 23.61
N LEU A 166 35.49 -13.79 23.83
CA LEU A 166 34.25 -13.18 23.30
C LEU A 166 33.78 -11.94 24.07
N ASN A 167 34.70 -11.02 24.35
CA ASN A 167 34.40 -9.68 24.83
C ASN A 167 34.85 -8.62 23.82
N SER A 168 34.19 -7.47 23.88
CA SER A 168 34.35 -6.38 22.91
C SER A 168 35.80 -5.94 22.69
N TRP A 169 36.55 -5.84 23.79
CA TRP A 169 37.93 -5.36 23.77
C TRP A 169 38.86 -6.38 23.10
N SER A 170 38.72 -7.67 23.44
CA SER A 170 39.53 -8.74 22.86
C SER A 170 39.23 -8.97 21.38
N ILE A 171 37.97 -8.84 20.96
CA ILE A 171 37.56 -8.95 19.56
C ILE A 171 38.19 -7.82 18.72
N GLN A 172 38.08 -6.58 19.19
CA GLN A 172 38.64 -5.42 18.48
C GLN A 172 40.17 -5.46 18.45
N ALA A 173 40.82 -5.83 19.55
CA ALA A 173 42.27 -5.94 19.61
C ALA A 173 42.80 -7.03 18.65
N ALA A 174 42.12 -8.16 18.55
CA ALA A 174 42.50 -9.23 17.63
C ALA A 174 42.27 -8.86 16.15
N ALA A 175 41.17 -8.16 15.85
CA ALA A 175 40.92 -7.64 14.51
C ALA A 175 41.96 -6.57 14.10
N ALA A 176 42.29 -5.66 15.01
CA ALA A 176 43.33 -4.65 14.78
C ALA A 176 44.71 -5.29 14.56
N LEU A 177 45.07 -6.31 15.35
CA LEU A 177 46.29 -7.08 15.16
C LEU A 177 46.35 -7.72 13.77
N ALA A 178 45.26 -8.35 13.31
CA ALA A 178 45.21 -8.93 11.96
C ALA A 178 45.22 -7.86 10.84
N ALA A 179 44.67 -6.67 11.09
CA ALA A 179 44.71 -5.56 10.15
C ALA A 179 46.11 -4.94 10.00
N GLY A 180 46.95 -5.04 11.03
CA GLY A 180 48.34 -4.54 11.05
C GLY A 180 49.33 -5.32 10.18
N VAL A 181 48.89 -6.36 9.44
CA VAL A 181 49.73 -7.07 8.48
C VAL A 181 50.06 -6.15 7.29
N PRO A 182 51.35 -5.95 6.92
CA PRO A 182 51.73 -5.04 5.85
C PRO A 182 51.01 -5.32 4.52
N ALA A 183 50.60 -4.27 3.80
CA ALA A 183 49.79 -4.36 2.57
C ALA A 183 50.43 -5.20 1.44
N ALA A 184 51.76 -5.36 1.46
CA ALA A 184 52.49 -6.20 0.50
C ALA A 184 52.21 -7.71 0.70
N ASP A 185 51.91 -8.14 1.93
CA ASP A 185 51.66 -9.54 2.31
C ASP A 185 50.18 -9.85 2.57
N ALA A 186 49.36 -8.82 2.83
CA ALA A 186 47.92 -8.94 3.11
C ALA A 186 47.10 -9.64 2.00
N ARG A 187 47.60 -9.69 0.75
CA ARG A 187 46.97 -10.44 -0.36
C ARG A 187 47.32 -11.93 -0.41
N ARG A 188 48.22 -12.40 0.47
CA ARG A 188 48.80 -13.76 0.46
C ARG A 188 48.64 -14.52 1.79
N ILE A 189 47.89 -13.98 2.75
CA ILE A 189 47.68 -14.56 4.08
C ILE A 189 46.17 -14.64 4.36
N ASP A 190 45.69 -15.85 4.66
CA ASP A 190 44.29 -16.09 5.03
C ASP A 190 44.09 -15.79 6.53
N VAL A 191 43.13 -14.95 6.89
CA VAL A 191 42.85 -14.61 8.31
C VAL A 191 41.69 -15.45 8.85
N VAL A 192 41.93 -16.15 9.95
CA VAL A 192 40.93 -16.94 10.69
C VAL A 192 40.80 -16.42 12.12
N GLY A 193 39.63 -15.91 12.49
CA GLY A 193 39.29 -15.54 13.86
C GLY A 193 38.82 -16.74 14.68
N VAL A 194 39.38 -16.93 15.86
CA VAL A 194 38.99 -18.02 16.77
C VAL A 194 38.52 -17.44 18.10
N GLY A 195 37.22 -17.53 18.34
CA GLY A 195 36.57 -17.10 19.58
C GLY A 195 36.70 -18.19 20.64
N LEU A 196 37.45 -17.90 21.71
CA LEU A 196 37.69 -18.79 22.84
C LEU A 196 36.86 -18.36 24.05
N GLN A 197 36.64 -19.30 24.97
CA GLN A 197 35.90 -19.07 26.22
C GLN A 197 34.43 -18.66 26.02
N ALA A 198 33.74 -19.22 25.03
CA ALA A 198 32.31 -18.97 24.83
C ALA A 198 31.47 -19.72 25.89
N ASP A 199 30.88 -19.03 26.88
CA ASP A 199 29.96 -19.68 27.83
C ASP A 199 28.57 -19.85 27.19
N PRO A 200 28.16 -21.08 26.83
CA PRO A 200 26.90 -21.32 26.15
C PRO A 200 25.66 -20.93 26.98
N ARG A 201 25.82 -20.66 28.28
CA ARG A 201 24.73 -20.19 29.16
C ARG A 201 24.41 -18.70 29.00
N MET A 202 25.25 -17.93 28.31
CA MET A 202 25.12 -16.48 28.15
C MET A 202 24.69 -16.07 26.73
N GLU A 203 23.58 -16.62 26.24
CA GLU A 203 23.13 -16.54 24.84
C GLU A 203 23.00 -15.11 24.27
N ASP A 204 22.45 -14.15 25.03
CA ASP A 204 22.26 -12.77 24.56
C ASP A 204 23.59 -12.02 24.41
N GLN A 205 24.57 -12.33 25.28
CA GLN A 205 25.91 -11.75 25.21
C GLN A 205 26.70 -12.36 24.05
N LEU A 206 26.57 -13.67 23.82
CA LEU A 206 27.17 -14.36 22.68
C LEU A 206 26.62 -13.84 21.34
N ARG A 207 25.31 -13.54 21.24
CA ARG A 207 24.72 -12.92 20.05
C ARG A 207 25.39 -11.59 19.72
N LEU A 208 25.48 -10.68 20.69
CA LEU A 208 26.12 -9.38 20.52
C LEU A 208 27.62 -9.50 20.22
N ALA A 209 28.30 -10.46 20.83
CA ALA A 209 29.71 -10.75 20.54
C ALA A 209 29.91 -11.23 19.10
N ARG A 210 29.05 -12.12 18.59
CA ARG A 210 29.10 -12.64 17.20
C ARG A 210 28.87 -11.54 16.16
N ASP A 211 27.93 -10.64 16.39
CA ASP A 211 27.70 -9.50 15.52
C ASP A 211 28.93 -8.58 15.48
N ARG A 212 29.54 -8.34 16.63
CA ARG A 212 30.76 -7.53 16.76
C ARG A 212 31.98 -8.18 16.11
N VAL A 213 32.12 -9.51 16.21
CA VAL A 213 33.15 -10.27 15.48
C VAL A 213 32.97 -10.07 13.97
N ARG A 214 31.73 -10.20 13.48
CA ARG A 214 31.43 -9.99 12.07
C ARG A 214 31.80 -8.58 11.63
N GLU A 215 31.37 -7.55 12.35
CA GLU A 215 31.70 -6.16 12.03
C GLU A 215 33.22 -5.90 12.03
N SER A 216 33.94 -6.45 13.01
CA SER A 216 35.37 -6.15 13.19
C SER A 216 36.27 -6.90 12.19
N PHE A 217 35.91 -8.14 11.83
CA PHE A 217 36.72 -8.99 10.94
C PHE A 217 36.24 -8.98 9.48
N GLN A 218 35.04 -8.49 9.18
CA GLN A 218 34.52 -8.38 7.81
C GLN A 218 35.46 -7.65 6.83
N PRO A 219 36.17 -6.57 7.20
CA PRO A 219 37.14 -5.93 6.30
C PRO A 219 38.34 -6.82 5.94
N LEU A 220 38.62 -7.83 6.76
CA LEU A 220 39.76 -8.74 6.63
C LEU A 220 39.39 -10.03 5.89
N TRP A 221 38.10 -10.36 5.80
CA TRP A 221 37.61 -11.53 5.07
C TRP A 221 37.21 -11.16 3.64
N GLY A 222 37.99 -11.62 2.66
CA GLY A 222 37.67 -11.46 1.24
C GLY A 222 36.32 -12.09 0.84
N ALA A 223 35.76 -11.64 -0.28
CA ALA A 223 34.46 -12.10 -0.79
C ALA A 223 34.36 -13.64 -0.85
N GLY A 224 33.55 -14.22 0.04
CA GLY A 224 33.25 -15.66 0.07
C GLY A 224 33.99 -16.51 1.10
N ARG A 225 34.67 -15.91 2.10
CA ARG A 225 35.34 -16.67 3.17
C ARG A 225 34.84 -16.25 4.55
N THR A 226 34.20 -17.14 5.31
CA THR A 226 33.96 -16.93 6.74
C THR A 226 35.05 -17.65 7.53
N GLY A 227 36.07 -16.90 7.97
CA GLY A 227 37.17 -17.44 8.76
C GLY A 227 36.89 -17.46 10.27
N TYR A 228 35.65 -17.56 10.74
CA TYR A 228 35.35 -17.53 12.19
C TYR A 228 35.00 -18.91 12.73
N VAL A 229 35.71 -19.34 13.78
CA VAL A 229 35.43 -20.59 14.52
C VAL A 229 35.28 -20.27 16.00
N GLU A 230 34.24 -20.79 16.63
CA GLU A 230 33.97 -20.62 18.06
C GLU A 230 34.30 -21.92 18.81
N ILE A 231 35.05 -21.80 19.90
CA ILE A 231 35.41 -22.91 20.79
C ILE A 231 34.70 -22.69 22.13
N PRO A 232 33.68 -23.51 22.45
CA PRO A 232 32.93 -23.41 23.70
C PRO A 232 33.84 -23.50 24.93
N TYR A 233 33.48 -22.74 25.97
CA TYR A 233 34.07 -22.86 27.30
C TYR A 233 33.43 -24.04 28.03
N ASP A 234 34.24 -24.99 28.48
CA ASP A 234 33.80 -26.01 29.42
C ASP A 234 34.72 -26.00 30.66
N ALA A 235 34.15 -25.70 31.83
CA ALA A 235 34.88 -25.69 33.11
C ALA A 235 35.45 -27.06 33.49
N THR A 236 34.89 -28.14 32.93
CA THR A 236 35.36 -29.52 33.11
C THR A 236 36.63 -29.79 32.28
N TYR A 237 36.87 -29.02 31.23
CA TYR A 237 38.01 -29.19 30.31
C TYR A 237 39.37 -28.88 30.97
N GLN A 238 39.45 -27.94 31.92
CA GLN A 238 40.68 -27.74 32.71
C GLN A 238 40.97 -28.88 33.70
N ARG A 239 39.95 -29.67 34.07
CA ARG A 239 40.14 -30.92 34.84
C ARG A 239 40.39 -32.14 33.96
N ALA A 240 39.99 -32.10 32.69
CA ALA A 240 40.10 -33.19 31.71
C ALA A 240 41.22 -32.95 30.68
N LEU A 241 42.41 -32.54 31.14
CA LEU A 241 43.68 -32.69 30.41
C LEU A 241 44.11 -34.16 30.42
N ALA A 242 43.19 -35.02 29.97
CA ALA A 242 43.33 -36.43 29.74
C ALA A 242 42.57 -36.73 28.45
N LEU A 243 43.25 -36.62 27.31
CA LEU A 243 42.87 -37.36 26.11
C LEU A 243 43.17 -38.85 26.38
N THR A 244 42.50 -39.43 27.38
CA THR A 244 42.49 -40.87 27.56
C THR A 244 41.62 -41.45 26.47
N ALA A 245 42.27 -42.16 25.55
CA ALA A 245 41.64 -43.25 24.81
C ALA A 245 41.12 -44.28 25.83
N GLY A 246 39.98 -43.99 26.46
CA GLY A 246 39.13 -45.02 27.02
C GLY A 246 38.57 -45.80 25.84
N GLN A 247 38.97 -47.06 25.73
CA GLN A 247 38.42 -47.99 24.75
C GLN A 247 36.89 -48.02 24.93
N GLY A 248 36.12 -47.48 23.97
CA GLY A 248 34.66 -47.69 23.91
C GLY A 248 33.76 -46.52 23.48
N GLU A 249 34.23 -45.27 23.43
CA GLU A 249 33.38 -44.13 23.00
C GLU A 249 33.71 -43.64 21.57
N ASP A 250 32.67 -43.41 20.76
CA ASP A 250 32.77 -42.87 19.40
C ASP A 250 33.31 -41.42 19.48
N PRO A 251 34.34 -41.05 18.69
CA PRO A 251 34.81 -39.66 18.60
C PRO A 251 33.70 -38.63 18.35
N ALA A 252 32.57 -39.04 17.76
CA ALA A 252 31.39 -38.21 17.53
C ALA A 252 30.66 -37.76 18.80
N ASP A 253 30.80 -38.48 19.93
CA ASP A 253 30.12 -38.18 21.19
C ASP A 253 30.90 -37.18 22.07
N ARG A 254 31.99 -36.59 21.56
CA ARG A 254 32.81 -35.60 22.28
C ARG A 254 32.34 -34.17 21.99
N PRO A 255 31.98 -33.37 23.01
CA PRO A 255 31.28 -32.08 22.82
C PRO A 255 32.09 -30.99 22.09
N LEU A 256 33.42 -31.14 21.95
CA LEU A 256 34.29 -30.14 21.30
C LEU A 256 34.96 -30.63 20.01
N ALA A 257 34.81 -31.91 19.64
CA ALA A 257 35.42 -32.47 18.43
C ALA A 257 34.97 -31.75 17.14
N PRO A 258 33.69 -31.37 16.97
CA PRO A 258 33.24 -30.66 15.76
C PRO A 258 33.92 -29.30 15.54
N SER A 259 34.16 -28.53 16.61
CA SER A 259 34.81 -27.21 16.52
C SER A 259 36.29 -27.33 16.10
N PHE A 260 37.00 -28.35 16.59
CA PHE A 260 38.38 -28.59 16.18
C PHE A 260 38.49 -29.17 14.76
N THR A 261 37.54 -30.00 14.33
CA THR A 261 37.43 -30.46 12.94
C THR A 261 37.12 -29.30 11.99
N GLN A 262 36.19 -28.41 12.36
CA GLN A 262 35.89 -27.21 11.60
C GLN A 262 37.12 -26.30 11.45
N LEU A 263 37.91 -26.14 12.52
CA LEU A 263 39.16 -25.39 12.46
C LEU A 263 40.23 -26.11 11.62
N ALA A 264 40.33 -27.43 11.70
CA ALA A 264 41.23 -28.23 10.86
C ALA A 264 40.86 -28.14 9.37
N ASP A 265 39.58 -28.12 9.04
CA ASP A 265 39.06 -27.94 7.67
C ASP A 265 39.30 -26.52 7.15
N ALA A 266 39.11 -25.50 8.00
CA ALA A 266 39.44 -24.12 7.67
C ALA A 266 40.94 -23.95 7.33
N LEU A 267 41.81 -24.70 8.02
CA LEU A 267 43.25 -24.75 7.76
C LEU A 267 43.61 -25.65 6.55
N GLY A 268 42.72 -26.56 6.16
CA GLY A 268 42.92 -27.57 5.12
C GLY A 268 42.31 -27.28 3.74
N SER A 269 41.31 -26.41 3.61
CA SER A 269 40.52 -26.27 2.36
C SER A 269 41.31 -25.66 1.19
N GLY A 270 41.64 -26.51 0.22
CA GLY A 270 41.61 -26.18 -1.19
C GLY A 270 40.36 -26.82 -1.81
N ARG A 271 39.51 -26.02 -2.47
CA ARG A 271 38.39 -26.39 -3.35
C ARG A 271 37.76 -27.78 -3.16
N THR A 272 36.59 -27.86 -2.51
CA THR A 272 35.62 -28.95 -2.75
C THR A 272 34.58 -28.47 -3.78
N GLY A 273 34.41 -29.23 -4.87
CA GLY A 273 33.48 -28.95 -5.95
C GLY A 273 32.01 -28.96 -5.50
N GLY A 274 31.17 -28.19 -6.18
CA GLY A 274 29.73 -28.10 -5.90
C GLY A 274 29.05 -29.47 -5.97
N SER A 275 28.26 -29.78 -4.95
CA SER A 275 27.42 -30.98 -4.92
C SER A 275 26.40 -30.96 -6.06
N GLN A 276 26.28 -32.07 -6.81
CA GLN A 276 25.29 -32.20 -7.89
C GLN A 276 23.89 -32.57 -7.38
N GLN A 277 23.66 -32.69 -6.06
CA GLN A 277 22.37 -33.10 -5.49
C GLN A 277 21.95 -32.23 -4.28
N ALA A 278 20.66 -31.87 -4.21
CA ALA A 278 20.06 -31.16 -3.09
C ALA A 278 18.72 -31.78 -2.65
N LEU A 279 18.50 -31.85 -1.35
CA LEU A 279 17.25 -32.22 -0.71
C LEU A 279 16.60 -30.97 -0.11
N VAL A 280 15.41 -30.61 -0.58
CA VAL A 280 14.63 -29.47 -0.10
C VAL A 280 13.53 -29.99 0.82
N VAL A 281 13.68 -29.77 2.13
CA VAL A 281 12.69 -30.16 3.14
C VAL A 281 11.86 -28.94 3.53
N HIS A 282 10.54 -29.05 3.44
CA HIS A 282 9.66 -27.89 3.60
C HIS A 282 8.32 -28.21 4.27
N ALA A 283 7.69 -27.18 4.84
CA ALA A 283 6.33 -27.26 5.35
C ALA A 283 5.27 -27.23 4.23
N ALA A 284 4.03 -27.57 4.57
CA ALA A 284 2.86 -27.54 3.66
C ALA A 284 2.80 -26.22 2.86
N HIS A 285 2.88 -25.11 3.59
CA HIS A 285 2.74 -23.74 3.13
C HIS A 285 4.00 -23.18 2.41
N HIS A 286 5.15 -23.87 2.47
CA HIS A 286 6.38 -23.48 1.76
C HIS A 286 6.55 -24.14 0.40
N LEU A 287 5.50 -24.76 -0.15
CA LEU A 287 5.60 -25.44 -1.44
C LEU A 287 6.05 -24.51 -2.57
N ALA A 288 5.53 -23.28 -2.65
CA ALA A 288 5.90 -22.33 -3.70
C ALA A 288 7.38 -21.93 -3.61
N TRP A 289 7.89 -21.72 -2.40
CA TRP A 289 9.32 -21.53 -2.14
C TRP A 289 10.15 -22.75 -2.49
N ALA A 290 9.68 -23.96 -2.17
CA ALA A 290 10.37 -25.19 -2.52
C ALA A 290 10.44 -25.41 -4.04
N GLU A 291 9.37 -25.14 -4.77
CA GLU A 291 9.30 -25.24 -6.24
C GLU A 291 10.16 -24.19 -6.93
N TRP A 292 10.15 -22.96 -6.41
CA TRP A 292 10.99 -21.89 -6.94
C TRP A 292 12.48 -22.21 -6.71
N ILE A 293 12.86 -22.63 -5.50
CA ILE A 293 14.24 -23.04 -5.17
C ILE A 293 14.65 -24.23 -6.04
N GLU A 294 13.79 -25.25 -6.19
CA GLU A 294 14.03 -26.38 -7.09
C GLU A 294 14.33 -25.91 -8.51
N ALA A 295 13.53 -25.00 -9.06
CA ALA A 295 13.74 -24.48 -10.40
C ALA A 295 15.06 -23.69 -10.53
N GLN A 296 15.45 -22.90 -9.53
CA GLN A 296 16.72 -22.18 -9.54
C GLN A 296 17.92 -23.14 -9.49
N LEU A 297 17.85 -24.17 -8.64
CA LEU A 297 18.91 -25.16 -8.50
C LEU A 297 19.00 -26.08 -9.72
N ALA A 298 17.86 -26.48 -10.30
CA ALA A 298 17.83 -27.24 -11.55
C ALA A 298 18.43 -26.45 -12.70
N ALA A 299 18.19 -25.13 -12.79
CA ALA A 299 18.82 -24.26 -13.77
C ALA A 299 20.35 -24.14 -13.58
N ALA A 300 20.84 -24.33 -12.35
CA ALA A 300 22.26 -24.42 -12.03
C ALA A 300 22.85 -25.83 -12.15
N GLY A 301 22.08 -26.81 -12.68
CA GLY A 301 22.53 -28.18 -12.91
C GLY A 301 22.52 -29.10 -11.68
N VAL A 302 21.82 -28.72 -10.60
CA VAL A 302 21.71 -29.52 -9.37
C VAL A 302 20.42 -30.33 -9.42
N ALA A 303 20.51 -31.64 -9.19
CA ALA A 303 19.34 -32.51 -9.07
C ALA A 303 18.67 -32.30 -7.71
N VAL A 304 17.39 -31.94 -7.70
CA VAL A 304 16.65 -31.61 -6.48
C VAL A 304 15.61 -32.67 -6.16
N THR A 305 15.56 -33.10 -4.90
CA THR A 305 14.45 -33.88 -4.34
C THR A 305 13.71 -33.01 -3.33
N ARG A 306 12.36 -32.99 -3.36
CA ARG A 306 11.54 -32.28 -2.36
C ARG A 306 10.88 -33.26 -1.41
N LEU A 307 10.93 -32.97 -0.11
CA LEU A 307 10.23 -33.73 0.92
C LEU A 307 9.49 -32.79 1.89
N ARG A 308 8.35 -33.25 2.40
CA ARG A 308 7.67 -32.57 3.52
C ARG A 308 8.41 -32.86 4.82
N PHE A 309 8.41 -31.93 5.78
CA PHE A 309 8.87 -32.20 7.15
C PHE A 309 8.21 -33.45 7.77
N ALA A 310 6.99 -33.78 7.36
CA ALA A 310 6.30 -34.97 7.85
C ALA A 310 6.85 -36.31 7.35
N ALA A 311 7.52 -36.31 6.21
CA ALA A 311 8.08 -37.50 5.56
C ALA A 311 9.61 -37.57 5.68
N TYR A 312 10.24 -36.57 6.31
CA TYR A 312 11.68 -36.50 6.46
C TYR A 312 12.13 -37.26 7.72
N ASN A 313 13.12 -38.15 7.56
CA ASN A 313 13.63 -39.05 8.59
C ASN A 313 15.05 -38.69 9.06
N GLY A 314 15.59 -37.54 8.66
CA GLY A 314 16.95 -37.10 9.02
C GLY A 314 18.07 -37.61 8.11
N GLN A 315 17.78 -38.35 7.03
CA GLN A 315 18.81 -38.97 6.18
C GLN A 315 19.21 -38.16 4.92
N ARG A 316 20.48 -38.35 4.56
CA ARG A 316 21.25 -37.98 3.34
C ARG A 316 20.84 -38.72 2.05
N PRO A 317 20.48 -38.12 0.91
CA PRO A 317 20.46 -38.88 -0.36
C PRO A 317 21.85 -39.39 -0.76
N SER A 318 22.90 -38.63 -0.46
CA SER A 318 24.32 -39.01 -0.62
C SER A 318 25.22 -38.24 0.37
N PRO A 319 26.46 -38.70 0.63
CA PRO A 319 27.39 -38.03 1.56
C PRO A 319 27.70 -36.57 1.20
N ASP A 320 27.59 -36.22 -0.07
CA ASP A 320 27.86 -34.87 -0.58
C ASP A 320 26.58 -34.04 -0.79
N ALA A 321 25.38 -34.64 -0.68
CA ALA A 321 24.11 -33.93 -0.93
C ALA A 321 23.87 -32.79 0.07
N MET A 322 23.35 -31.67 -0.44
CA MET A 322 22.91 -30.53 0.38
C MET A 322 21.53 -30.79 0.95
N VAL A 323 21.28 -30.37 2.20
CA VAL A 323 19.94 -30.41 2.80
C VAL A 323 19.50 -28.98 3.10
N LEU A 324 18.42 -28.54 2.47
CA LEU A 324 17.85 -27.21 2.63
C LEU A 324 16.56 -27.33 3.45
N LEU A 325 16.58 -26.87 4.69
CA LEU A 325 15.41 -26.82 5.56
C LEU A 325 14.75 -25.46 5.40
N LEU A 326 13.59 -25.41 4.75
CA LEU A 326 12.86 -24.16 4.51
C LEU A 326 12.05 -23.78 5.74
N SER A 327 12.48 -22.69 6.41
CA SER A 327 11.80 -22.03 7.54
C SER A 327 11.04 -23.01 8.44
N PRO A 328 11.75 -23.84 9.22
CA PRO A 328 11.16 -24.83 10.11
C PRO A 328 10.47 -24.17 11.32
N THR A 329 9.36 -23.47 11.10
CA THR A 329 8.53 -22.79 12.10
C THR A 329 7.35 -23.67 12.52
N GLY A 330 6.87 -23.52 13.76
CA GLY A 330 5.70 -24.26 14.26
C GLY A 330 5.83 -25.80 14.29
N LEU A 331 7.05 -26.34 14.25
CA LEU A 331 7.27 -27.79 14.30
C LEU A 331 6.89 -28.38 15.65
N ARG A 332 6.41 -29.63 15.63
CA ARG A 332 6.23 -30.43 16.85
C ARG A 332 7.57 -30.55 17.59
N PRO A 333 7.60 -30.54 18.94
CA PRO A 333 8.82 -30.66 19.72
C PRO A 333 9.72 -31.82 19.27
N GLU A 334 9.15 -33.02 19.11
CA GLU A 334 9.86 -34.24 18.65
C GLU A 334 10.57 -34.07 17.30
N ARG A 335 9.98 -33.30 16.37
CA ARG A 335 10.59 -33.02 15.05
C ARG A 335 11.61 -31.89 15.14
N GLY A 336 11.37 -30.91 16.01
CA GLY A 336 12.35 -29.89 16.33
C GLY A 336 13.64 -30.50 16.87
N ASP A 337 13.51 -31.52 17.72
CA ASP A 337 14.64 -32.26 18.30
C ASP A 337 15.38 -33.07 17.23
N LEU A 338 14.67 -33.86 16.40
CA LEU A 338 15.27 -34.58 15.27
C LEU A 338 16.07 -33.67 14.32
N LEU A 339 15.56 -32.47 14.02
CA LEU A 339 16.26 -31.52 13.14
C LEU A 339 17.42 -30.80 13.83
N ALA A 340 17.35 -30.64 15.16
CA ALA A 340 18.42 -30.04 15.95
C ALA A 340 19.60 -30.99 16.09
N ASP A 341 19.37 -32.30 16.10
CA ASP A 341 20.42 -33.32 16.24
C ASP A 341 21.20 -33.58 14.92
N LEU A 342 20.80 -32.95 13.81
CA LEU A 342 21.50 -33.09 12.52
C LEU A 342 22.88 -32.41 12.55
N SER A 343 23.95 -33.18 12.61
CA SER A 343 25.32 -32.67 12.67
C SER A 343 26.07 -32.84 11.35
N HIS A 344 25.75 -32.02 10.32
CA HIS A 344 26.43 -32.12 9.02
C HIS A 344 26.72 -30.76 8.34
N PRO A 345 27.94 -30.53 7.79
CA PRO A 345 28.36 -29.27 7.15
C PRO A 345 27.57 -28.84 5.90
N ASN A 346 26.75 -29.71 5.31
CA ASN A 346 25.90 -29.43 4.12
C ASN A 346 24.41 -29.19 4.45
N VAL A 347 24.04 -29.02 5.73
CA VAL A 347 22.68 -28.59 6.13
C VAL A 347 22.61 -27.07 6.15
N ARG A 348 21.58 -26.50 5.52
CA ARG A 348 21.31 -25.05 5.50
C ARG A 348 19.87 -24.77 5.91
N LEU A 349 19.68 -23.73 6.71
CA LEU A 349 18.35 -23.17 6.96
C LEU A 349 18.06 -22.09 5.93
N VAL A 350 16.99 -22.25 5.15
CA VAL A 350 16.54 -21.22 4.20
C VAL A 350 15.38 -20.45 4.80
N LEU A 351 15.61 -19.17 5.13
CA LEU A 351 14.62 -18.31 5.77
C LEU A 351 13.79 -17.60 4.70
N VAL A 352 12.49 -17.84 4.72
CA VAL A 352 11.49 -17.30 3.79
C VAL A 352 10.29 -16.68 4.52
N GLU A 353 10.10 -16.96 5.81
CA GLU A 353 9.09 -16.35 6.69
C GLU A 353 9.68 -15.34 7.68
N GLN A 354 8.86 -14.38 8.13
CA GLN A 354 9.30 -13.36 9.08
C GLN A 354 9.67 -13.90 10.47
N GLU A 355 9.13 -15.06 10.86
CA GLU A 355 9.44 -15.68 12.15
C GLU A 355 10.91 -16.15 12.20
N ALA A 356 11.54 -15.92 13.34
CA ALA A 356 12.90 -16.41 13.58
C ALA A 356 12.89 -17.95 13.66
N PRO A 357 13.92 -18.64 13.14
CA PRO A 357 14.00 -20.09 13.29
C PRO A 357 14.03 -20.46 14.78
N PRO A 358 13.45 -21.63 15.17
CA PRO A 358 13.51 -22.11 16.54
C PRO A 358 14.93 -22.04 17.10
N ARG A 359 15.10 -21.56 18.34
CA ARG A 359 16.42 -21.36 18.98
C ARG A 359 17.33 -22.59 18.86
N ARG A 360 16.75 -23.79 18.95
CA ARG A 360 17.45 -25.08 18.86
C ARG A 360 18.13 -25.32 17.51
N LEU A 361 17.66 -24.70 16.43
CA LEU A 361 18.20 -24.86 15.07
C LEU A 361 19.24 -23.77 14.71
N SER A 362 19.51 -22.82 15.61
CA SER A 362 20.34 -21.64 15.32
C SER A 362 21.81 -21.94 14.98
N HIS A 363 22.29 -23.15 15.28
CA HIS A 363 23.65 -23.61 14.99
C HIS A 363 23.89 -23.94 13.50
N HIS A 364 22.82 -24.14 12.72
CA HIS A 364 22.92 -24.38 11.27
C HIS A 364 23.20 -23.10 10.47
N GLN A 365 23.97 -23.20 9.39
CA GLN A 365 24.22 -22.06 8.50
C GLN A 365 22.92 -21.60 7.83
N GLN A 366 22.67 -20.29 7.85
CA GLN A 366 21.40 -19.68 7.41
C GLN A 366 21.56 -18.96 6.06
N ILE A 367 20.56 -19.10 5.21
CA ILE A 367 20.39 -18.39 3.95
C ILE A 367 19.10 -17.57 4.07
N ASP A 368 19.22 -16.26 4.20
CA ASP A 368 18.07 -15.38 4.42
C ASP A 368 17.55 -14.81 3.10
N LEU A 369 16.36 -15.24 2.69
CA LEU A 369 15.69 -14.77 1.48
C LEU A 369 14.57 -13.76 1.78
N ARG A 370 14.40 -13.37 3.05
CA ARG A 370 13.31 -12.49 3.48
C ARG A 370 13.54 -11.07 2.96
N HIS A 371 12.45 -10.41 2.56
CA HIS A 371 12.44 -9.02 2.08
C HIS A 371 13.30 -8.72 0.84
N LEU A 372 13.91 -9.73 0.20
CA LEU A 372 14.70 -9.54 -1.02
C LEU A 372 13.82 -9.54 -2.27
N PRO A 373 14.17 -8.72 -3.29
CA PRO A 373 13.63 -8.88 -4.64
C PRO A 373 14.16 -10.20 -5.26
N GLU A 374 13.46 -10.71 -6.28
CA GLU A 374 13.78 -12.00 -6.93
C GLU A 374 15.27 -12.12 -7.30
N SER A 375 15.85 -11.08 -7.92
CA SER A 375 17.28 -11.06 -8.30
C SER A 375 18.22 -11.20 -7.10
N GLY A 376 17.93 -10.48 -6.01
CA GLY A 376 18.71 -10.55 -4.77
C GLY A 376 18.52 -11.88 -4.04
N ALA A 377 17.34 -12.49 -4.13
CA ALA A 377 17.06 -13.81 -3.56
C ALA A 377 17.81 -14.92 -4.31
N VAL A 378 17.87 -14.87 -5.65
CA VAL A 378 18.67 -15.82 -6.45
C VAL A 378 20.15 -15.69 -6.09
N GLU A 379 20.67 -14.46 -6.04
CA GLU A 379 22.08 -14.22 -5.70
C GLU A 379 22.41 -14.71 -4.28
N THR A 380 21.55 -14.41 -3.31
CA THR A 380 21.74 -14.81 -1.91
C THR A 380 21.63 -16.33 -1.73
N LEU A 381 20.69 -16.97 -2.42
CA LEU A 381 20.56 -18.43 -2.46
C LEU A 381 21.84 -19.06 -3.04
N MET A 382 22.27 -18.66 -4.23
CA MET A 382 23.46 -19.23 -4.87
C MET A 382 24.74 -18.98 -4.04
N ARG A 383 24.89 -17.78 -3.48
CA ARG A 383 26.00 -17.42 -2.59
C ARG A 383 26.01 -18.27 -1.32
N GLY A 384 24.86 -18.46 -0.69
CA GLY A 384 24.72 -19.28 0.52
C GLY A 384 25.00 -20.77 0.30
N LEU A 385 24.91 -21.23 -0.95
CA LEU A 385 25.23 -22.58 -1.38
C LEU A 385 26.66 -22.72 -1.96
N ASN A 386 27.47 -21.66 -1.92
CA ASN A 386 28.80 -21.60 -2.53
C ASN A 386 28.82 -21.92 -4.03
N MET A 387 27.76 -21.52 -4.75
CA MET A 387 27.62 -21.70 -6.18
C MET A 387 27.73 -20.36 -6.92
N THR A 388 28.32 -20.37 -8.12
CA THR A 388 28.26 -19.22 -9.03
C THR A 388 26.88 -19.09 -9.63
N ALA A 389 26.25 -17.92 -9.48
CA ALA A 389 24.97 -17.64 -10.11
C ALA A 389 25.12 -17.71 -11.64
N ALA A 390 24.45 -18.67 -12.28
CA ALA A 390 24.30 -18.68 -13.72
C ALA A 390 23.29 -17.58 -14.14
N PRO A 391 23.49 -16.88 -15.27
CA PRO A 391 22.46 -16.00 -15.81
C PRO A 391 21.19 -16.84 -16.09
N PRO A 392 20.00 -16.34 -15.76
CA PRO A 392 18.77 -17.10 -15.93
C PRO A 392 18.57 -17.45 -17.41
N ALA A 393 18.51 -18.75 -17.73
CA ALA A 393 18.25 -19.21 -19.09
C ALA A 393 16.81 -18.83 -19.51
N PRO A 394 16.59 -18.33 -20.74
CA PRO A 394 15.26 -18.01 -21.24
C PRO A 394 14.49 -19.29 -21.60
N GLY A 395 13.76 -19.84 -20.62
CA GLY A 395 12.85 -20.98 -20.81
C GLY A 395 11.36 -20.62 -20.79
N PRO A 396 10.44 -21.51 -21.22
CA PRO A 396 9.06 -21.16 -21.57
C PRO A 396 8.09 -20.99 -20.39
N ARG A 397 8.51 -21.20 -19.13
CA ARG A 397 7.63 -21.07 -17.94
C ARG A 397 8.39 -20.48 -16.77
N ARG A 398 8.10 -19.23 -16.42
CA ARG A 398 8.53 -18.62 -15.14
C ARG A 398 7.60 -19.10 -14.03
N LEU A 399 8.13 -19.80 -13.02
CA LEU A 399 7.46 -19.91 -11.71
C LEU A 399 7.54 -18.53 -11.03
N ASN A 400 6.41 -18.03 -10.53
CA ASN A 400 6.35 -16.71 -9.90
C ASN A 400 7.17 -16.68 -8.60
N PHE A 401 7.86 -15.56 -8.36
CA PHE A 401 8.61 -15.36 -7.11
C PHE A 401 7.64 -15.40 -5.90
N PRO A 402 7.80 -16.33 -4.94
CA PRO A 402 6.74 -16.74 -3.99
C PRO A 402 6.27 -15.71 -2.95
N ASN A 403 6.73 -14.46 -2.99
CA ASN A 403 6.46 -13.48 -1.94
C ASN A 403 5.60 -12.27 -2.32
N ARG A 404 5.27 -12.03 -3.61
CA ARG A 404 4.42 -10.87 -3.97
C ARG A 404 3.59 -11.11 -5.25
N PRO A 405 2.26 -11.25 -5.16
CA PRO A 405 1.41 -11.01 -6.33
C PRO A 405 1.60 -9.56 -6.77
N ARG A 406 1.56 -9.31 -8.08
CA ARG A 406 1.77 -7.96 -8.65
C ARG A 406 0.70 -6.98 -8.20
N ARG A 407 -0.52 -7.48 -7.95
CA ARG A 407 -1.67 -6.68 -7.50
C ARG A 407 -2.40 -7.40 -6.37
N GLN A 408 -2.54 -6.74 -5.22
CA GLN A 408 -3.31 -7.27 -4.08
C GLN A 408 -3.87 -6.20 -3.15
N ASN A 409 -4.92 -6.56 -2.41
CA ASN A 409 -5.55 -5.74 -1.35
C ASN A 409 -5.94 -6.59 -0.12
N ILE A 410 -5.10 -7.57 0.24
CA ILE A 410 -5.36 -8.50 1.35
C ILE A 410 -5.04 -7.85 2.70
N ALA A 411 -5.85 -8.12 3.72
CA ALA A 411 -5.62 -7.65 5.09
C ALA A 411 -4.34 -8.26 5.72
N PRO A 412 -3.75 -7.63 6.75
CA PRO A 412 -2.63 -8.22 7.49
C PRO A 412 -2.94 -9.64 8.00
N ARG A 413 -1.93 -10.51 8.02
CA ARG A 413 -2.05 -11.89 8.52
C ARG A 413 -2.36 -11.90 10.00
N ASN A 414 -3.22 -12.82 10.43
CA ASN A 414 -3.49 -13.06 11.84
C ASN A 414 -2.32 -13.80 12.50
N ALA A 415 -1.61 -13.13 13.42
CA ALA A 415 -0.43 -13.67 14.10
C ALA A 415 -0.75 -14.81 15.08
N SER A 416 -2.01 -14.93 15.53
CA SER A 416 -2.46 -15.99 16.45
C SER A 416 -3.14 -17.16 15.73
N PHE A 417 -3.02 -17.23 14.39
CA PHE A 417 -3.60 -18.35 13.62
C PHE A 417 -2.84 -19.65 13.92
N VAL A 418 -3.55 -20.69 14.37
CA VAL A 418 -2.95 -22.00 14.68
C VAL A 418 -3.67 -23.15 13.97
N GLY A 419 -2.89 -24.17 13.58
CA GLY A 419 -3.41 -25.42 13.01
C GLY A 419 -3.98 -25.29 11.59
N ARG A 420 -4.99 -26.12 11.28
CA ARG A 420 -5.79 -26.10 10.04
C ARG A 420 -5.09 -26.46 8.72
N ASP A 421 -3.90 -27.05 8.75
CA ASP A 421 -3.18 -27.46 7.54
C ASP A 421 -4.04 -28.37 6.63
N GLY A 422 -4.70 -29.37 7.21
CA GLY A 422 -5.59 -30.26 6.46
C GLY A 422 -6.79 -29.55 5.82
N THR A 423 -7.39 -28.57 6.51
CA THR A 423 -8.50 -27.77 5.96
C THR A 423 -8.02 -26.87 4.82
N LEU A 424 -6.85 -26.26 4.95
CA LEU A 424 -6.25 -25.40 3.92
C LEU A 424 -5.83 -26.19 2.68
N ASP A 425 -5.28 -27.40 2.86
CA ASP A 425 -4.94 -28.31 1.75
C ASP A 425 -6.21 -28.83 1.05
N GLY A 426 -7.25 -29.17 1.83
CA GLY A 426 -8.58 -29.50 1.30
C GLY A 426 -9.17 -28.34 0.51
N LEU A 427 -9.07 -27.11 1.02
CA LEU A 427 -9.53 -25.91 0.33
C LEU A 427 -8.79 -25.68 -0.98
N ARG A 428 -7.47 -25.87 -1.00
CA ARG A 428 -6.68 -25.78 -2.23
C ARG A 428 -7.16 -26.76 -3.29
N THR A 429 -7.44 -27.99 -2.88
CA THR A 429 -7.90 -29.06 -3.78
C THR A 429 -9.30 -28.75 -4.33
N ALA A 430 -10.21 -28.30 -3.46
CA ALA A 430 -11.56 -27.89 -3.84
C ALA A 430 -11.53 -26.68 -4.78
N LEU A 431 -10.72 -25.67 -4.49
CA LEU A 431 -10.57 -24.46 -5.32
C LEU A 431 -10.04 -24.80 -6.72
N SER A 432 -9.03 -25.67 -6.80
CA SER A 432 -8.49 -26.13 -8.08
C SER A 432 -9.52 -26.94 -8.89
N THR A 433 -10.36 -27.71 -8.19
CA THR A 433 -11.43 -28.50 -8.82
C THR A 433 -12.55 -27.60 -9.34
N ALA A 434 -12.95 -26.61 -8.55
CA ALA A 434 -13.94 -25.61 -8.94
C ALA A 434 -13.48 -24.79 -10.16
N GLY A 435 -12.21 -24.40 -10.20
CA GLY A 435 -11.62 -23.72 -11.37
C GLY A 435 -11.74 -24.57 -12.65
N ARG A 436 -11.48 -25.88 -12.58
CA ARG A 436 -11.62 -26.80 -13.74
C ARG A 436 -13.05 -26.95 -14.22
N THR A 437 -14.02 -26.91 -13.31
CA THR A 437 -15.46 -27.04 -13.65
C THR A 437 -16.13 -25.69 -13.92
N GLY A 438 -15.39 -24.58 -13.89
CA GLY A 438 -15.93 -23.24 -14.07
C GLY A 438 -16.80 -22.74 -12.90
N GLY A 439 -16.70 -23.38 -11.74
CA GLY A 439 -17.48 -23.09 -10.54
C GLY A 439 -16.75 -22.19 -9.52
N ILE A 440 -17.52 -21.66 -8.57
CA ILE A 440 -17.01 -20.88 -7.43
C ILE A 440 -16.79 -21.83 -6.24
N CYS A 441 -15.62 -21.79 -5.62
CA CYS A 441 -15.35 -22.56 -4.41
C CYS A 441 -15.97 -21.89 -3.19
N ARG A 442 -16.78 -22.63 -2.43
CA ARG A 442 -17.54 -22.10 -1.29
C ARG A 442 -16.94 -22.58 0.03
N VAL A 443 -16.79 -21.68 1.00
CA VAL A 443 -16.38 -21.99 2.37
C VAL A 443 -17.56 -21.73 3.30
N THR A 444 -18.03 -22.77 3.97
CA THR A 444 -19.21 -22.75 4.83
C THR A 444 -18.85 -23.25 6.24
N GLY A 445 -19.74 -23.02 7.20
CA GLY A 445 -19.51 -23.41 8.59
C GLY A 445 -20.18 -22.47 9.59
N ARG A 446 -20.18 -22.87 10.86
CA ARG A 446 -20.86 -22.12 11.93
C ARG A 446 -20.30 -20.69 12.11
N PRO A 447 -21.10 -19.72 12.61
CA PRO A 447 -20.58 -18.41 12.97
C PRO A 447 -19.41 -18.51 13.98
N GLY A 448 -18.34 -17.76 13.76
CA GLY A 448 -17.15 -17.78 14.63
C GLY A 448 -16.20 -18.96 14.42
N VAL A 449 -16.44 -19.83 13.43
CA VAL A 449 -15.55 -20.97 13.11
C VAL A 449 -14.27 -20.57 12.36
N GLY A 450 -14.15 -19.31 11.93
CA GLY A 450 -12.96 -18.80 11.25
C GLY A 450 -12.97 -18.91 9.72
N LYS A 451 -14.14 -18.91 9.05
CA LYS A 451 -14.22 -18.99 7.57
C LYS A 451 -13.38 -17.91 6.86
N SER A 452 -13.56 -16.65 7.24
CA SER A 452 -12.81 -15.52 6.68
C SER A 452 -11.32 -15.61 7.04
N GLU A 453 -10.99 -16.06 8.25
CA GLU A 453 -9.60 -16.30 8.68
C GLU A 453 -8.93 -17.40 7.86
N ILE A 454 -9.63 -18.50 7.55
CA ILE A 454 -9.11 -19.56 6.67
C ILE A 454 -8.89 -19.03 5.24
N ALA A 455 -9.81 -18.24 4.70
CA ALA A 455 -9.65 -17.63 3.38
C ALA A 455 -8.48 -16.62 3.35
N LEU A 456 -8.31 -15.84 4.42
CA LEU A 456 -7.22 -14.88 4.59
C LEU A 456 -5.88 -15.60 4.71
N GLU A 457 -5.80 -16.62 5.55
CA GLU A 457 -4.60 -17.44 5.73
C GLU A 457 -4.27 -18.19 4.44
N PHE A 458 -5.26 -18.66 3.69
CA PHE A 458 -5.06 -19.23 2.36
C PHE A 458 -4.40 -18.23 1.40
N CYS A 459 -4.85 -16.97 1.39
CA CYS A 459 -4.23 -15.92 0.59
C CYS A 459 -2.76 -15.70 1.00
N HIS A 460 -2.47 -15.58 2.29
CA HIS A 460 -1.10 -15.40 2.77
C HIS A 460 -0.19 -16.58 2.43
N ARG A 461 -0.66 -17.81 2.62
CA ARG A 461 0.13 -19.03 2.37
C ARG A 461 0.31 -19.38 0.90
N PHE A 462 -0.67 -19.05 0.04
CA PHE A 462 -0.70 -19.53 -1.35
C PHE A 462 -0.73 -18.41 -2.41
N SER A 463 -0.58 -17.14 -2.02
CA SER A 463 -0.54 -15.99 -2.95
C SER A 463 0.54 -16.09 -4.02
N GLY A 464 1.68 -16.73 -3.72
CA GLY A 464 2.78 -16.93 -4.69
C GLY A 464 2.39 -17.69 -5.96
N GLY A 465 1.25 -18.41 -5.96
CA GLY A 465 0.70 -19.08 -7.14
C GLY A 465 -0.15 -18.19 -8.07
N TYR A 466 -0.33 -16.90 -7.72
CA TYR A 466 -1.22 -15.97 -8.43
C TYR A 466 -0.50 -14.65 -8.75
N ASP A 467 -0.85 -14.04 -9.88
CA ASP A 467 -0.39 -12.70 -10.25
C ASP A 467 -1.25 -11.61 -9.60
N VAL A 468 -2.51 -11.95 -9.32
CA VAL A 468 -3.54 -11.04 -8.82
C VAL A 468 -4.28 -11.75 -7.69
N VAL A 469 -4.25 -11.18 -6.48
CA VAL A 469 -5.06 -11.66 -5.35
C VAL A 469 -5.92 -10.54 -4.81
N TRP A 470 -7.23 -10.60 -5.01
CA TRP A 470 -8.13 -9.50 -4.67
C TRP A 470 -9.24 -9.92 -3.71
N TRP A 471 -9.33 -9.21 -2.60
CA TRP A 471 -10.33 -9.37 -1.55
C TRP A 471 -11.51 -8.42 -1.77
N LEU A 472 -12.69 -8.98 -1.96
CA LEU A 472 -13.96 -8.31 -2.15
C LEU A 472 -14.83 -8.55 -0.92
N ARG A 473 -15.18 -7.50 -0.18
CA ARG A 473 -16.19 -7.62 0.88
C ARG A 473 -17.56 -7.62 0.25
N ALA A 474 -18.33 -8.68 0.48
CA ALA A 474 -19.64 -8.91 -0.12
C ALA A 474 -20.75 -8.91 0.95
N VAL A 475 -20.61 -8.09 2.01
CA VAL A 475 -21.63 -7.93 3.06
C VAL A 475 -22.85 -7.20 2.50
N THR A 476 -22.64 -6.25 1.58
CA THR A 476 -23.67 -5.50 0.86
C THR A 476 -23.27 -5.32 -0.61
N PRO A 477 -24.23 -5.13 -1.54
CA PRO A 477 -23.92 -4.87 -2.95
C PRO A 477 -22.96 -3.70 -3.16
N LYS A 478 -23.11 -2.62 -2.37
CA LYS A 478 -22.22 -1.45 -2.44
C LYS A 478 -20.77 -1.73 -2.06
N GLU A 479 -20.54 -2.58 -1.05
CA GLU A 479 -19.18 -2.94 -0.66
C GLU A 479 -18.51 -3.79 -1.74
N LEU A 480 -19.28 -4.66 -2.39
CA LEU A 480 -18.83 -5.43 -3.54
C LEU A 480 -18.48 -4.50 -4.72
N ASP A 481 -19.36 -3.56 -5.06
CA ASP A 481 -19.14 -2.58 -6.13
C ASP A 481 -17.87 -1.75 -5.89
N ARG A 482 -17.64 -1.28 -4.65
CA ARG A 482 -16.41 -0.57 -4.29
C ARG A 482 -15.17 -1.45 -4.44
N GLY A 483 -15.27 -2.71 -4.03
CA GLY A 483 -14.20 -3.70 -4.19
C GLY A 483 -13.83 -3.93 -5.67
N LEU A 484 -14.85 -4.05 -6.52
CA LEU A 484 -14.71 -4.21 -7.98
C LEU A 484 -14.15 -2.94 -8.64
N ALA A 485 -14.64 -1.76 -8.26
CA ALA A 485 -14.08 -0.49 -8.74
C ALA A 485 -12.61 -0.29 -8.32
N GLY A 486 -12.24 -0.78 -7.13
CA GLY A 486 -10.85 -0.85 -6.68
C GLY A 486 -9.99 -1.74 -7.60
N LEU A 487 -10.52 -2.90 -7.98
CA LEU A 487 -9.87 -3.83 -8.90
C LEU A 487 -9.64 -3.21 -10.28
N VAL A 488 -10.66 -2.59 -10.89
CA VAL A 488 -10.53 -1.86 -12.18
C VAL A 488 -9.41 -0.84 -12.14
N ARG A 489 -9.36 -0.04 -11.08
CA ARG A 489 -8.35 0.99 -10.89
C ARG A 489 -6.94 0.40 -10.78
N ALA A 490 -6.78 -0.72 -10.09
CA ALA A 490 -5.49 -1.40 -9.96
C ALA A 490 -4.95 -1.91 -11.31
N PHE A 491 -5.85 -2.13 -12.27
CA PHE A 491 -5.52 -2.50 -13.65
C PHE A 491 -5.37 -1.29 -14.59
N ARG A 492 -5.57 -0.06 -14.07
CA ARG A 492 -5.62 1.19 -14.85
C ARG A 492 -6.56 1.09 -16.06
N LEU A 493 -7.62 0.32 -15.91
CA LEU A 493 -8.68 0.24 -16.90
C LEU A 493 -9.54 1.50 -16.75
N ASP A 494 -9.91 2.12 -17.86
CA ASP A 494 -10.76 3.31 -17.87
C ASP A 494 -12.15 2.93 -17.33
N GLY A 495 -12.38 3.21 -16.05
CA GLY A 495 -13.65 2.93 -15.39
C GLY A 495 -14.68 3.96 -15.80
N THR A 496 -15.65 3.57 -16.61
CA THR A 496 -16.78 4.40 -17.08
C THR A 496 -17.84 4.67 -16.00
N GLY A 497 -17.70 4.07 -14.82
CA GLY A 497 -18.65 4.18 -13.70
C GLY A 497 -19.85 3.23 -13.82
N ASP A 498 -19.98 2.49 -14.92
CA ASP A 498 -20.96 1.41 -15.06
C ASP A 498 -20.37 0.08 -14.56
N VAL A 499 -21.07 -0.58 -13.64
CA VAL A 499 -20.71 -1.90 -13.08
C VAL A 499 -20.72 -2.97 -14.18
N VAL A 500 -21.64 -2.91 -15.14
CA VAL A 500 -21.75 -3.91 -16.20
C VAL A 500 -20.56 -3.84 -17.15
N GLU A 501 -20.16 -2.62 -17.53
CA GLU A 501 -18.99 -2.38 -18.36
C GLU A 501 -17.69 -2.73 -17.62
N THR A 502 -17.59 -2.35 -16.36
CA THR A 502 -16.52 -2.75 -15.43
C THR A 502 -16.32 -4.27 -15.39
N VAL A 503 -17.41 -5.03 -15.24
CA VAL A 503 -17.37 -6.50 -15.19
C VAL A 503 -16.95 -7.08 -16.54
N ARG A 504 -17.43 -6.53 -17.65
CA ARG A 504 -17.01 -6.95 -19.01
C ARG A 504 -15.52 -6.66 -19.27
N GLU A 505 -15.02 -5.53 -18.82
CA GLU A 505 -13.61 -5.13 -18.91
C GLU A 505 -12.72 -6.09 -18.12
N LEU A 506 -13.11 -6.41 -16.88
CA LEU A 506 -12.41 -7.37 -16.02
C LEU A 506 -12.45 -8.77 -16.61
N GLN A 507 -13.58 -9.20 -17.18
CA GLN A 507 -13.70 -10.48 -17.88
C GLN A 507 -12.81 -10.56 -19.12
N ARG A 508 -12.78 -9.52 -19.96
CA ARG A 508 -11.85 -9.41 -21.11
C ARG A 508 -10.40 -9.45 -20.64
N SER A 509 -10.06 -8.71 -19.60
CA SER A 509 -8.71 -8.66 -19.04
C SER A 509 -8.28 -10.00 -18.43
N ALA A 510 -9.18 -10.72 -17.77
CA ALA A 510 -8.90 -12.05 -17.21
C ALA A 510 -8.78 -13.13 -18.30
N ALA A 511 -9.52 -13.01 -19.41
CA ALA A 511 -9.49 -13.97 -20.51
C ALA A 511 -8.28 -13.78 -21.46
N ASN A 512 -7.85 -12.54 -21.70
CA ASN A 512 -6.84 -12.21 -22.71
C ASN A 512 -5.40 -12.09 -22.16
N ARG A 513 -5.20 -12.26 -20.84
CA ARG A 513 -3.89 -12.16 -20.20
C ARG A 513 -3.41 -13.52 -19.71
N ASP A 514 -2.11 -13.73 -19.74
CA ASP A 514 -1.45 -14.94 -19.22
C ASP A 514 -1.32 -14.92 -17.67
N GLU A 515 -2.11 -14.07 -16.98
CA GLU A 515 -2.08 -13.85 -15.53
C GLU A 515 -3.01 -14.84 -14.79
N ARG A 516 -2.59 -15.34 -13.61
CA ARG A 516 -3.40 -16.16 -12.69
C ARG A 516 -4.07 -15.30 -11.61
N TRP A 517 -5.37 -15.50 -11.41
CA TRP A 517 -6.21 -14.69 -10.52
C TRP A 517 -6.77 -15.51 -9.36
N LEU A 518 -6.77 -14.90 -8.17
CA LEU A 518 -7.53 -15.35 -7.01
C LEU A 518 -8.43 -14.20 -6.54
N LEU A 519 -9.74 -14.40 -6.64
CA LEU A 519 -10.73 -13.46 -6.13
C LEU A 519 -11.40 -14.06 -4.90
N VAL A 520 -11.38 -13.34 -3.78
CA VAL A 520 -12.02 -13.75 -2.53
C VAL A 520 -13.24 -12.88 -2.26
N CYS A 521 -14.43 -13.46 -2.28
CA CYS A 521 -15.69 -12.80 -1.91
C CYS A 521 -16.04 -13.18 -0.46
N ASP A 522 -15.93 -12.22 0.45
CA ASP A 522 -16.07 -12.47 1.88
C ASP A 522 -17.40 -11.99 2.45
N ASP A 523 -17.99 -12.80 3.33
CA ASP A 523 -19.17 -12.53 4.17
C ASP A 523 -20.52 -12.46 3.44
N ILE A 524 -20.71 -13.31 2.43
CA ILE A 524 -21.96 -13.42 1.67
C ILE A 524 -23.06 -14.00 2.57
N ALA A 525 -24.27 -13.45 2.51
CA ALA A 525 -25.35 -13.87 3.41
C ALA A 525 -25.83 -15.30 3.11
N THR A 526 -26.11 -15.60 1.83
CA THR A 526 -26.73 -16.87 1.40
C THR A 526 -26.15 -17.39 0.08
N ALA A 527 -26.40 -18.67 -0.23
CA ALA A 527 -26.01 -19.26 -1.51
C ALA A 527 -26.69 -18.59 -2.71
N ALA A 528 -27.97 -18.22 -2.57
CA ALA A 528 -28.73 -17.54 -3.62
C ALA A 528 -28.19 -16.13 -3.92
N GLU A 529 -27.61 -15.45 -2.93
CA GLU A 529 -26.93 -14.17 -3.15
C GLU A 529 -25.62 -14.37 -3.93
N LEU A 530 -24.87 -15.45 -3.64
CA LEU A 530 -23.68 -15.81 -4.40
C LEU A 530 -23.99 -16.04 -5.89
N GLU A 531 -25.10 -16.70 -6.23
CA GLU A 531 -25.51 -16.89 -7.63
C GLU A 531 -25.81 -15.56 -8.34
N LYS A 532 -26.46 -14.61 -7.65
CA LYS A 532 -26.76 -13.28 -8.20
C LYS A 532 -25.50 -12.47 -8.47
N ILE A 533 -24.52 -12.50 -7.56
CA ILE A 533 -23.25 -11.78 -7.72
C ILE A 533 -22.28 -12.52 -8.64
N GLY A 534 -22.46 -13.81 -8.88
CA GLY A 534 -21.59 -14.59 -9.79
C GLY A 534 -21.54 -14.02 -11.20
N GLY A 535 -22.63 -13.43 -11.68
CA GLY A 535 -22.68 -12.70 -12.95
C GLY A 535 -21.86 -11.40 -12.98
N LEU A 536 -21.46 -10.89 -11.81
CA LEU A 536 -20.66 -9.68 -11.62
C LEU A 536 -19.17 -9.98 -11.38
N LEU A 537 -18.75 -11.24 -11.48
CA LEU A 537 -17.36 -11.66 -11.31
C LEU A 537 -16.76 -12.18 -12.62
N PRO A 538 -15.42 -12.15 -12.77
CA PRO A 538 -14.74 -12.92 -13.81
C PRO A 538 -15.11 -14.40 -13.75
N ARG A 539 -15.30 -15.03 -14.92
CA ARG A 539 -15.68 -16.44 -14.99
C ARG A 539 -14.57 -17.32 -14.40
N PRO A 540 -14.89 -18.22 -13.45
CA PRO A 540 -13.89 -19.14 -12.91
C PRO A 540 -13.30 -20.03 -14.01
N SER A 541 -12.01 -20.32 -13.90
CA SER A 541 -11.25 -21.20 -14.80
C SER A 541 -10.02 -21.77 -14.09
N GLU A 542 -9.23 -22.62 -14.74
CA GLU A 542 -7.94 -23.09 -14.21
C GLU A 542 -6.92 -21.96 -13.94
N ARG A 543 -7.18 -20.76 -14.47
CA ARG A 543 -6.34 -19.56 -14.30
C ARG A 543 -7.03 -18.47 -13.48
N CYS A 544 -8.33 -18.55 -13.27
CA CYS A 544 -9.10 -17.60 -12.49
C CYS A 544 -9.90 -18.32 -11.41
N HIS A 545 -9.38 -18.33 -10.19
CA HIS A 545 -10.04 -18.96 -9.06
C HIS A 545 -10.89 -17.94 -8.29
N VAL A 546 -12.10 -18.36 -7.92
CA VAL A 546 -13.01 -17.56 -7.10
C VAL A 546 -13.35 -18.35 -5.84
N LEU A 547 -13.08 -17.73 -4.69
CA LEU A 547 -13.32 -18.25 -3.35
C LEU A 547 -14.41 -17.41 -2.67
N ALA A 548 -15.43 -18.03 -2.11
CA ALA A 548 -16.55 -17.33 -1.46
C ALA A 548 -16.78 -17.84 -0.03
N THR A 549 -16.80 -16.95 0.97
CA THR A 549 -17.22 -17.31 2.34
C THR A 549 -18.72 -17.00 2.52
N VAL A 550 -19.49 -17.98 3.00
CA VAL A 550 -20.95 -17.86 3.12
C VAL A 550 -21.39 -18.05 4.59
N ARG A 551 -22.26 -17.17 5.09
CA ARG A 551 -22.73 -17.18 6.49
C ARG A 551 -23.70 -18.32 6.81
N GLY A 552 -24.55 -18.70 5.88
CA GLY A 552 -25.59 -19.73 6.07
C GLY A 552 -25.07 -21.18 6.01
N THR A 553 -25.74 -22.06 6.75
CA THR A 553 -25.66 -23.52 6.60
C THR A 553 -26.81 -23.97 5.68
N ASP A 554 -26.80 -23.56 4.41
CA ASP A 554 -27.79 -24.09 3.46
C ASP A 554 -27.49 -25.58 3.25
N SER A 555 -28.46 -26.41 3.65
CA SER A 555 -28.39 -27.87 3.78
C SER A 555 -28.33 -28.64 2.45
N ALA A 556 -28.03 -28.00 1.33
CA ALA A 556 -27.79 -28.72 0.10
C ALA A 556 -26.34 -29.23 0.14
N ALA A 557 -26.19 -30.56 0.15
CA ALA A 557 -24.93 -31.25 -0.10
C ALA A 557 -24.45 -30.90 -1.52
N ASP A 558 -23.91 -29.70 -1.67
CA ASP A 558 -23.53 -29.14 -2.94
C ASP A 558 -22.09 -29.57 -3.24
N SER A 559 -21.90 -30.14 -4.43
CA SER A 559 -20.64 -30.77 -4.84
C SER A 559 -19.59 -29.68 -5.07
N GLY A 560 -18.83 -29.29 -4.03
CA GLY A 560 -17.76 -28.29 -4.13
C GLY A 560 -17.60 -27.32 -2.94
N ALA A 561 -18.43 -27.44 -1.89
CA ALA A 561 -18.29 -26.64 -0.67
C ALA A 561 -17.31 -27.26 0.34
N VAL A 562 -16.43 -26.43 0.92
CA VAL A 562 -15.52 -26.79 2.00
C VAL A 562 -16.15 -26.38 3.33
N VAL A 563 -16.52 -27.37 4.13
CA VAL A 563 -17.12 -27.16 5.46
C VAL A 563 -15.99 -26.99 6.49
N VAL A 564 -15.97 -25.85 7.16
CA VAL A 564 -15.03 -25.56 8.25
C VAL A 564 -15.63 -26.04 9.57
N GLU A 565 -14.98 -27.03 10.15
CA GLU A 565 -15.35 -27.59 11.46
C GLU A 565 -14.79 -26.77 12.63
N PRO A 566 -15.35 -26.88 13.85
CA PRO A 566 -14.71 -26.37 15.07
C PRO A 566 -13.28 -26.91 15.26
N PHE A 567 -12.51 -26.30 16.16
CA PHE A 567 -11.19 -26.80 16.52
C PHE A 567 -11.25 -28.21 17.11
N THR A 568 -10.16 -28.95 16.91
CA THR A 568 -9.89 -30.15 17.73
C THR A 568 -9.45 -29.75 19.14
N ASP A 569 -9.33 -30.74 20.03
CA ASP A 569 -8.82 -30.50 21.38
C ASP A 569 -7.36 -30.03 21.33
N GLU A 570 -6.58 -30.57 20.41
CA GLU A 570 -5.18 -30.21 20.16
C GLU A 570 -5.06 -28.78 19.60
N GLU A 571 -5.91 -28.39 18.64
CA GLU A 571 -5.91 -27.03 18.10
C GLU A 571 -6.32 -25.99 19.16
N SER A 572 -7.27 -26.35 20.03
CA SER A 572 -7.66 -25.50 21.16
C SER A 572 -6.51 -25.35 22.17
N GLU A 573 -5.82 -26.46 22.47
CA GLU A 573 -4.64 -26.48 23.36
C GLU A 573 -3.50 -25.62 22.81
N LEU A 574 -3.23 -25.69 21.49
CA LEU A 574 -2.22 -24.86 20.83
C LEU A 574 -2.53 -23.37 20.95
N LEU A 575 -3.76 -22.93 20.64
CA LEU A 575 -4.11 -21.50 20.75
C LEU A 575 -4.02 -21.01 22.20
N LEU A 576 -4.53 -21.79 23.14
CA LEU A 576 -4.54 -21.43 24.56
C LEU A 576 -3.12 -21.36 25.15
N SER A 577 -2.23 -22.28 24.78
CA SER A 577 -0.85 -22.32 25.28
C SER A 577 0.02 -21.19 24.71
N VAL A 578 -0.24 -20.76 23.46
CA VAL A 578 0.42 -19.59 22.85
C VAL A 578 0.04 -18.31 23.59
N MET A 579 -1.24 -18.13 23.91
CA MET A 579 -1.75 -16.91 24.55
C MET A 579 -1.57 -16.91 26.07
N VAL A 580 -1.56 -18.09 26.71
CA VAL A 580 -1.39 -18.28 28.16
C VAL A 580 -0.25 -19.28 28.40
N PRO A 581 1.02 -18.80 28.45
CA PRO A 581 2.17 -19.67 28.63
C PRO A 581 2.10 -20.45 29.96
N ASN A 582 2.51 -21.73 29.93
CA ASN A 582 2.47 -22.68 31.05
C ASN A 582 1.06 -23.14 31.49
N LEU A 583 0.03 -22.93 30.66
CA LEU A 583 -1.28 -23.53 30.90
C LEU A 583 -1.19 -25.07 30.77
N PRO A 584 -1.59 -25.85 31.80
CA PRO A 584 -1.56 -27.30 31.71
C PRO A 584 -2.50 -27.82 30.60
N SER A 585 -2.03 -28.79 29.79
CA SER A 585 -2.79 -29.37 28.68
C SER A 585 -4.21 -29.82 29.08
N ALA A 586 -4.36 -30.45 30.25
CA ALA A 586 -5.67 -30.89 30.75
C ALA A 586 -6.64 -29.72 31.04
N ALA A 587 -6.12 -28.58 31.51
CA ALA A 587 -6.91 -27.37 31.72
C ALA A 587 -7.27 -26.71 30.38
N ALA A 588 -6.32 -26.65 29.44
CA ALA A 588 -6.54 -26.10 28.11
C ALA A 588 -7.64 -26.85 27.34
N ARG A 589 -7.62 -28.18 27.33
CA ARG A 589 -8.66 -29.01 26.70
C ARG A 589 -10.03 -28.78 27.34
N ARG A 590 -10.09 -28.70 28.67
CA ARG A 590 -11.33 -28.43 29.41
C ARG A 590 -11.94 -27.09 29.01
N VAL A 591 -11.13 -26.03 29.02
CA VAL A 591 -11.57 -24.68 28.59
C VAL A 591 -12.07 -24.71 27.14
N GLY A 592 -11.31 -25.35 26.24
CA GLY A 592 -11.71 -25.51 24.83
C GLY A 592 -13.07 -26.21 24.67
N GLN A 593 -13.30 -27.31 25.40
CA GLN A 593 -14.56 -28.05 25.40
C GLN A 593 -15.71 -27.21 25.98
N THR A 594 -15.51 -26.51 27.10
CA THR A 594 -16.50 -25.61 27.73
C THR A 594 -17.00 -24.55 26.75
N VAL A 595 -16.10 -23.96 25.96
CA VAL A 595 -16.45 -22.90 25.01
C VAL A 595 -16.81 -23.42 23.60
N GLY A 596 -17.02 -24.74 23.47
CA GLY A 596 -17.49 -25.40 22.26
C GLY A 596 -16.48 -25.46 21.11
N ARG A 597 -15.19 -25.28 21.41
CA ARG A 597 -14.05 -25.36 20.46
C ARG A 597 -14.20 -24.48 19.22
N LEU A 598 -14.97 -23.39 19.31
CA LEU A 598 -15.02 -22.40 18.24
C LEU A 598 -13.77 -21.52 18.35
N PRO A 599 -12.99 -21.30 17.28
CA PRO A 599 -11.77 -20.48 17.31
C PRO A 599 -11.97 -19.11 17.96
N LEU A 600 -13.03 -18.39 17.61
CA LEU A 600 -13.34 -17.10 18.26
C LEU A 600 -13.62 -17.25 19.76
N SER A 601 -14.35 -18.30 20.16
CA SER A 601 -14.67 -18.54 21.56
C SER A 601 -13.43 -18.92 22.37
N VAL A 602 -12.56 -19.77 21.80
CA VAL A 602 -11.29 -20.15 22.42
C VAL A 602 -10.36 -18.94 22.53
N TYR A 603 -10.31 -18.10 21.49
CA TYR A 603 -9.55 -16.84 21.52
C TYR A 603 -10.02 -15.88 22.63
N LEU A 604 -11.33 -15.62 22.72
CA LEU A 604 -11.90 -14.75 23.77
C LEU A 604 -11.66 -15.32 25.18
N ALA A 605 -11.76 -16.64 25.35
CA ALA A 605 -11.43 -17.31 26.60
C ALA A 605 -9.94 -17.19 26.95
N ALA A 606 -9.06 -17.38 25.96
CA ALA A 606 -7.62 -17.23 26.13
C ALA A 606 -7.22 -15.80 26.50
N ALA A 607 -7.81 -14.80 25.83
CA ALA A 607 -7.62 -13.39 26.14
C ALA A 607 -8.04 -13.08 27.58
N TRP A 608 -9.24 -13.51 27.98
CA TRP A 608 -9.73 -13.36 29.35
C TRP A 608 -8.80 -14.02 30.38
N LEU A 609 -8.41 -15.27 30.16
CA LEU A 609 -7.51 -16.02 31.05
C LEU A 609 -6.14 -15.35 31.17
N GLY A 610 -5.61 -14.80 30.08
CA GLY A 610 -4.36 -14.05 30.08
C GLY A 610 -4.43 -12.79 30.94
N VAL A 611 -5.54 -12.05 30.88
CA VAL A 611 -5.76 -10.88 31.74
C VAL A 611 -5.83 -11.25 33.21
N GLU A 612 -6.62 -12.27 33.55
CA GLU A 612 -6.82 -12.69 34.94
C GLU A 612 -5.57 -13.34 35.55
N THR A 613 -4.82 -14.09 34.74
CA THR A 613 -3.53 -14.64 35.16
C THR A 613 -2.54 -13.51 35.46
N ALA A 614 -2.45 -12.50 34.58
CA ALA A 614 -1.59 -11.34 34.81
C ALA A 614 -2.03 -10.58 36.07
N ARG A 615 -3.34 -10.39 36.29
CA ARG A 615 -3.86 -9.75 37.51
C ARG A 615 -3.46 -10.52 38.77
N GLY A 616 -3.58 -11.84 38.77
CA GLY A 616 -3.18 -12.68 39.91
C GLY A 616 -1.68 -12.60 40.20
N VAL A 617 -0.84 -12.49 39.17
CA VAL A 617 0.62 -12.33 39.34
C VAL A 617 0.96 -10.92 39.81
N ASP A 618 0.44 -9.89 39.13
CA ASP A 618 0.87 -8.50 39.33
C ASP A 618 0.21 -7.85 40.57
N THR A 619 -1.06 -8.18 40.84
CA THR A 619 -1.86 -7.55 41.90
C THR A 619 -1.92 -8.40 43.16
N ASP A 620 -2.15 -9.71 43.00
CA ASP A 620 -2.30 -10.63 44.14
C ASP A 620 -0.98 -11.32 44.52
N ASN A 621 0.12 -11.01 43.82
CA ASN A 621 1.47 -11.55 44.03
C ASN A 621 1.53 -13.09 44.06
N LEU A 622 0.69 -13.73 43.24
CA LEU A 622 0.62 -15.19 43.14
C LEU A 622 1.71 -15.73 42.21
N MET A 623 2.21 -16.93 42.52
CA MET A 623 3.02 -17.69 41.57
C MET A 623 2.20 -17.95 40.29
N ARG A 624 2.83 -17.81 39.11
CA ARG A 624 2.13 -17.93 37.81
C ARG A 624 1.27 -19.19 37.69
N THR A 625 1.76 -20.34 38.15
CA THR A 625 1.00 -21.61 38.12
C THR A 625 -0.29 -21.55 38.95
N GLU A 626 -0.23 -20.90 40.12
CA GLU A 626 -1.39 -20.72 41.00
C GLU A 626 -2.36 -19.67 40.45
N ALA A 627 -1.85 -18.58 39.86
CA ALA A 627 -2.64 -17.58 39.17
C ALA A 627 -3.43 -18.20 38.00
N ILE A 628 -2.78 -19.04 37.18
CA ILE A 628 -3.43 -19.78 36.08
C ILE A 628 -4.54 -20.69 36.62
N ARG A 629 -4.26 -21.47 37.67
CA ARG A 629 -5.23 -22.40 38.26
C ARG A 629 -6.48 -21.66 38.72
N ARG A 630 -6.32 -20.56 39.48
CA ARG A 630 -7.44 -19.72 39.95
C ARG A 630 -8.19 -19.05 38.81
N ALA A 631 -7.48 -18.56 37.79
CA ALA A 631 -8.11 -17.96 36.62
C ALA A 631 -9.00 -18.97 35.88
N VAL A 632 -8.55 -20.21 35.69
CA VAL A 632 -9.35 -21.27 35.05
C VAL A 632 -10.59 -21.61 35.87
N GLU A 633 -10.46 -21.77 37.20
CA GLU A 633 -11.60 -22.04 38.08
C GLU A 633 -12.64 -20.92 38.04
N ARG A 634 -12.17 -19.67 38.12
CA ARG A 634 -13.02 -18.48 38.04
C ARG A 634 -13.72 -18.36 36.69
N PHE A 635 -13.00 -18.62 35.59
CA PHE A 635 -13.54 -18.60 34.24
C PHE A 635 -14.71 -19.56 34.09
N THR A 636 -14.52 -20.83 34.49
CA THR A 636 -15.56 -21.86 34.37
C THR A 636 -16.81 -21.50 35.18
N ASP A 637 -16.65 -21.02 36.42
CA ASP A 637 -17.78 -20.60 37.24
C ASP A 637 -18.55 -19.42 36.62
N LEU A 638 -17.85 -18.37 36.18
CA LEU A 638 -18.49 -17.22 35.52
C LEU A 638 -19.21 -17.64 34.24
N PHE A 639 -18.56 -18.46 33.41
CA PHE A 639 -19.14 -18.97 32.17
C PHE A 639 -20.45 -19.72 32.43
N ASP A 640 -20.45 -20.67 33.36
CA ASP A 640 -21.62 -21.48 33.71
C ASP A 640 -22.75 -20.63 34.31
N ARG A 641 -22.41 -19.63 35.13
CA ARG A 641 -23.41 -18.69 35.68
C ARG A 641 -24.08 -17.86 34.59
N HIS A 642 -23.30 -17.25 33.70
CA HIS A 642 -23.84 -16.43 32.61
C HIS A 642 -24.57 -17.26 31.55
N GLN A 643 -24.08 -18.45 31.22
CA GLN A 643 -24.74 -19.36 30.29
C GLN A 643 -26.12 -19.77 30.83
N ARG A 644 -26.22 -20.21 32.09
CA ARG A 644 -27.49 -20.57 32.72
C ARG A 644 -28.47 -19.41 32.77
N ARG A 645 -27.99 -18.18 33.03
CA ARG A 645 -28.84 -16.98 33.00
C ARG A 645 -29.39 -16.74 31.59
N LEU A 646 -28.53 -16.73 30.57
CA LEU A 646 -28.93 -16.44 29.20
C LEU A 646 -29.84 -17.52 28.60
N LEU A 647 -29.65 -18.80 28.97
CA LEU A 647 -30.50 -19.91 28.53
C LEU A 647 -31.95 -19.79 29.00
N ARG A 648 -32.24 -19.02 30.07
CA ARG A 648 -33.61 -18.75 30.52
C ARG A 648 -34.40 -17.91 29.52
N ASP A 649 -33.73 -16.95 28.89
CA ASP A 649 -34.34 -15.98 27.97
C ASP A 649 -34.11 -16.34 26.50
N MET A 650 -33.04 -17.09 26.20
CA MET A 650 -32.64 -17.53 24.86
C MET A 650 -32.26 -19.02 24.86
N PRO A 651 -33.15 -19.93 24.42
CA PRO A 651 -32.91 -21.37 24.44
C PRO A 651 -31.65 -21.82 23.66
N ASN A 652 -31.26 -21.05 22.64
CA ASN A 652 -30.08 -21.31 21.81
C ASN A 652 -29.10 -20.14 21.89
N VAL A 653 -28.48 -19.92 23.06
CA VAL A 653 -27.49 -18.85 23.24
C VAL A 653 -26.17 -19.17 22.51
N PRO A 654 -25.66 -18.29 21.63
CA PRO A 654 -24.34 -18.46 21.04
C PRO A 654 -23.25 -18.41 22.12
N LEU A 655 -22.29 -19.33 22.13
CA LEU A 655 -21.20 -19.32 23.14
C LEU A 655 -20.37 -18.02 23.15
N PRO A 656 -20.07 -17.37 22.01
CA PRO A 656 -19.46 -16.03 22.02
C PRO A 656 -20.28 -14.97 22.76
N ARG A 657 -21.62 -15.11 22.84
CA ARG A 657 -22.48 -14.22 23.63
C ARG A 657 -22.29 -14.40 25.13
N VAL A 658 -22.08 -15.63 25.58
CA VAL A 658 -21.74 -15.93 26.98
C VAL A 658 -20.39 -15.32 27.33
N LEU A 659 -19.37 -15.53 26.49
CA LEU A 659 -18.03 -14.97 26.68
C LEU A 659 -18.04 -13.44 26.68
N LEU A 660 -18.85 -12.82 25.84
CA LEU A 660 -19.04 -11.38 25.83
C LEU A 660 -19.59 -10.87 27.18
N GLU A 661 -20.56 -11.56 27.78
CA GLU A 661 -21.06 -11.20 29.11
C GLU A 661 -20.01 -11.42 30.22
N VAL A 662 -19.23 -12.50 30.14
CA VAL A 662 -18.11 -12.75 31.07
C VAL A 662 -17.06 -11.64 30.96
N ALA A 663 -16.70 -11.23 29.74
CA ALA A 663 -15.77 -10.13 29.50
C ALA A 663 -16.31 -8.81 30.05
N PHE A 664 -17.55 -8.43 29.73
CA PHE A 664 -18.15 -7.20 30.24
C PHE A 664 -18.28 -7.17 31.77
N ALA A 665 -18.67 -8.28 32.40
CA ALA A 665 -18.72 -8.37 33.86
C ALA A 665 -17.34 -8.20 34.50
N SER A 666 -16.27 -8.61 33.81
CA SER A 666 -14.90 -8.52 34.31
C SER A 666 -14.26 -7.15 34.05
N LEU A 667 -14.75 -6.39 33.06
CA LEU A 667 -14.24 -5.05 32.75
C LEU A 667 -14.37 -4.09 33.94
N GLU A 668 -15.46 -4.20 34.72
CA GLU A 668 -15.71 -3.37 35.91
C GLU A 668 -14.62 -3.53 36.98
N GLU A 669 -13.94 -4.67 37.02
CA GLU A 669 -12.89 -4.96 38.00
C GLU A 669 -11.48 -4.52 37.55
N THR A 670 -11.35 -3.98 36.33
CA THR A 670 -10.04 -3.62 35.78
C THR A 670 -9.50 -2.34 36.39
N ALA A 671 -8.17 -2.18 36.40
CA ALA A 671 -7.54 -0.91 36.79
C ALA A 671 -8.04 0.27 35.94
N ALA A 672 -8.30 0.03 34.65
CA ALA A 672 -8.91 1.01 33.75
C ALA A 672 -10.29 1.47 34.25
N ALA A 673 -11.17 0.54 34.62
CA ALA A 673 -12.47 0.88 35.19
C ALA A 673 -12.36 1.68 36.49
N HIS A 674 -11.40 1.36 37.38
CA HIS A 674 -11.17 2.12 38.62
C HIS A 674 -10.63 3.54 38.37
N VAL A 675 -9.75 3.71 37.37
CA VAL A 675 -9.24 5.02 36.95
C VAL A 675 -10.38 5.84 36.37
N TRP A 676 -11.20 5.23 35.52
CA TRP A 676 -12.38 5.86 34.94
C TRP A 676 -13.52 6.12 35.95
N ALA A 677 -13.70 5.29 36.97
CA ALA A 677 -14.74 5.45 37.98
C ALA A 677 -14.54 6.73 38.80
N ARG A 678 -13.28 7.10 39.07
CA ARG A 678 -12.91 8.36 39.73
C ARG A 678 -13.22 9.59 38.88
N VAL A 679 -13.34 9.40 37.57
CA VAL A 679 -13.57 10.45 36.58
C VAL A 679 -15.05 10.55 36.16
N ALA A 680 -15.71 9.41 35.96
CA ALA A 680 -17.02 9.30 35.31
C ALA A 680 -18.20 9.02 36.27
N GLY A 681 -17.94 8.95 37.60
CA GLY A 681 -18.94 9.08 38.66
C GLY A 681 -20.18 8.18 38.55
N GLY A 682 -20.02 6.92 38.14
CA GLY A 682 -21.11 5.93 38.03
C GLY A 682 -21.52 5.55 36.60
N SER A 683 -20.89 6.15 35.58
CA SER A 683 -20.98 5.66 34.19
C SER A 683 -20.05 4.48 33.96
N ASP A 684 -20.42 3.57 33.05
CA ASP A 684 -19.52 2.53 32.53
C ASP A 684 -18.93 2.98 31.17
N PRO A 685 -17.79 3.70 31.17
CA PRO A 685 -17.18 4.22 29.95
C PRO A 685 -16.56 3.13 29.08
N LEU A 686 -16.16 2.00 29.66
CA LEU A 686 -15.62 0.87 28.88
C LEU A 686 -16.72 0.22 28.06
N VAL A 687 -17.90 -0.02 28.65
CA VAL A 687 -19.09 -0.49 27.90
C VAL A 687 -19.51 0.53 26.86
N TRP A 688 -19.56 1.82 27.22
CA TRP A 688 -19.93 2.87 26.26
C TRP A 688 -18.99 2.90 25.05
N LEU A 689 -17.68 2.85 25.30
CA LEU A 689 -16.68 2.86 24.23
C LEU A 689 -16.75 1.59 23.39
N ALA A 690 -16.99 0.42 23.99
CA ALA A 690 -17.23 -0.81 23.25
C ALA A 690 -18.49 -0.74 22.37
N GLU A 691 -19.58 -0.14 22.87
CA GLU A 691 -20.81 0.10 22.12
C GLU A 691 -20.54 1.03 20.92
N VAL A 692 -19.84 2.14 21.12
CA VAL A 692 -19.45 3.08 20.04
C VAL A 692 -18.50 2.41 19.03
N CYS A 693 -17.53 1.63 19.51
CA CYS A 693 -16.68 0.75 18.70
C CYS A 693 -17.50 -0.16 17.80
N ALA A 694 -18.56 -0.78 18.33
CA ALA A 694 -19.42 -1.66 17.55
C ALA A 694 -20.25 -0.93 16.48
N LEU A 695 -20.72 0.29 16.77
CA LEU A 695 -21.51 1.09 15.81
C LEU A 695 -20.67 1.58 14.63
N LEU A 696 -19.41 1.96 14.85
CA LEU A 696 -18.51 2.43 13.78
C LEU A 696 -17.53 1.35 13.26
N ALA A 697 -17.59 0.12 13.77
CA ALA A 697 -16.77 -0.96 13.24
C ALA A 697 -17.04 -1.15 11.73
N GLY A 698 -15.98 -1.03 10.92
CA GLY A 698 -16.05 -1.04 9.46
C GLY A 698 -16.41 0.32 8.81
N ALA A 699 -16.78 1.33 9.61
CA ALA A 699 -17.12 2.66 9.14
C ALA A 699 -15.92 3.65 9.09
N GLY A 700 -14.69 3.17 9.33
CA GLY A 700 -13.50 4.02 9.39
C GLY A 700 -13.38 4.81 10.69
N MET A 701 -13.54 4.13 11.84
CA MET A 701 -13.20 4.64 13.17
C MET A 701 -11.68 4.69 13.30
N ASP A 702 -11.08 5.88 13.39
CA ASP A 702 -9.65 6.05 13.61
C ASP A 702 -9.35 6.55 15.04
N LEU A 703 -8.11 6.37 15.49
CA LEU A 703 -7.70 6.83 16.82
C LEU A 703 -7.88 8.35 17.00
N PRO A 704 -7.63 9.22 16.00
CA PRO A 704 -7.94 10.65 16.09
C PRO A 704 -9.40 10.97 16.45
N LEU A 705 -10.38 10.29 15.86
CA LEU A 705 -11.79 10.47 16.24
C LEU A 705 -12.04 10.03 17.68
N LEU A 706 -11.51 8.88 18.09
CA LEU A 706 -11.70 8.35 19.45
C LEU A 706 -11.03 9.22 20.51
N ARG A 707 -9.88 9.81 20.20
CA ARG A 707 -9.14 10.72 21.08
C ARG A 707 -9.65 12.16 21.03
N SER A 708 -10.63 12.46 20.17
CA SER A 708 -11.13 13.82 20.00
C SER A 708 -11.76 14.36 21.30
N PRO A 709 -11.64 15.68 21.59
CA PRO A 709 -12.29 16.28 22.75
C PRO A 709 -13.81 16.04 22.77
N GLN A 710 -14.45 15.96 21.59
CA GLN A 710 -15.87 15.66 21.45
C GLN A 710 -16.20 14.25 21.93
N MET A 711 -15.35 13.26 21.61
CA MET A 711 -15.50 11.89 22.09
C MET A 711 -15.29 11.82 23.60
N GLN A 712 -14.23 12.44 24.12
CA GLN A 712 -13.94 12.49 25.55
C GLN A 712 -15.10 13.12 26.33
N ALA A 713 -15.63 14.26 25.84
CA ALA A 713 -16.79 14.91 26.43
C ALA A 713 -18.04 14.02 26.39
N ALA A 714 -18.27 13.23 25.34
CA ALA A 714 -19.40 12.30 25.26
C ALA A 714 -19.30 11.16 26.28
N VAL A 715 -18.08 10.67 26.55
CA VAL A 715 -17.83 9.67 27.59
C VAL A 715 -18.12 10.24 29.00
N VAL A 716 -17.78 11.51 29.25
CA VAL A 716 -17.88 12.18 30.57
C VAL A 716 -19.26 12.82 30.84
N ARG A 717 -19.96 13.34 29.82
CA ARG A 717 -21.21 14.14 29.94
C ARG A 717 -22.41 13.44 30.59
N ARG A 718 -22.33 12.15 30.91
CA ARG A 718 -23.38 11.39 31.64
C ARG A 718 -23.74 11.93 33.03
N ARG A 719 -23.15 13.03 33.47
CA ARG A 719 -23.39 13.67 34.78
C ARG A 719 -24.73 14.39 34.91
N ARG A 720 -25.42 14.80 33.84
CA ARG A 720 -26.64 15.61 33.97
C ARG A 720 -27.86 14.87 33.42
N GLU A 721 -28.77 14.49 34.31
CA GLU A 721 -30.16 14.21 33.94
C GLU A 721 -30.71 15.38 33.10
N PRO A 722 -31.55 15.11 32.08
CA PRO A 722 -32.29 16.18 31.45
C PRO A 722 -33.14 16.90 32.51
N PRO A 723 -33.27 18.24 32.47
CA PRO A 723 -34.19 18.93 33.37
C PRO A 723 -35.59 18.34 33.21
N SER A 724 -36.30 18.17 34.33
CA SER A 724 -37.65 17.63 34.30
C SER A 724 -38.55 18.54 33.46
N PRO A 725 -39.57 18.01 32.77
CA PRO A 725 -40.49 18.85 32.00
C PRO A 725 -41.26 19.75 32.97
N GLY A 726 -40.85 21.01 33.07
CA GLY A 726 -41.38 21.97 34.06
C GLY A 726 -40.36 23.02 34.48
N ASP A 727 -39.05 22.75 34.37
CA ASP A 727 -38.03 23.75 34.67
C ASP A 727 -37.92 24.75 33.52
N ALA A 728 -38.13 26.04 33.84
CA ALA A 728 -38.05 27.13 32.89
C ALA A 728 -36.67 27.17 32.18
N PRO A 729 -36.60 27.60 30.91
CA PRO A 729 -35.32 27.75 30.23
C PRO A 729 -34.48 28.79 30.97
N MET A 730 -33.50 28.31 31.75
CA MET A 730 -32.54 29.17 32.44
C MET A 730 -31.81 30.00 31.39
N SER A 731 -32.21 31.26 31.31
CA SER A 731 -31.64 32.28 30.44
C SER A 731 -30.34 32.77 31.08
N GLY A 732 -29.27 32.02 30.86
CA GLY A 732 -27.92 32.37 31.27
C GLY A 732 -26.91 31.54 30.49
N PRO A 733 -25.68 32.04 30.24
CA PRO A 733 -24.65 31.23 29.60
C PRO A 733 -24.47 29.95 30.41
N ALA A 734 -24.31 28.82 29.70
CA ALA A 734 -23.97 27.56 30.35
C ALA A 734 -22.79 27.82 31.30
N PRO A 735 -22.87 27.40 32.58
CA PRO A 735 -21.78 27.67 33.52
C PRO A 735 -20.50 27.11 32.91
N GLU A 736 -19.50 27.99 32.77
CA GLU A 736 -18.12 27.63 32.42
C GLU A 736 -17.70 26.43 33.29
N PRO A 737 -16.97 25.45 32.72
CA PRO A 737 -16.59 24.24 33.44
C PRO A 737 -15.76 24.62 34.67
N GLY A 738 -16.40 24.61 35.84
CA GLY A 738 -15.76 24.92 37.11
C GLY A 738 -14.63 23.94 37.41
N ASP A 739 -13.52 24.50 37.89
CA ASP A 739 -12.25 23.89 38.29
C ASP A 739 -12.37 22.55 39.04
N GLY A 740 -12.52 21.46 38.27
CA GLY A 740 -12.60 20.10 38.78
C GLY A 740 -12.10 19.09 37.76
N ALA A 741 -10.77 18.98 37.68
CA ALA A 741 -9.98 18.07 36.85
C ALA A 741 -10.12 18.27 35.33
N HIS A 742 -9.17 18.99 34.74
CA HIS A 742 -8.84 18.90 33.32
C HIS A 742 -8.58 17.44 32.94
N LEU A 743 -9.51 16.84 32.19
CA LEU A 743 -9.33 15.54 31.55
C LEU A 743 -9.19 15.75 30.04
N ASP A 744 -8.23 16.59 29.67
CA ASP A 744 -7.79 16.81 28.28
C ASP A 744 -6.66 15.84 27.92
N GLU A 745 -6.74 14.57 28.36
CA GLU A 745 -5.70 13.58 28.08
C GLU A 745 -6.23 12.48 27.16
N PRO A 746 -5.83 12.48 25.87
CA PRO A 746 -6.03 11.35 24.94
C PRO A 746 -5.65 9.99 25.53
N LEU A 747 -4.73 9.98 26.50
CA LEU A 747 -4.30 8.81 27.25
C LEU A 747 -5.45 8.08 27.96
N MET A 748 -6.48 8.79 28.44
CA MET A 748 -7.62 8.15 29.12
C MET A 748 -8.40 7.22 28.17
N VAL A 749 -8.57 7.65 26.92
CA VAL A 749 -9.18 6.83 25.87
C VAL A 749 -8.29 5.64 25.54
N ASP A 750 -6.97 5.84 25.49
CA ASP A 750 -6.01 4.75 25.26
C ASP A 750 -6.06 3.70 26.37
N VAL A 751 -6.19 4.10 27.64
CA VAL A 751 -6.38 3.19 28.78
C VAL A 751 -7.66 2.36 28.62
N ALA A 752 -8.75 2.97 28.16
CA ALA A 752 -10.00 2.27 27.90
C ALA A 752 -9.89 1.30 26.72
N LEU A 753 -9.33 1.75 25.60
CA LEU A 753 -9.13 0.91 24.42
C LEU A 753 -8.22 -0.27 24.75
N TRP A 754 -7.11 -0.04 25.46
CA TRP A 754 -6.21 -1.10 25.91
C TRP A 754 -6.92 -2.16 26.76
N ALA A 755 -7.78 -1.74 27.69
CA ALA A 755 -8.59 -2.69 28.46
C ALA A 755 -9.51 -3.53 27.55
N LEU A 756 -10.22 -2.89 26.60
CA LEU A 756 -11.07 -3.61 25.64
C LEU A 756 -10.28 -4.57 24.75
N ASN A 757 -9.07 -4.20 24.33
CA ASN A 757 -8.20 -5.03 23.51
C ASN A 757 -7.66 -6.24 24.27
N ARG A 758 -7.29 -6.09 25.53
CA ARG A 758 -6.81 -7.19 26.37
C ARG A 758 -7.86 -8.29 26.56
N TYR A 759 -9.15 -7.96 26.55
CA TYR A 759 -10.25 -8.95 26.57
C TYR A 759 -10.69 -9.41 25.16
N GLY A 760 -9.97 -9.03 24.10
CA GLY A 760 -10.25 -9.45 22.73
C GLY A 760 -11.50 -8.82 22.10
N LEU A 761 -12.01 -7.72 22.68
CA LEU A 761 -13.23 -7.05 22.18
C LEU A 761 -12.93 -6.10 21.02
N VAL A 762 -11.75 -5.47 21.02
CA VAL A 762 -11.34 -4.46 20.04
C VAL A 762 -9.88 -4.70 19.65
N GLU A 763 -9.52 -4.46 18.39
CA GLU A 763 -8.16 -4.54 17.87
C GLU A 763 -7.73 -3.17 17.34
N PHE A 764 -6.53 -2.72 17.69
CA PHE A 764 -5.93 -1.48 17.19
C PHE A 764 -4.40 -1.53 17.30
N ASP A 765 -3.73 -0.62 16.59
CA ASP A 765 -2.28 -0.45 16.63
C ASP A 765 -1.93 1.00 16.95
N PHE A 766 -1.35 1.25 18.13
CA PHE A 766 -0.94 2.60 18.53
C PHE A 766 0.18 3.19 17.66
N ALA A 767 0.99 2.35 17.00
CA ALA A 767 2.03 2.81 16.08
C ALA A 767 1.44 3.28 14.74
N ARG A 768 0.17 2.94 14.45
CA ARG A 768 -0.54 3.28 13.22
C ARG A 768 -1.88 3.94 13.55
N PRO A 769 -1.89 5.19 14.06
CA PRO A 769 -3.10 5.85 14.53
C PRO A 769 -4.16 6.09 13.44
N ASP A 770 -3.74 6.11 12.17
CA ASP A 770 -4.63 6.28 11.02
C ASP A 770 -5.33 4.96 10.60
N GLU A 771 -4.86 3.80 11.07
CA GLU A 771 -5.53 2.54 10.80
C GLU A 771 -6.84 2.45 11.60
N PRO A 772 -7.92 1.94 10.99
CA PRO A 772 -9.19 1.90 11.66
C PRO A 772 -9.17 0.85 12.76
N VAL A 773 -9.70 1.24 13.93
CA VAL A 773 -9.98 0.34 15.04
C VAL A 773 -10.97 -0.74 14.57
N ARG A 774 -10.62 -2.01 14.82
CA ARG A 774 -11.37 -3.17 14.34
C ARG A 774 -12.07 -3.87 15.50
N MET A 775 -13.19 -4.49 15.17
CA MET A 775 -13.92 -5.36 16.08
C MET A 775 -14.35 -6.57 15.26
N HIS A 776 -14.13 -7.77 15.79
CA HIS A 776 -14.53 -9.00 15.11
C HIS A 776 -16.04 -8.97 14.80
N GLY A 777 -16.46 -9.34 13.59
CA GLY A 777 -17.84 -9.14 13.12
C GLY A 777 -18.92 -9.77 14.01
N VAL A 778 -18.66 -10.98 14.53
CA VAL A 778 -19.55 -11.65 15.50
C VAL A 778 -19.61 -10.87 16.82
N VAL A 779 -18.48 -10.36 17.33
CA VAL A 779 -18.45 -9.58 18.58
C VAL A 779 -19.23 -8.28 18.39
N ARG A 780 -19.00 -7.58 17.27
CA ARG A 780 -19.75 -6.38 16.88
C ARG A 780 -21.25 -6.61 16.89
N GLU A 781 -21.72 -7.65 16.20
CA GLU A 781 -23.15 -7.95 16.12
C GLU A 781 -23.75 -8.24 17.50
N LEU A 782 -23.03 -9.00 18.34
CA LEU A 782 -23.47 -9.32 19.69
C LEU A 782 -23.48 -8.09 20.60
N VAL A 783 -22.52 -7.17 20.48
CA VAL A 783 -22.52 -5.88 21.20
C VAL A 783 -23.70 -5.01 20.74
N VAL A 784 -23.96 -4.90 19.43
CA VAL A 784 -25.12 -4.15 18.91
C VAL A 784 -26.43 -4.75 19.39
N ARG A 785 -26.59 -6.08 19.36
CA ARG A 785 -27.77 -6.77 19.91
C ARG A 785 -27.92 -6.54 21.41
N ARG A 786 -26.81 -6.52 22.16
CA ARG A 786 -26.78 -6.23 23.60
C ARG A 786 -27.30 -4.83 23.95
N MET A 787 -27.17 -3.85 23.05
CA MET A 787 -27.66 -2.49 23.32
C MET A 787 -29.18 -2.45 23.52
N GLY A 788 -29.93 -3.30 22.81
CA GLY A 788 -31.39 -3.30 22.84
C GLY A 788 -31.96 -1.90 22.55
N SER A 789 -32.83 -1.42 23.43
CA SER A 789 -33.45 -0.09 23.34
C SER A 789 -32.44 1.07 23.43
N ARG A 790 -31.24 0.87 24.00
CA ARG A 790 -30.22 1.92 24.16
C ARG A 790 -29.54 2.31 22.84
N ARG A 791 -29.68 1.50 21.79
CA ARG A 791 -29.01 1.70 20.50
C ARG A 791 -29.32 3.07 19.88
N ALA A 792 -30.59 3.46 19.83
CA ALA A 792 -31.00 4.73 19.22
C ALA A 792 -30.36 5.94 19.94
N GLY A 793 -30.28 5.88 21.27
CA GLY A 793 -29.58 6.89 22.08
C GLY A 793 -28.08 6.96 21.77
N ARG A 794 -27.41 5.80 21.65
CA ARG A 794 -25.99 5.74 21.27
C ARG A 794 -25.70 6.29 19.89
N GLU A 795 -26.53 5.94 18.91
CA GLU A 795 -26.42 6.51 17.58
C GLU A 795 -26.60 8.03 17.61
N ALA A 796 -27.57 8.56 18.37
CA ALA A 796 -27.77 10.00 18.51
C ALA A 796 -26.57 10.70 19.18
N GLU A 797 -26.04 10.18 20.28
CA GLU A 797 -24.82 10.71 20.92
C GLU A 797 -23.64 10.75 19.92
N LEU A 798 -23.46 9.68 19.17
CA LEU A 798 -22.35 9.56 18.23
C LEU A 798 -22.50 10.47 17.00
N ARG A 799 -23.72 10.66 16.49
CA ARG A 799 -24.01 11.67 15.46
C ARG A 799 -23.56 13.06 15.91
N GLU A 800 -23.76 13.41 17.18
CA GLU A 800 -23.33 14.68 17.75
C GLU A 800 -21.80 14.82 17.78
N VAL A 801 -21.10 13.76 18.22
CA VAL A 801 -19.63 13.69 18.24
C VAL A 801 -19.08 13.88 16.83
N VAL A 802 -19.54 13.08 15.87
CA VAL A 802 -19.09 13.14 14.47
C VAL A 802 -19.48 14.46 13.80
N GLY A 803 -20.64 15.03 14.18
CA GLY A 803 -21.10 16.33 13.68
C GLY A 803 -20.20 17.48 14.09
N ARG A 804 -19.59 17.41 15.28
CA ARG A 804 -18.65 18.42 15.79
C ARG A 804 -17.18 18.09 15.55
N TYR A 805 -16.88 16.87 15.12
CA TYR A 805 -15.52 16.44 14.85
C TYR A 805 -15.00 17.08 13.56
N GLU A 806 -13.97 17.91 13.71
CA GLU A 806 -13.15 18.39 12.62
C GLU A 806 -11.75 17.82 12.82
N PRO A 807 -11.24 16.98 11.89
CA PRO A 807 -9.88 16.47 12.00
C PRO A 807 -8.92 17.65 12.01
N ALA A 808 -7.84 17.55 12.79
CA ALA A 808 -6.75 18.50 12.71
C ALA A 808 -6.31 18.59 11.24
N ALA A 809 -6.37 19.80 10.66
CA ALA A 809 -5.82 20.03 9.34
C ALA A 809 -4.31 19.83 9.47
N ASP A 810 -3.80 18.67 9.06
CA ASP A 810 -2.36 18.45 8.87
C ASP A 810 -1.82 19.71 8.19
N GLY A 811 -0.81 20.35 8.82
CA GLY A 811 -0.29 21.66 8.47
C GLY A 811 0.27 21.73 7.05
N ALA A 812 -0.63 21.77 6.07
CA ALA A 812 -0.47 22.10 4.67
C ALA A 812 -1.89 22.02 4.11
N GLY A 813 -2.49 23.18 3.81
CA GLY A 813 -3.81 23.30 3.19
C GLY A 813 -3.92 22.74 1.78
N ARG A 814 -3.45 21.50 1.53
CA ARG A 814 -3.70 20.73 0.32
C ARG A 814 -4.60 19.56 0.67
N ARG A 815 -5.91 19.77 0.52
CA ARG A 815 -6.91 18.70 0.40
C ARG A 815 -6.78 17.96 -0.95
N GLU A 816 -5.56 17.74 -1.42
CA GLU A 816 -5.22 17.15 -2.70
C GLU A 816 -4.09 16.15 -2.47
N GLY A 817 -4.30 14.91 -2.94
CA GLY A 817 -3.40 13.78 -2.75
C GLY A 817 -4.09 12.53 -2.17
N PRO A 818 -3.38 11.40 -2.04
CA PRO A 818 -3.95 10.11 -1.60
C PRO A 818 -4.66 10.17 -0.24
N ARG A 819 -4.12 10.94 0.72
CA ARG A 819 -4.68 11.11 2.07
C ARG A 819 -6.03 11.85 2.07
N ALA A 820 -6.23 12.80 1.15
CA ALA A 820 -7.50 13.53 1.05
C ALA A 820 -8.63 12.62 0.58
N LYS A 821 -8.33 11.71 -0.35
CA LYS A 821 -9.27 10.68 -0.79
C LYS A 821 -9.61 9.72 0.35
N GLU A 822 -8.60 9.23 1.06
CA GLU A 822 -8.81 8.30 2.17
C GLU A 822 -9.68 8.92 3.28
N TYR A 823 -9.44 10.19 3.60
CA TYR A 823 -10.29 10.96 4.50
C TYR A 823 -11.74 11.06 4.00
N MET A 824 -11.95 11.36 2.72
CA MET A 824 -13.28 11.43 2.13
C MET A 824 -14.00 10.09 2.18
N ASP A 825 -13.29 8.99 1.91
CA ASP A 825 -13.81 7.63 1.98
C ASP A 825 -14.18 7.25 3.44
N ARG A 826 -13.35 7.62 4.42
CA ARG A 826 -13.68 7.44 5.86
C ARG A 826 -14.94 8.22 6.23
N ARG A 827 -15.01 9.50 5.88
CA ARG A 827 -16.17 10.37 6.16
C ARG A 827 -17.45 9.86 5.52
N ALA A 828 -17.38 9.38 4.27
CA ALA A 828 -18.53 8.80 3.57
C ALA A 828 -19.10 7.58 4.32
N ARG A 829 -18.21 6.67 4.77
CA ARG A 829 -18.60 5.50 5.57
C ARG A 829 -19.25 5.89 6.90
N GLN A 830 -18.72 6.90 7.60
CA GLN A 830 -19.32 7.42 8.83
C GLN A 830 -20.70 8.04 8.58
N ILE A 831 -20.86 8.79 7.49
CA ILE A 831 -22.14 9.40 7.09
C ILE A 831 -23.20 8.33 6.84
N GLU A 832 -22.86 7.27 6.12
CA GLU A 832 -23.78 6.16 5.85
C GLU A 832 -24.08 5.35 7.11
N ALA A 833 -23.06 4.96 7.87
CA ALA A 833 -23.20 4.11 9.05
C ALA A 833 -24.08 4.75 10.14
N LEU A 834 -23.95 6.07 10.33
CA LEU A 834 -24.75 6.81 11.29
C LEU A 834 -25.99 7.44 10.69
N ARG A 835 -26.19 7.37 9.36
CA ARG A 835 -27.29 8.03 8.65
C ARG A 835 -27.42 9.50 9.07
N LEU A 836 -26.35 10.29 8.92
CA LEU A 836 -26.34 11.68 9.43
C LEU A 836 -27.47 12.56 8.87
N TRP A 837 -28.09 12.17 7.76
CA TRP A 837 -29.25 12.84 7.20
C TRP A 837 -30.53 12.71 8.06
N ASP A 838 -30.65 11.71 8.93
CA ASP A 838 -31.81 11.57 9.82
C ASP A 838 -31.78 12.57 11.00
N ASP A 839 -30.64 13.24 11.25
CA ASP A 839 -30.46 14.14 12.38
C ASP A 839 -30.68 15.61 12.00
N THR A 840 -31.44 16.32 12.83
CA THR A 840 -31.83 17.71 12.57
C THR A 840 -30.93 18.74 13.26
N ARG A 841 -29.98 18.30 14.10
CA ARG A 841 -29.10 19.24 14.83
C ARG A 841 -28.16 19.98 13.87
N PRO A 842 -27.99 21.32 14.01
CA PRO A 842 -27.23 22.13 13.06
C PRO A 842 -25.79 21.66 12.82
N GLN A 843 -25.09 21.18 13.84
CA GLN A 843 -23.71 20.70 13.68
C GLN A 843 -23.64 19.45 12.81
N VAL A 844 -24.58 18.52 12.97
CA VAL A 844 -24.66 17.28 12.19
C VAL A 844 -25.00 17.59 10.73
N ARG A 845 -26.01 18.44 10.51
CA ARG A 845 -26.36 18.94 9.19
C ARG A 845 -25.20 19.68 8.52
N GLY A 846 -24.49 20.52 9.27
CA GLY A 846 -23.29 21.22 8.81
C GLY A 846 -22.20 20.25 8.35
N ARG A 847 -21.96 19.17 9.12
CA ARG A 847 -21.02 18.10 8.74
C ARG A 847 -21.45 17.38 7.46
N LEU A 848 -22.73 17.07 7.29
CA LEU A 848 -23.24 16.47 6.06
C LEU A 848 -23.09 17.41 4.85
N LEU A 849 -23.50 18.68 5.00
CA LEU A 849 -23.39 19.70 3.95
C LEU A 849 -21.94 19.97 3.55
N GLY A 850 -21.00 19.90 4.50
CA GLY A 850 -19.57 19.98 4.20
C GLY A 850 -19.09 18.82 3.32
N HIS A 851 -19.60 17.60 3.54
CA HIS A 851 -19.26 16.44 2.72
C HIS A 851 -19.82 16.56 1.31
N LEU A 852 -21.10 16.93 1.20
CA LEU A 852 -21.75 17.20 -0.08
C LEU A 852 -21.02 18.31 -0.85
N HIS A 853 -20.57 19.35 -0.15
CA HIS A 853 -19.76 20.41 -0.78
C HIS A 853 -18.43 19.88 -1.33
N ASP A 854 -17.71 19.06 -0.56
CA ASP A 854 -16.44 18.48 -1.01
C ASP A 854 -16.64 17.55 -2.24
N LEU A 855 -17.72 16.74 -2.25
CA LEU A 855 -18.10 15.92 -3.39
C LEU A 855 -18.46 16.78 -4.62
N VAL A 856 -19.31 17.80 -4.45
CA VAL A 856 -19.68 18.73 -5.52
C VAL A 856 -18.47 19.47 -6.07
N ARG A 857 -17.48 19.79 -5.23
CA ARG A 857 -16.23 20.42 -5.64
C ARG A 857 -15.36 19.48 -6.48
N SER A 858 -15.21 18.22 -6.06
CA SER A 858 -14.38 17.21 -6.77
C SER A 858 -14.80 17.06 -8.23
N GLY A 859 -16.10 16.94 -8.48
CA GLY A 859 -16.67 17.12 -9.80
C GLY A 859 -16.61 15.98 -10.78
N ASP A 860 -16.02 14.86 -10.39
CA ASP A 860 -16.18 13.62 -11.13
C ASP A 860 -17.62 13.12 -11.00
N LYS A 861 -18.08 12.40 -12.03
CA LYS A 861 -19.45 11.92 -12.12
C LYS A 861 -19.89 11.11 -10.89
N VAL A 862 -19.02 10.22 -10.39
CA VAL A 862 -19.32 9.35 -9.24
C VAL A 862 -19.56 10.16 -7.98
N SER A 863 -18.70 11.14 -7.70
CA SER A 863 -18.86 12.04 -6.54
C SER A 863 -20.13 12.90 -6.66
N LEU A 864 -20.48 13.36 -7.87
CA LEU A 864 -21.69 14.16 -8.10
C LEU A 864 -22.97 13.34 -7.89
N GLU A 865 -23.01 12.11 -8.41
CA GLU A 865 -24.12 11.18 -8.22
C GLU A 865 -24.28 10.78 -6.75
N GLU A 866 -23.17 10.56 -6.05
CA GLU A 866 -23.17 10.30 -4.61
C GLU A 866 -23.70 11.50 -3.81
N ALA A 867 -23.31 12.72 -4.17
CA ALA A 867 -23.82 13.94 -3.53
C ALA A 867 -25.33 14.09 -3.73
N LEU A 868 -25.86 13.75 -4.93
CA LEU A 868 -27.29 13.77 -5.21
C LEU A 868 -28.04 12.70 -4.40
N ARG A 869 -27.51 11.47 -4.36
CA ARG A 869 -28.10 10.36 -3.61
C ARG A 869 -28.19 10.66 -2.11
N VAL A 870 -27.08 11.08 -1.50
CA VAL A 870 -27.05 11.46 -0.07
C VAL A 870 -27.93 12.68 0.18
N GLY A 871 -27.91 13.65 -0.74
CA GLY A 871 -28.77 14.82 -0.66
C GLY A 871 -30.26 14.50 -0.76
N GLU A 872 -30.65 13.44 -1.47
CA GLU A 872 -32.04 12.97 -1.55
C GLU A 872 -32.52 12.42 -0.20
N PHE A 873 -31.71 11.61 0.50
CA PHE A 873 -32.05 11.17 1.85
C PHE A 873 -32.22 12.34 2.82
N ALA A 874 -31.37 13.35 2.71
CA ALA A 874 -31.48 14.56 3.52
C ALA A 874 -32.75 15.36 3.20
N VAL A 875 -33.13 15.52 1.93
CA VAL A 875 -34.40 16.17 1.56
C VAL A 875 -35.60 15.42 2.15
N ASN A 876 -35.60 14.09 2.08
CA ASN A 876 -36.68 13.26 2.61
C ASN A 876 -36.75 13.25 4.15
N SER A 877 -35.65 13.57 4.82
CA SER A 877 -35.58 13.57 6.30
C SER A 877 -35.80 14.97 6.88
N TRP A 878 -35.41 16.03 6.16
CA TRP A 878 -35.46 17.41 6.63
C TRP A 878 -36.76 18.07 6.15
N HIS A 879 -37.79 18.01 6.99
CA HIS A 879 -39.14 18.50 6.69
C HIS A 879 -39.29 20.03 6.91
N ASP A 880 -38.25 20.68 7.44
CA ASP A 880 -38.23 22.07 7.89
C ASP A 880 -37.76 23.02 6.78
N GLY A 881 -38.37 22.93 5.59
CA GLY A 881 -37.90 23.47 4.30
C GLY A 881 -37.55 24.97 4.18
N ARG A 882 -37.45 25.70 5.29
CA ARG A 882 -37.03 27.11 5.41
C ARG A 882 -35.76 27.31 6.24
N THR A 883 -35.07 26.28 6.73
CA THR A 883 -33.81 26.45 7.46
C THR A 883 -32.62 26.74 6.54
N PRO A 884 -31.60 27.50 7.00
CA PRO A 884 -30.40 27.78 6.21
C PRO A 884 -29.70 26.51 5.70
N GLU A 885 -29.68 25.45 6.51
CA GLU A 885 -29.09 24.15 6.17
C GLU A 885 -29.83 23.49 5.01
N TYR A 886 -31.17 23.46 5.05
CA TYR A 886 -32.00 22.92 3.98
C TYR A 886 -31.82 23.71 2.68
N LEU A 887 -31.81 25.04 2.75
CA LEU A 887 -31.60 25.86 1.56
C LEU A 887 -30.19 25.68 0.97
N ARG A 888 -29.17 25.47 1.83
CA ARG A 888 -27.81 25.11 1.39
C ARG A 888 -27.76 23.73 0.75
N LEU A 889 -28.52 22.76 1.24
CA LEU A 889 -28.65 21.43 0.62
C LEU A 889 -29.17 21.56 -0.81
N LEU A 890 -30.26 22.31 -1.02
CA LEU A 890 -30.81 22.54 -2.36
C LEU A 890 -29.80 23.23 -3.30
N ALA A 891 -29.04 24.20 -2.79
CA ALA A 891 -27.98 24.87 -3.55
C ALA A 891 -26.83 23.91 -3.96
N LEU A 892 -26.47 22.95 -3.10
CA LEU A 892 -25.46 21.94 -3.42
C LEU A 892 -25.97 20.92 -4.45
N LYS A 893 -27.21 20.43 -4.29
CA LYS A 893 -27.85 19.56 -5.29
C LYS A 893 -27.99 20.26 -6.65
N SER A 894 -28.39 21.53 -6.66
CA SER A 894 -28.47 22.34 -7.89
C SER A 894 -27.12 22.38 -8.63
N GLN A 895 -26.02 22.61 -7.91
CA GLN A 895 -24.68 22.59 -8.48
C GLN A 895 -24.31 21.20 -9.02
N ALA A 896 -24.65 20.13 -8.31
CA ALA A 896 -24.39 18.76 -8.77
C ALA A 896 -25.12 18.44 -10.07
N HIS A 897 -26.44 18.70 -10.13
CA HIS A 897 -27.25 18.53 -11.34
C HIS A 897 -26.68 19.31 -12.52
N ARG A 898 -26.29 20.59 -12.32
CA ARG A 898 -25.72 21.41 -13.39
C ARG A 898 -24.42 20.82 -13.95
N ARG A 899 -23.55 20.31 -13.09
CA ARG A 899 -22.29 19.69 -13.50
C ARG A 899 -22.47 18.34 -14.21
N LEU A 900 -23.59 17.67 -13.98
CA LEU A 900 -24.00 16.45 -14.69
C LEU A 900 -24.76 16.74 -16.00
N GLY A 901 -24.99 18.01 -16.35
CA GLY A 901 -25.78 18.38 -17.53
C GLY A 901 -27.31 18.39 -17.32
N GLN A 902 -27.79 18.22 -16.08
CA GLN A 902 -29.21 18.19 -15.72
C GLN A 902 -29.72 19.60 -15.39
N TYR A 903 -29.73 20.47 -16.40
CA TYR A 903 -29.95 21.91 -16.21
C TYR A 903 -31.34 22.29 -15.69
N GLY A 904 -32.38 21.56 -16.10
CA GLY A 904 -33.75 21.81 -15.65
C GLY A 904 -33.93 21.63 -14.14
N ASP A 905 -33.38 20.54 -13.58
CA ASP A 905 -33.43 20.26 -12.15
C ASP A 905 -32.57 21.25 -11.36
N ALA A 906 -31.38 21.57 -11.89
CA ALA A 906 -30.50 22.57 -11.32
C ALA A 906 -31.19 23.92 -11.15
N GLY A 907 -31.88 24.40 -12.19
CA GLY A 907 -32.61 25.67 -12.18
C GLY A 907 -33.77 25.70 -11.18
N ARG A 908 -34.58 24.63 -11.12
CA ARG A 908 -35.69 24.53 -10.14
C ARG A 908 -35.18 24.59 -8.70
N LEU A 909 -34.13 23.82 -8.38
CA LEU A 909 -33.54 23.80 -7.05
C LEU A 909 -32.89 25.14 -6.67
N ALA A 910 -32.17 25.77 -7.60
CA ALA A 910 -31.57 27.09 -7.38
C ALA A 910 -32.63 28.15 -7.10
N ARG A 911 -33.73 28.14 -7.86
CA ARG A 911 -34.88 29.04 -7.66
C ARG A 911 -35.46 28.89 -6.26
N THR A 912 -35.74 27.66 -5.83
CA THR A 912 -36.29 27.40 -4.49
C THR A 912 -35.33 27.83 -3.40
N SER A 913 -34.04 27.52 -3.54
CA SER A 913 -32.99 27.91 -2.59
C SER A 913 -32.88 29.43 -2.45
N LEU A 914 -32.83 30.16 -3.57
CA LEU A 914 -32.74 31.63 -3.58
C LEU A 914 -33.97 32.28 -2.94
N HIS A 915 -35.18 31.89 -3.36
CA HIS A 915 -36.41 32.44 -2.77
C HIS A 915 -36.48 32.18 -1.26
N GLY A 916 -36.10 30.98 -0.82
CA GLY A 916 -36.03 30.67 0.60
C GLY A 916 -35.04 31.56 1.36
N TYR A 917 -33.84 31.79 0.81
CA TYR A 917 -32.86 32.67 1.45
C TYR A 917 -33.30 34.14 1.47
N ARG A 918 -33.91 34.63 0.38
CA ARG A 918 -34.47 35.99 0.33
C ARG A 918 -35.59 36.17 1.37
N ALA A 919 -36.46 35.17 1.52
CA ALA A 919 -37.53 35.19 2.53
C ALA A 919 -37.00 35.10 3.97
N LEU A 920 -35.94 34.31 4.20
CA LEU A 920 -35.39 34.07 5.55
C LEU A 920 -34.47 35.18 6.03
N LEU A 921 -33.57 35.66 5.17
CA LEU A 921 -32.47 36.55 5.52
C LEU A 921 -32.56 37.94 4.88
N GLY A 922 -33.51 38.14 3.96
CA GLY A 922 -33.64 39.34 3.14
C GLY A 922 -32.89 39.27 1.81
N PRO A 923 -33.29 40.08 0.80
CA PRO A 923 -32.72 40.02 -0.55
C PRO A 923 -31.25 40.43 -0.64
N ASN A 924 -30.80 41.34 0.23
CA ASN A 924 -29.43 41.87 0.23
C ASN A 924 -28.48 41.05 1.12
N HIS A 925 -28.94 39.98 1.77
CA HIS A 925 -28.04 39.17 2.59
C HIS A 925 -26.97 38.48 1.73
N PRO A 926 -25.67 38.47 2.12
CA PRO A 926 -24.59 37.91 1.29
C PRO A 926 -24.83 36.47 0.82
N ARG A 927 -25.47 35.63 1.65
CA ARG A 927 -25.86 34.26 1.28
C ARG A 927 -26.91 34.21 0.17
N ALA A 928 -27.90 35.11 0.18
CA ALA A 928 -28.91 35.19 -0.88
C ALA A 928 -28.24 35.63 -2.19
N LEU A 929 -27.41 36.67 -2.15
CA LEU A 929 -26.66 37.15 -3.31
C LEU A 929 -25.70 36.08 -3.88
N GLN A 930 -24.99 35.35 -3.02
CA GLN A 930 -24.14 34.22 -3.45
C GLN A 930 -24.94 33.06 -4.05
N THR A 931 -26.19 32.88 -3.64
CA THR A 931 -27.09 31.86 -4.19
C THR A 931 -27.69 32.33 -5.52
N ASN A 932 -27.80 33.65 -5.73
CA ASN A 932 -28.35 34.24 -6.95
C ASN A 932 -27.59 33.74 -8.20
N ARG A 933 -26.26 33.67 -8.13
CA ARG A 933 -25.43 33.14 -9.24
C ARG A 933 -25.88 31.75 -9.73
N LEU A 934 -26.41 30.90 -8.84
CA LEU A 934 -26.91 29.57 -9.19
C LEU A 934 -28.25 29.66 -9.92
N TYR A 935 -29.10 30.59 -9.50
CA TYR A 935 -30.38 30.85 -10.14
C TYR A 935 -30.20 31.49 -11.51
N SER A 936 -29.34 32.52 -11.63
CA SER A 936 -28.99 33.12 -12.93
C SER A 936 -28.36 32.10 -13.87
N ALA A 937 -27.51 31.19 -13.38
CA ALA A 937 -27.00 30.09 -14.20
C ALA A 937 -28.12 29.17 -14.69
N GLY A 938 -29.13 28.89 -13.85
CA GLY A 938 -30.34 28.17 -14.25
C GLY A 938 -31.15 28.92 -15.31
N LEU A 939 -31.33 30.23 -15.17
CA LEU A 939 -32.00 31.08 -16.16
C LEU A 939 -31.28 31.06 -17.51
N ARG A 940 -29.94 31.17 -17.51
CA ARG A 940 -29.15 31.04 -18.73
C ARG A 940 -29.28 29.65 -19.35
N ALA A 941 -29.26 28.59 -18.54
CA ALA A 941 -29.35 27.23 -19.06
C ALA A 941 -30.73 26.89 -19.68
N VAL A 942 -31.80 27.60 -19.32
CA VAL A 942 -33.11 27.50 -19.98
C VAL A 942 -33.31 28.55 -21.08
N GLY A 943 -32.28 29.33 -21.41
CA GLY A 943 -32.32 30.34 -22.48
C GLY A 943 -33.08 31.61 -22.12
N ASN A 944 -33.18 31.95 -20.83
CA ASN A 944 -33.79 33.19 -20.35
C ASN A 944 -32.72 34.21 -19.93
N PHE A 945 -31.95 34.68 -20.92
CA PHE A 945 -30.75 35.48 -20.69
C PHE A 945 -31.04 36.88 -20.14
N SER A 946 -32.15 37.51 -20.54
CA SER A 946 -32.55 38.84 -20.07
C SER A 946 -32.81 38.86 -18.56
N ASP A 947 -33.55 37.88 -18.06
CA ASP A 947 -33.88 37.77 -16.64
C ASP A 947 -32.63 37.40 -15.83
N GLY A 948 -31.77 36.54 -16.39
CA GLY A 948 -30.47 36.22 -15.80
C GLY A 948 -29.56 37.45 -15.68
N LEU A 949 -29.56 38.33 -16.68
CA LEU A 949 -28.83 39.60 -16.65
C LEU A 949 -29.37 40.54 -15.58
N ALA A 950 -30.69 40.70 -15.49
CA ALA A 950 -31.30 41.56 -14.47
C ALA A 950 -30.97 41.08 -13.04
N GLU A 951 -31.04 39.77 -12.81
CA GLU A 951 -30.69 39.17 -11.51
C GLU A 951 -29.20 39.31 -11.17
N ASP A 952 -28.30 39.06 -12.13
CA ASP A 952 -26.86 39.20 -11.91
C ASP A 952 -26.44 40.67 -11.74
N ASP A 953 -27.04 41.61 -12.47
CA ASP A 953 -26.73 43.05 -12.35
C ASP A 953 -27.13 43.58 -10.98
N SER A 954 -28.36 43.28 -10.54
CA SER A 954 -28.85 43.64 -9.20
C SER A 954 -27.97 43.02 -8.10
N ALA A 955 -27.57 41.75 -8.25
CA ALA A 955 -26.72 41.09 -7.28
C ALA A 955 -25.29 41.64 -7.25
N ALA A 956 -24.73 41.99 -8.41
CA ALA A 956 -23.38 42.55 -8.50
C ALA A 956 -23.34 43.94 -7.85
N GLN A 957 -24.32 44.80 -8.13
CA GLN A 957 -24.46 46.12 -7.50
C GLN A 957 -24.57 45.98 -5.97
N SER A 958 -25.46 45.12 -5.50
CA SER A 958 -25.64 44.88 -4.06
C SER A 958 -24.37 44.36 -3.38
N MET A 959 -23.65 43.45 -4.03
CA MET A 959 -22.40 42.89 -3.48
C MET A 959 -21.26 43.92 -3.48
N LEU A 960 -21.20 44.77 -4.52
CA LEU A 960 -20.26 45.87 -4.62
C LEU A 960 -20.46 46.89 -3.49
N GLU A 961 -21.71 47.24 -3.18
CA GLU A 961 -22.05 48.12 -2.06
C GLU A 961 -21.69 47.51 -0.70
N LEU A 962 -21.91 46.20 -0.52
CA LEU A 962 -21.68 45.51 0.76
C LEU A 962 -20.21 45.22 1.08
N LEU A 963 -19.44 44.76 0.09
CA LEU A 963 -18.08 44.23 0.31
C LEU A 963 -16.99 44.97 -0.49
N GLY A 964 -17.39 45.89 -1.38
CA GLY A 964 -16.48 46.62 -2.24
C GLY A 964 -15.95 45.80 -3.44
N PRO A 965 -15.26 46.46 -4.38
CA PRO A 965 -14.83 45.87 -5.66
C PRO A 965 -13.70 44.85 -5.49
N ARG A 966 -12.93 44.92 -4.40
CA ARG A 966 -11.76 44.05 -4.18
C ARG A 966 -12.06 42.70 -3.55
N HIS A 967 -13.29 42.48 -3.09
CA HIS A 967 -13.65 41.27 -2.36
C HIS A 967 -13.99 40.09 -3.29
N GLU A 968 -13.58 38.87 -2.93
CA GLU A 968 -13.77 37.67 -3.78
C GLU A 968 -15.25 37.35 -4.05
N ALA A 969 -16.14 37.58 -3.08
CA ALA A 969 -17.57 37.37 -3.29
C ALA A 969 -18.16 38.33 -4.34
N THR A 970 -17.65 39.57 -4.43
CA THR A 970 -18.02 40.53 -5.49
C THR A 970 -17.54 40.04 -6.84
N ALA A 971 -16.26 39.67 -6.92
CA ALA A 971 -15.64 39.08 -8.10
C ALA A 971 -16.39 37.85 -8.67
N LEU A 972 -16.96 37.00 -7.80
CA LEU A 972 -17.75 35.84 -8.23
C LEU A 972 -19.08 36.24 -8.89
N VAL A 973 -19.78 37.25 -8.36
CA VAL A 973 -21.04 37.72 -8.94
C VAL A 973 -20.78 38.52 -10.20
N GLU A 974 -19.74 39.36 -10.22
CA GLU A 974 -19.29 40.09 -11.41
C GLU A 974 -18.93 39.14 -12.56
N HIS A 975 -18.20 38.05 -12.29
CA HIS A 975 -17.95 37.02 -13.32
C HIS A 975 -19.27 36.51 -13.93
N THR A 976 -20.27 36.25 -13.08
CA THR A 976 -21.57 35.75 -13.52
C THR A 976 -22.32 36.79 -14.36
N LEU A 977 -22.23 38.07 -13.98
CA LEU A 977 -22.74 39.21 -14.76
C LEU A 977 -22.10 39.31 -16.14
N ALA A 978 -20.78 39.15 -16.26
CA ALA A 978 -20.12 39.13 -17.57
C ALA A 978 -20.66 38.04 -18.50
N LEU A 979 -20.94 36.84 -17.98
CA LEU A 979 -21.53 35.76 -18.77
C LEU A 979 -22.94 36.14 -19.24
N SER A 980 -23.76 36.73 -18.37
CA SER A 980 -25.10 37.20 -18.74
C SER A 980 -25.08 38.35 -19.75
N LEU A 981 -24.14 39.30 -19.63
CA LEU A 981 -23.92 40.36 -20.62
C LEU A 981 -23.54 39.78 -21.98
N ALA A 982 -22.61 38.82 -22.01
CA ALA A 982 -22.19 38.16 -23.24
C ALA A 982 -23.35 37.44 -23.94
N LEU A 983 -24.19 36.71 -23.19
CA LEU A 983 -25.34 36.00 -23.76
C LEU A 983 -26.49 36.91 -24.22
N ASN A 984 -26.52 38.16 -23.76
CA ASN A 984 -27.40 39.21 -24.29
C ASN A 984 -26.75 40.01 -25.43
N GLY A 985 -25.52 39.65 -25.86
CA GLY A 985 -24.83 40.26 -26.98
C GLY A 985 -23.98 41.49 -26.63
N ASP A 986 -23.87 41.86 -25.35
CA ASP A 986 -23.20 43.07 -24.87
C ASP A 986 -21.68 42.81 -24.64
N TYR A 987 -20.99 42.32 -25.67
CA TYR A 987 -19.62 41.78 -25.58
C TYR A 987 -18.57 42.79 -25.10
N HIS A 988 -18.73 44.08 -25.42
CA HIS A 988 -17.81 45.14 -24.97
C HIS A 988 -17.83 45.30 -23.45
N LYS A 989 -19.01 45.30 -22.83
CA LYS A 989 -19.14 45.39 -21.36
C LYS A 989 -18.63 44.13 -20.70
N ALA A 990 -18.97 42.96 -21.25
CA ALA A 990 -18.48 41.67 -20.76
C ALA A 990 -16.95 41.59 -20.79
N LEU A 991 -16.31 42.00 -21.90
CA LEU A 991 -14.85 42.02 -22.03
C LEU A 991 -14.20 42.93 -20.99
N ARG A 992 -14.67 44.17 -20.84
CA ARG A 992 -14.12 45.12 -19.84
C ARG A 992 -14.21 44.57 -18.42
N LEU A 993 -15.36 43.98 -18.06
CA LEU A 993 -15.57 43.42 -16.74
C LEU A 993 -14.64 42.21 -16.50
N LEU A 994 -14.54 41.29 -17.45
CA LEU A 994 -13.65 40.13 -17.35
C LEU A 994 -12.17 40.53 -17.29
N GLN A 995 -11.75 41.57 -18.03
CA GLN A 995 -10.38 42.08 -18.01
C GLN A 995 -10.03 42.69 -16.65
N ASN A 996 -10.92 43.51 -16.09
CA ASN A 996 -10.74 44.08 -14.75
C ASN A 996 -10.62 42.97 -13.70
N LEU A 997 -11.54 42.00 -13.75
CA LEU A 997 -11.56 40.86 -12.84
C LEU A 997 -10.30 39.99 -12.96
N HIS A 998 -9.87 39.69 -14.19
CA HIS A 998 -8.66 38.93 -14.45
C HIS A 998 -7.41 39.65 -13.92
N ASN A 999 -7.29 40.96 -14.17
CA ASN A 999 -6.18 41.76 -13.68
C ASN A 999 -6.13 41.81 -12.16
N GLN A 1000 -7.28 42.00 -11.50
CA GLN A 1000 -7.39 42.00 -10.05
C GLN A 1000 -6.99 40.65 -9.45
N ARG A 1001 -7.56 39.54 -9.92
CA ARG A 1001 -7.22 38.19 -9.41
C ARG A 1001 -5.76 37.85 -9.65
N ARG A 1002 -5.21 38.24 -10.80
CA ARG A 1002 -3.79 38.06 -11.15
C ARG A 1002 -2.88 38.85 -10.20
N ALA A 1003 -3.24 40.06 -9.84
CA ALA A 1003 -2.49 40.87 -8.90
C ALA A 1003 -2.49 40.29 -7.47
N ILE A 1004 -3.61 39.68 -7.04
CA ILE A 1004 -3.77 39.14 -5.67
C ILE A 1004 -3.17 37.74 -5.53
N ALA A 1005 -3.51 36.82 -6.45
CA ALA A 1005 -3.22 35.40 -6.32
C ALA A 1005 -2.12 34.89 -7.27
N GLY A 1006 -1.56 35.78 -8.11
CA GLY A 1006 -0.59 35.43 -9.13
C GLY A 1006 -1.20 34.86 -10.41
N PRO A 1007 -0.42 34.80 -11.52
CA PRO A 1007 -0.90 34.39 -12.83
C PRO A 1007 -1.31 32.91 -12.94
N ASP A 1008 -0.79 32.05 -12.06
CA ASP A 1008 -1.01 30.60 -12.13
C ASP A 1008 -2.11 30.11 -11.18
N SER A 1009 -2.79 31.03 -10.47
CA SER A 1009 -3.96 30.69 -9.66
C SER A 1009 -5.10 30.15 -10.53
N ALA A 1010 -5.78 29.11 -10.04
CA ALA A 1010 -6.95 28.53 -10.71
C ALA A 1010 -8.01 29.59 -11.04
N ARG A 1011 -8.22 30.57 -10.15
CA ARG A 1011 -9.21 31.65 -10.32
C ARG A 1011 -8.90 32.60 -11.49
N VAL A 1012 -7.63 32.71 -11.88
CA VAL A 1012 -7.19 33.54 -13.00
C VAL A 1012 -7.32 32.77 -14.31
N VAL A 1013 -6.92 31.50 -14.27
CA VAL A 1013 -6.95 30.59 -15.40
C VAL A 1013 -8.38 30.27 -15.85
N GLU A 1014 -9.32 30.15 -14.91
CA GLU A 1014 -10.75 29.94 -15.21
C GLU A 1014 -11.36 31.04 -16.09
N LEU A 1015 -10.84 32.28 -16.05
CA LEU A 1015 -11.38 33.40 -16.82
C LEU A 1015 -10.86 33.46 -18.26
N VAL A 1016 -9.77 32.75 -18.56
CA VAL A 1016 -9.06 32.87 -19.85
C VAL A 1016 -9.93 32.44 -21.04
N PRO A 1017 -10.64 31.28 -21.01
CA PRO A 1017 -11.49 30.90 -22.14
C PRO A 1017 -12.64 31.90 -22.40
N PHE A 1018 -13.19 32.50 -21.36
CA PHE A 1018 -14.24 33.52 -21.49
C PHE A 1018 -13.71 34.82 -22.09
N LEU A 1019 -12.54 35.29 -21.63
CA LEU A 1019 -11.85 36.43 -22.25
C LEU A 1019 -11.56 36.17 -23.73
N ALA A 1020 -11.04 34.99 -24.05
CA ALA A 1020 -10.73 34.58 -25.41
C ALA A 1020 -11.98 34.56 -26.30
N ALA A 1021 -13.11 34.09 -25.78
CA ALA A 1021 -14.39 34.14 -26.48
C ALA A 1021 -14.84 35.58 -26.75
N MET A 1022 -14.71 36.50 -25.78
CA MET A 1022 -15.06 37.90 -25.98
C MET A 1022 -14.19 38.58 -27.05
N HIS A 1023 -12.89 38.29 -27.08
CA HIS A 1023 -12.00 38.73 -28.14
C HIS A 1023 -12.48 38.23 -29.53
N ARG A 1024 -12.81 36.93 -29.67
CA ARG A 1024 -13.36 36.38 -30.92
C ARG A 1024 -14.68 37.02 -31.34
N ASN A 1025 -15.59 37.27 -30.39
CA ASN A 1025 -16.87 37.94 -30.64
C ASN A 1025 -16.72 39.45 -30.92
N LEU A 1026 -15.51 40.00 -30.83
CA LEU A 1026 -15.19 41.37 -31.25
C LEU A 1026 -14.24 41.42 -32.45
N GLY A 1027 -13.96 40.27 -33.08
CA GLY A 1027 -13.09 40.13 -34.25
C GLY A 1027 -11.58 40.09 -33.95
N GLN A 1028 -11.21 40.02 -32.68
CA GLN A 1028 -9.82 39.97 -32.19
C GLN A 1028 -9.34 38.51 -32.09
N ASN A 1029 -9.30 37.80 -33.23
CA ASN A 1029 -9.01 36.36 -33.26
C ASN A 1029 -7.54 36.04 -32.88
N ALA A 1030 -6.59 36.92 -33.23
CA ALA A 1030 -5.18 36.74 -32.90
C ALA A 1030 -4.94 36.83 -31.38
N GLU A 1031 -5.57 37.79 -30.72
CA GLU A 1031 -5.50 37.97 -29.26
C GLU A 1031 -6.09 36.77 -28.53
N SER A 1032 -7.19 36.21 -29.04
CA SER A 1032 -7.80 34.99 -28.53
C SER A 1032 -6.86 33.78 -28.65
N PHE A 1033 -6.29 33.58 -29.84
CA PHE A 1033 -5.32 32.52 -30.12
C PHE A 1033 -4.12 32.61 -29.19
N ASP A 1034 -3.51 33.79 -29.05
CA ASP A 1034 -2.33 34.00 -28.20
C ASP A 1034 -2.63 33.77 -26.72
N LEU A 1035 -3.83 34.15 -26.25
CA LEU A 1035 -4.23 33.95 -24.86
C LEU A 1035 -4.39 32.46 -24.54
N LEU A 1036 -5.11 31.71 -25.39
CA LEU A 1036 -5.37 30.29 -25.21
C LEU A 1036 -4.12 29.44 -25.44
N LYS A 1037 -3.32 29.73 -26.46
CA LYS A 1037 -2.06 29.03 -26.73
C LYS A 1037 -1.08 29.20 -25.58
N ARG A 1038 -0.95 30.40 -24.99
CA ARG A 1038 -0.11 30.61 -23.79
C ARG A 1038 -0.62 29.83 -22.59
N LEU A 1039 -1.94 29.76 -22.38
CA LEU A 1039 -2.52 28.94 -21.32
C LEU A 1039 -2.16 27.46 -21.50
N MET A 1040 -2.36 26.91 -22.72
CA MET A 1040 -2.03 25.52 -23.03
C MET A 1040 -0.54 25.24 -22.84
N LEU A 1041 0.34 26.06 -23.42
CA LEU A 1041 1.79 25.87 -23.30
C LEU A 1041 2.28 25.86 -21.85
N ARG A 1042 1.81 26.81 -21.02
CA ARG A 1042 2.20 26.87 -19.60
C ARG A 1042 1.71 25.66 -18.78
N ARG A 1043 0.59 25.05 -19.17
CA ARG A 1043 -0.01 23.92 -18.45
C ARG A 1043 0.49 22.57 -18.96
N SER A 1044 0.82 22.45 -20.24
CA SER A 1044 1.47 21.27 -20.82
C SER A 1044 2.91 21.08 -20.29
N SER A 1045 3.59 22.14 -19.85
CA SER A 1045 4.93 22.07 -19.27
C SER A 1045 4.97 21.76 -17.77
N SER A 1046 3.81 21.58 -17.11
CA SER A 1046 3.73 21.43 -15.64
C SER A 1046 2.84 20.24 -15.25
N ASP A 1047 3.46 19.07 -15.05
CA ASP A 1047 2.78 17.85 -14.57
C ASP A 1047 2.11 18.02 -13.19
N ALA A 1048 2.53 19.03 -12.42
CA ALA A 1048 2.07 19.23 -11.06
C ALA A 1048 0.64 19.81 -10.94
N ASN A 1049 0.06 20.40 -11.99
CA ASN A 1049 -1.26 21.06 -11.91
C ASN A 1049 -1.99 21.12 -13.27
N PRO A 1050 -2.52 19.98 -13.75
CA PRO A 1050 -3.29 19.91 -15.00
C PRO A 1050 -4.61 20.67 -14.88
N LEU A 1051 -5.11 21.17 -16.01
CA LEU A 1051 -6.42 21.85 -16.06
C LEU A 1051 -7.56 20.86 -15.74
N PRO A 1052 -8.56 21.28 -14.95
CA PRO A 1052 -9.80 20.53 -14.81
C PRO A 1052 -10.42 20.25 -16.17
N VAL A 1053 -10.98 19.05 -16.36
CA VAL A 1053 -11.46 18.58 -17.67
C VAL A 1053 -12.40 19.57 -18.37
N PRO A 1054 -13.46 20.12 -17.72
CA PRO A 1054 -14.33 21.09 -18.39
C PRO A 1054 -13.57 22.33 -18.88
N LEU A 1055 -12.66 22.86 -18.05
CA LEU A 1055 -11.90 24.06 -18.41
C LEU A 1055 -10.91 23.78 -19.55
N ARG A 1056 -10.32 22.58 -19.59
CA ARG A 1056 -9.49 22.14 -20.71
C ARG A 1056 -10.30 22.05 -22.00
N VAL A 1057 -11.48 21.44 -21.95
CA VAL A 1057 -12.39 21.34 -23.09
C VAL A 1057 -12.76 22.73 -23.62
N ASP A 1058 -13.12 23.66 -22.73
CA ASP A 1058 -13.42 25.06 -23.09
C ASP A 1058 -12.23 25.78 -23.74
N ALA A 1059 -11.02 25.60 -23.21
CA ALA A 1059 -9.83 26.25 -23.73
C ALA A 1059 -9.39 25.70 -25.08
N GLU A 1060 -9.39 24.37 -25.24
CA GLU A 1060 -8.95 23.70 -26.46
C GLU A 1060 -9.94 23.90 -27.61
N ASN A 1061 -11.25 23.78 -27.34
CA ASN A 1061 -12.27 24.10 -28.33
C ASN A 1061 -12.21 25.59 -28.74
N GLY A 1062 -12.03 26.50 -27.78
CA GLY A 1062 -11.81 27.92 -28.11
C GLY A 1062 -10.55 28.17 -28.95
N LEU A 1063 -9.51 27.35 -28.77
CA LEU A 1063 -8.27 27.44 -29.54
C LEU A 1063 -8.51 26.93 -30.97
N ALA A 1064 -9.24 25.84 -31.15
CA ALA A 1064 -9.65 25.33 -32.46
C ALA A 1064 -10.47 26.38 -33.24
N VAL A 1065 -11.46 27.02 -32.60
CA VAL A 1065 -12.22 28.13 -33.23
C VAL A 1065 -11.29 29.28 -33.64
N SER A 1066 -10.29 29.61 -32.82
CA SER A 1066 -9.32 30.67 -33.15
C SER A 1066 -8.40 30.27 -34.31
N GLU A 1067 -7.94 29.02 -34.33
CA GLU A 1067 -7.15 28.42 -35.42
C GLU A 1067 -7.92 28.44 -36.74
N ARG A 1068 -9.18 27.98 -36.75
CA ARG A 1068 -10.07 28.02 -37.91
C ARG A 1068 -10.23 29.42 -38.45
N ARG A 1069 -10.54 30.41 -37.60
CA ARG A 1069 -10.74 31.81 -38.00
C ARG A 1069 -9.47 32.52 -38.49
N LEU A 1070 -8.30 31.94 -38.22
CA LEU A 1070 -7.02 32.39 -38.77
C LEU A 1070 -6.59 31.60 -40.02
N GLY A 1071 -7.40 30.64 -40.48
CA GLY A 1071 -7.16 29.85 -41.68
C GLY A 1071 -6.44 28.53 -41.46
N HIS A 1072 -6.15 28.14 -40.22
CA HIS A 1072 -5.49 26.87 -39.88
C HIS A 1072 -6.51 25.72 -39.73
N LEU A 1073 -7.16 25.33 -40.83
CA LEU A 1073 -8.33 24.45 -40.81
C LEU A 1073 -8.02 23.01 -40.35
N ASP A 1074 -6.96 22.38 -40.86
CA ASP A 1074 -6.62 21.00 -40.50
C ASP A 1074 -6.28 20.86 -39.02
N GLY A 1075 -5.53 21.83 -38.48
CA GLY A 1075 -5.19 21.86 -37.05
C GLY A 1075 -6.41 22.07 -36.15
N ALA A 1076 -7.35 22.91 -36.58
CA ALA A 1076 -8.61 23.13 -35.87
C ALA A 1076 -9.44 21.83 -35.80
N ARG A 1077 -9.64 21.15 -36.94
CA ARG A 1077 -10.36 19.87 -37.00
C ARG A 1077 -9.73 18.81 -36.11
N GLU A 1078 -8.41 18.62 -36.19
CA GLU A 1078 -7.71 17.61 -35.40
C GLU A 1078 -7.87 17.87 -33.90
N ARG A 1079 -7.80 19.15 -33.50
CA ARG A 1079 -8.00 19.55 -32.11
C ARG A 1079 -9.43 19.32 -31.66
N ASP A 1080 -10.43 19.77 -32.42
CA ASP A 1080 -11.84 19.61 -32.04
C ASP A 1080 -12.27 18.14 -31.98
N LEU A 1081 -11.76 17.27 -32.87
CA LEU A 1081 -11.95 15.81 -32.78
C LEU A 1081 -11.42 15.26 -31.46
N ARG A 1082 -10.15 15.55 -31.14
CA ARG A 1082 -9.50 15.08 -29.91
C ARG A 1082 -10.20 15.57 -28.65
N VAL A 1083 -10.66 16.82 -28.67
CA VAL A 1083 -11.35 17.44 -27.53
C VAL A 1083 -12.77 16.90 -27.39
N LEU A 1084 -13.46 16.61 -28.50
CA LEU A 1084 -14.76 15.96 -28.50
C LEU A 1084 -14.67 14.54 -27.90
N GLU A 1085 -13.66 13.76 -28.28
CA GLU A 1085 -13.41 12.43 -27.69
C GLU A 1085 -13.22 12.53 -26.18
N LEU A 1086 -12.37 13.46 -25.71
CA LEU A 1086 -12.17 13.72 -24.29
C LEU A 1086 -13.48 14.13 -23.59
N ALA A 1087 -14.28 14.99 -24.21
CA ALA A 1087 -15.54 15.47 -23.65
C ALA A 1087 -16.59 14.35 -23.57
N LEU A 1088 -16.70 13.51 -24.59
CA LEU A 1088 -17.58 12.33 -24.60
C LEU A 1088 -17.21 11.35 -23.50
N GLU A 1089 -15.92 11.03 -23.38
CA GLU A 1089 -15.40 10.10 -22.38
C GLU A 1089 -15.62 10.62 -20.95
N ARG A 1090 -15.33 11.90 -20.70
CA ARG A 1090 -15.23 12.44 -19.33
C ARG A 1090 -16.44 13.20 -18.83
N LEU A 1091 -17.22 13.81 -19.74
CA LEU A 1091 -18.38 14.64 -19.39
C LEU A 1091 -19.70 14.02 -19.87
N GLY A 1092 -19.64 13.12 -20.84
CA GLY A 1092 -20.80 12.49 -21.46
C GLY A 1092 -21.42 13.34 -22.56
N GLU A 1093 -22.38 12.74 -23.27
CA GLU A 1093 -22.92 13.27 -24.52
C GLU A 1093 -23.85 14.48 -24.34
N GLN A 1094 -24.52 14.60 -23.19
CA GLN A 1094 -25.51 15.66 -22.91
C GLN A 1094 -24.89 16.92 -22.31
N HIS A 1095 -23.60 16.90 -21.95
CA HIS A 1095 -22.96 18.05 -21.32
C HIS A 1095 -22.74 19.19 -22.34
N LEU A 1096 -23.04 20.44 -21.95
CA LEU A 1096 -22.94 21.60 -22.87
C LEU A 1096 -21.56 21.77 -23.51
N ALA A 1097 -20.47 21.50 -22.77
CA ALA A 1097 -19.12 21.55 -23.33
C ALA A 1097 -18.91 20.53 -24.46
N THR A 1098 -19.48 19.33 -24.34
CA THR A 1098 -19.46 18.30 -25.40
C THR A 1098 -20.25 18.76 -26.62
N LEU A 1099 -21.44 19.34 -26.39
CA LEU A 1099 -22.28 19.87 -27.46
C LEU A 1099 -21.62 21.03 -28.21
N ARG A 1100 -20.88 21.89 -27.50
CA ARG A 1100 -20.09 22.95 -28.12
C ARG A 1100 -18.96 22.41 -29.00
N CYS A 1101 -18.30 21.33 -28.60
CA CYS A 1101 -17.27 20.68 -29.43
C CYS A 1101 -17.88 20.09 -30.71
N ARG A 1102 -19.02 19.39 -30.62
CA ARG A 1102 -19.75 18.90 -31.81
C ARG A 1102 -20.16 20.04 -32.74
N PHE A 1103 -20.71 21.11 -32.15
CA PHE A 1103 -21.10 22.30 -32.87
C PHE A 1103 -19.91 22.87 -33.66
N SER A 1104 -18.74 23.02 -33.01
CA SER A 1104 -17.53 23.54 -33.64
C SER A 1104 -16.95 22.61 -34.71
N LEU A 1105 -16.85 21.30 -34.44
CA LEU A 1105 -16.35 20.31 -35.40
C LEU A 1105 -17.15 20.33 -36.70
N ALA A 1106 -18.48 20.49 -36.62
CA ALA A 1106 -19.31 20.59 -37.82
C ALA A 1106 -18.92 21.77 -38.73
N VAL A 1107 -18.41 22.88 -38.15
CA VAL A 1107 -17.90 24.01 -38.94
C VAL A 1107 -16.57 23.68 -39.57
N ASP A 1108 -15.66 23.00 -38.87
CA ASP A 1108 -14.37 22.58 -39.43
C ASP A 1108 -14.59 21.69 -40.66
N LEU A 1109 -15.49 20.71 -40.56
CA LEU A 1109 -15.86 19.83 -41.67
C LEU A 1109 -16.38 20.64 -42.87
N CYS A 1110 -17.29 21.59 -42.62
CA CYS A 1110 -17.82 22.43 -43.69
C CYS A 1110 -16.73 23.32 -44.31
N ALA A 1111 -15.83 23.90 -43.50
CA ALA A 1111 -14.74 24.75 -43.97
C ALA A 1111 -13.71 23.98 -44.83
N LEU A 1112 -13.56 22.68 -44.59
CA LEU A 1112 -12.72 21.76 -45.38
C LEU A 1112 -13.40 21.21 -46.63
N GLY A 1113 -14.68 21.53 -46.86
CA GLY A 1113 -15.45 21.05 -48.01
C GLY A 1113 -16.16 19.71 -47.81
N GLU A 1114 -16.14 19.15 -46.60
CA GLU A 1114 -16.80 17.90 -46.23
C GLU A 1114 -18.27 18.16 -45.87
N PHE A 1115 -19.05 18.61 -46.85
CA PHE A 1115 -20.39 19.17 -46.61
C PHE A 1115 -21.42 18.17 -46.08
N GLU A 1116 -21.41 16.93 -46.56
CA GLU A 1116 -22.34 15.90 -46.09
C GLU A 1116 -22.05 15.48 -44.64
N ASP A 1117 -20.76 15.35 -44.29
CA ASP A 1117 -20.35 15.07 -42.91
C ASP A 1117 -20.68 16.24 -41.96
N ALA A 1118 -20.52 17.48 -42.44
CA ALA A 1118 -20.92 18.67 -41.70
C ALA A 1118 -22.44 18.70 -41.42
N VAL A 1119 -23.27 18.32 -42.40
CA VAL A 1119 -24.72 18.20 -42.22
C VAL A 1119 -25.04 17.12 -41.19
N ALA A 1120 -24.49 15.91 -41.36
CA ALA A 1120 -24.73 14.80 -40.44
C ALA A 1120 -24.32 15.13 -38.99
N GLU A 1121 -23.17 15.76 -38.79
CA GLU A 1121 -22.71 16.13 -37.45
C GLU A 1121 -23.55 17.27 -36.84
N THR A 1122 -24.06 18.19 -37.68
CA THR A 1122 -24.97 19.24 -37.22
C THR A 1122 -26.33 18.68 -36.81
N GLU A 1123 -26.88 17.74 -37.56
CA GLU A 1123 -28.14 17.06 -37.21
C GLU A 1123 -28.00 16.31 -35.88
N ARG A 1124 -26.90 15.58 -35.68
CA ARG A 1124 -26.60 14.93 -34.40
C ARG A 1124 -26.51 15.93 -33.25
N CYS A 1125 -25.79 17.04 -33.46
CA CYS A 1125 -25.67 18.11 -32.48
C CYS A 1125 -27.05 18.71 -32.14
N LEU A 1126 -27.88 18.99 -33.15
CA LEU A 1126 -29.23 19.53 -32.99
C LEU A 1126 -30.12 18.59 -32.18
N THR A 1127 -30.21 17.31 -32.56
CA THR A 1127 -31.01 16.31 -31.82
C THR A 1127 -30.61 16.28 -30.34
N ARG A 1128 -29.30 16.33 -30.05
CA ARG A 1128 -28.82 16.27 -28.67
C ARG A 1128 -29.12 17.56 -27.90
N ILE A 1129 -28.92 18.73 -28.50
CA ILE A 1129 -29.30 20.03 -27.89
C ILE A 1129 -30.80 20.09 -27.61
N GLU A 1130 -31.65 19.68 -28.56
CA GLU A 1130 -33.10 19.66 -28.39
C GLU A 1130 -33.54 18.74 -27.25
N SER A 1131 -32.94 17.56 -27.15
CA SER A 1131 -33.24 16.63 -26.04
C SER A 1131 -32.81 17.16 -24.67
N THR A 1132 -31.80 18.02 -24.62
CA THR A 1132 -31.21 18.51 -23.35
C THR A 1132 -31.82 19.85 -22.90
N LEU A 1133 -32.00 20.79 -23.82
CA LEU A 1133 -32.41 22.17 -23.53
C LEU A 1133 -33.81 22.52 -24.06
N GLY A 1134 -34.35 21.70 -24.96
CA GLY A 1134 -35.62 21.92 -25.64
C GLY A 1134 -35.47 22.59 -27.01
N ALA A 1135 -36.44 22.32 -27.89
CA ALA A 1135 -36.44 22.77 -29.29
C ALA A 1135 -36.52 24.29 -29.47
N VAL A 1136 -37.06 25.02 -28.49
CA VAL A 1136 -37.19 26.49 -28.54
C VAL A 1136 -35.97 27.22 -27.97
N HIS A 1137 -35.00 26.49 -27.41
CA HIS A 1137 -33.82 27.10 -26.80
C HIS A 1137 -32.98 27.88 -27.82
N PRO A 1138 -32.42 29.07 -27.48
CA PRO A 1138 -31.61 29.86 -28.43
C PRO A 1138 -30.46 29.07 -29.07
N PHE A 1139 -29.81 28.16 -28.34
CA PHE A 1139 -28.76 27.29 -28.90
C PHE A 1139 -29.28 26.26 -29.91
N ALA A 1140 -30.51 25.75 -29.72
CA ALA A 1140 -31.12 24.88 -30.72
C ALA A 1140 -31.38 25.66 -32.01
N GLN A 1141 -31.83 26.91 -31.90
CA GLN A 1141 -32.04 27.77 -33.06
C GLN A 1141 -30.73 28.15 -33.74
N LEU A 1142 -29.65 28.43 -33.01
CA LEU A 1142 -28.32 28.62 -33.59
C LEU A 1142 -27.84 27.38 -34.37
N CYS A 1143 -28.11 26.18 -33.84
CA CYS A 1143 -27.82 24.92 -34.52
C CYS A 1143 -28.67 24.72 -35.79
N ARG A 1144 -29.92 25.15 -35.79
CA ARG A 1144 -30.76 25.16 -37.01
C ARG A 1144 -30.29 26.16 -38.06
N VAL A 1145 -29.87 27.35 -37.66
CA VAL A 1145 -29.25 28.33 -38.57
C VAL A 1145 -28.00 27.72 -39.21
N ARG A 1146 -27.17 27.04 -38.42
CA ARG A 1146 -26.00 26.30 -38.92
C ARG A 1146 -26.38 25.18 -39.88
N LEU A 1147 -27.39 24.40 -39.55
CA LEU A 1147 -27.87 23.34 -40.43
C LEU A 1147 -28.33 23.92 -41.76
N GLY A 1148 -29.00 25.08 -41.76
CA GLY A 1148 -29.34 25.82 -42.98
C GLY A 1148 -28.10 26.19 -43.80
N VAL A 1149 -27.05 26.71 -43.16
CA VAL A 1149 -25.76 27.00 -43.80
C VAL A 1149 -25.13 25.75 -44.42
N HIS A 1150 -25.03 24.65 -43.69
CA HIS A 1150 -24.40 23.42 -44.20
C HIS A 1150 -25.23 22.76 -45.30
N LEU A 1151 -26.56 22.75 -45.19
CA LEU A 1151 -27.47 22.29 -46.25
C LEU A 1151 -27.27 23.10 -47.54
N ARG A 1152 -27.07 24.41 -47.42
CA ARG A 1152 -26.80 25.28 -48.58
C ARG A 1152 -25.49 24.90 -49.27
N TYR A 1153 -24.42 24.67 -48.51
CA TYR A 1153 -23.14 24.19 -49.05
C TYR A 1153 -23.25 22.80 -49.69
N ALA A 1154 -24.10 21.94 -49.16
CA ALA A 1154 -24.45 20.64 -49.75
C ALA A 1154 -25.42 20.73 -50.96
N GLY A 1155 -25.74 21.94 -51.46
CA GLY A 1155 -26.63 22.14 -52.61
C GLY A 1155 -28.13 22.01 -52.31
N ARG A 1156 -28.52 21.82 -51.05
CA ARG A 1156 -29.91 21.67 -50.60
C ARG A 1156 -30.52 23.03 -50.24
N HIS A 1157 -30.70 23.89 -51.23
CA HIS A 1157 -31.06 25.30 -51.02
C HIS A 1157 -32.48 25.55 -50.46
N ALA A 1158 -33.50 24.79 -50.89
CA ALA A 1158 -34.86 24.99 -50.39
C ALA A 1158 -35.00 24.56 -48.91
N PRO A 1159 -34.52 23.37 -48.49
CA PRO A 1159 -34.48 23.00 -47.07
C PRO A 1159 -33.64 23.97 -46.23
N ALA A 1160 -32.51 24.45 -46.77
CA ALA A 1160 -31.67 25.46 -46.12
C ALA A 1160 -32.43 26.76 -45.82
N LEU A 1161 -33.21 27.25 -46.79
CA LEU A 1161 -34.01 28.46 -46.65
C LEU A 1161 -35.12 28.28 -45.62
N GLU A 1162 -35.83 27.16 -45.66
CA GLU A 1162 -36.93 26.86 -44.74
C GLU A 1162 -36.44 26.82 -43.27
N ILE A 1163 -35.43 26.00 -42.99
CA ILE A 1163 -34.93 25.82 -41.63
C ILE A 1163 -34.24 27.09 -41.10
N GLY A 1164 -33.48 27.79 -41.96
CA GLY A 1164 -32.80 29.03 -41.60
C GLY A 1164 -33.79 30.14 -41.28
N THR A 1165 -34.84 30.32 -42.09
CA THR A 1165 -35.85 31.38 -41.90
C THR A 1165 -36.66 31.15 -40.62
N ALA A 1166 -37.07 29.91 -40.37
CA ALA A 1166 -37.78 29.56 -39.15
C ALA A 1166 -36.92 29.82 -37.90
N ALA A 1167 -35.65 29.40 -37.93
CA ALA A 1167 -34.73 29.60 -36.81
C ALA A 1167 -34.38 31.08 -36.57
N GLN A 1168 -34.19 31.86 -37.63
CA GLN A 1168 -33.94 33.31 -37.54
C GLN A 1168 -35.14 34.06 -36.95
N SER A 1169 -36.36 33.68 -37.35
CA SER A 1169 -37.60 34.23 -36.80
C SER A 1169 -37.74 33.92 -35.31
N ALA A 1170 -37.50 32.67 -34.91
CA ALA A 1170 -37.55 32.24 -33.52
C ALA A 1170 -36.48 32.95 -32.65
N LEU A 1171 -35.25 33.11 -33.16
CA LEU A 1171 -34.21 33.89 -32.47
C LEU A 1171 -34.61 35.35 -32.31
N ARG A 1172 -35.18 35.96 -33.36
CA ARG A 1172 -35.61 37.37 -33.35
C ARG A 1172 -36.73 37.60 -32.35
N GLU A 1173 -37.71 36.70 -32.27
CA GLU A 1173 -38.81 36.79 -31.31
C GLU A 1173 -38.30 36.71 -29.87
N ARG A 1174 -37.34 35.81 -29.61
CA ARG A 1174 -36.84 35.56 -28.25
C ARG A 1174 -35.81 36.58 -27.77
N MET A 1175 -34.89 36.99 -28.63
CA MET A 1175 -33.72 37.81 -28.28
C MET A 1175 -33.86 39.28 -28.70
N GLY A 1176 -34.84 39.60 -29.53
CA GLY A 1176 -34.99 40.91 -30.16
C GLY A 1176 -34.09 41.12 -31.38
N SER A 1177 -34.46 42.06 -32.24
CA SER A 1177 -33.76 42.35 -33.51
C SER A 1177 -32.36 42.95 -33.34
N GLY A 1178 -32.06 43.50 -32.16
CA GLY A 1178 -30.76 44.09 -31.84
C GLY A 1178 -29.67 43.06 -31.48
N HIS A 1179 -30.01 41.78 -31.35
CA HIS A 1179 -29.05 40.78 -30.88
C HIS A 1179 -28.06 40.34 -31.99
N PRO A 1180 -26.74 40.23 -31.71
CA PRO A 1180 -25.73 39.78 -32.69
C PRO A 1180 -26.07 38.46 -33.39
N TRP A 1181 -26.62 37.48 -32.66
CA TRP A 1181 -27.04 36.21 -33.27
C TRP A 1181 -28.18 36.32 -34.27
N VAL A 1182 -29.08 37.30 -34.11
CA VAL A 1182 -30.16 37.53 -35.07
C VAL A 1182 -29.60 38.11 -36.37
N MET A 1183 -28.59 38.98 -36.25
CA MET A 1183 -27.85 39.51 -37.39
C MET A 1183 -27.03 38.41 -38.08
N ALA A 1184 -26.36 37.54 -37.31
CA ALA A 1184 -25.66 36.38 -37.85
C ALA A 1184 -26.62 35.45 -38.62
N ALA A 1185 -27.76 35.11 -38.01
CA ALA A 1185 -28.79 34.30 -38.65
C ALA A 1185 -29.33 34.94 -39.94
N ALA A 1186 -29.50 36.27 -39.95
CA ALA A 1186 -29.91 37.01 -41.15
C ALA A 1186 -28.90 36.84 -42.31
N VAL A 1187 -27.58 36.86 -42.03
CA VAL A 1187 -26.54 36.60 -43.05
C VAL A 1187 -26.65 35.18 -43.61
N GLY A 1188 -26.82 34.17 -42.75
CA GLY A 1188 -26.98 32.77 -43.20
C GLY A 1188 -28.23 32.56 -44.07
N VAL A 1189 -29.36 33.15 -43.67
CA VAL A 1189 -30.61 33.10 -44.45
C VAL A 1189 -30.48 33.86 -45.77
N ALA A 1190 -29.81 35.01 -45.77
CA ALA A 1190 -29.55 35.77 -46.99
C ALA A 1190 -28.72 34.96 -48.01
N GLY A 1191 -27.78 34.15 -47.54
CA GLY A 1191 -27.08 33.18 -48.37
C GLY A 1191 -28.02 32.22 -49.10
N ALA A 1192 -28.99 31.63 -48.40
CA ALA A 1192 -29.96 30.71 -49.01
C ALA A 1192 -30.94 31.44 -49.96
N LEU A 1193 -31.34 32.67 -49.65
CA LEU A 1193 -32.14 33.52 -50.54
C LEU A 1193 -31.37 33.87 -51.81
N PHE A 1194 -30.07 34.13 -51.71
CA PHE A 1194 -29.21 34.40 -52.85
C PHE A 1194 -29.12 33.20 -53.82
N GLU A 1195 -28.93 31.99 -53.30
CA GLU A 1195 -28.88 30.76 -54.13
C GLU A 1195 -30.23 30.43 -54.78
N THR A 1196 -31.34 30.79 -54.14
CA THR A 1196 -32.69 30.61 -54.68
C THR A 1196 -33.15 31.76 -55.60
N GLY A 1197 -32.31 32.77 -55.83
CA GLY A 1197 -32.59 33.89 -56.73
C GLY A 1197 -33.44 35.01 -56.14
N ARG A 1198 -33.77 34.97 -54.84
CA ARG A 1198 -34.55 36.00 -54.12
C ARG A 1198 -33.66 37.14 -53.64
N LEU A 1199 -33.05 37.84 -54.60
CA LEU A 1199 -31.94 38.76 -54.35
C LEU A 1199 -32.32 40.03 -53.56
N ASP A 1200 -33.53 40.57 -53.75
CA ASP A 1200 -33.99 41.75 -53.00
C ASP A 1200 -34.10 41.47 -51.49
N GLU A 1201 -34.63 40.29 -51.15
CA GLU A 1201 -34.75 39.85 -49.76
C GLU A 1201 -33.39 39.53 -49.14
N ALA A 1202 -32.48 38.93 -49.92
CA ALA A 1202 -31.10 38.71 -49.50
C ALA A 1202 -30.40 40.04 -49.17
N ALA A 1203 -30.48 41.03 -50.07
CA ALA A 1203 -29.89 42.35 -49.86
C ALA A 1203 -30.49 43.06 -48.63
N ALA A 1204 -31.80 42.93 -48.39
CA ALA A 1204 -32.44 43.50 -47.21
C ALA A 1204 -31.91 42.91 -45.90
N LEU A 1205 -31.72 41.58 -45.83
CA LEU A 1205 -31.18 40.91 -44.65
C LEU A 1205 -29.69 41.20 -44.44
N GLU A 1206 -28.89 41.26 -45.51
CA GLU A 1206 -27.47 41.62 -45.45
C GLU A 1206 -27.27 43.06 -44.97
N LYS A 1207 -28.06 44.00 -45.50
CA LYS A 1207 -28.09 45.39 -45.04
C LYS A 1207 -28.51 45.50 -43.59
N PHE A 1208 -29.56 44.79 -43.19
CA PHE A 1208 -30.01 44.72 -41.80
C PHE A 1208 -28.89 44.25 -40.87
N ALA A 1209 -28.16 43.19 -41.24
CA ALA A 1209 -27.05 42.67 -40.45
C ALA A 1209 -25.89 43.67 -40.36
N ARG A 1210 -25.45 44.25 -41.49
CA ARG A 1210 -24.37 45.26 -41.54
C ARG A 1210 -24.71 46.46 -40.65
N ASP A 1211 -25.87 47.07 -40.86
CA ASP A 1211 -26.30 48.27 -40.12
C ASP A 1211 -26.53 47.94 -38.64
N GLY A 1212 -26.94 46.71 -38.33
CA GLY A 1212 -27.06 46.19 -36.97
C GLY A 1212 -25.74 46.16 -36.22
N TYR A 1213 -24.70 45.56 -36.81
CA TYR A 1213 -23.37 45.52 -36.20
C TYR A 1213 -22.73 46.91 -36.06
N ASP A 1214 -23.00 47.83 -36.99
CA ASP A 1214 -22.55 49.21 -36.88
C ASP A 1214 -23.22 49.93 -35.69
N ARG A 1215 -24.52 49.70 -35.45
CA ARG A 1215 -25.23 50.22 -34.26
C ARG A 1215 -24.70 49.66 -32.94
N LEU A 1216 -24.17 48.44 -32.93
CA LEU A 1216 -23.56 47.83 -31.75
C LEU A 1216 -22.10 48.26 -31.52
N GLU A 1217 -21.57 49.16 -32.34
CA GLU A 1217 -20.15 49.57 -32.32
C GLU A 1217 -19.20 48.38 -32.50
N MET A 1218 -19.62 47.42 -33.33
CA MET A 1218 -18.91 46.17 -33.61
C MET A 1218 -18.35 46.14 -35.03
N ALA A 1219 -17.73 47.25 -35.46
CA ALA A 1219 -17.22 47.42 -36.84
C ALA A 1219 -16.16 46.37 -37.23
N ARG A 1220 -15.42 45.82 -36.26
CA ARG A 1220 -14.42 44.74 -36.47
C ARG A 1220 -15.02 43.33 -36.41
N HIS A 1221 -16.34 43.20 -36.17
CA HIS A 1221 -16.96 41.88 -36.08
C HIS A 1221 -16.85 41.12 -37.41
N PRO A 1222 -16.46 39.83 -37.40
CA PRO A 1222 -16.29 39.06 -38.63
C PRO A 1222 -17.55 39.07 -39.51
N PHE A 1223 -18.73 38.93 -38.91
CA PHE A 1223 -19.97 38.85 -39.68
C PHE A 1223 -20.46 40.20 -40.20
N ARG A 1224 -19.94 41.32 -39.68
CA ARG A 1224 -20.20 42.64 -40.24
C ARG A 1224 -19.50 42.78 -41.59
N ALA A 1225 -18.24 42.36 -41.67
CA ALA A 1225 -17.48 42.34 -42.92
C ALA A 1225 -18.14 41.40 -43.94
N VAL A 1226 -18.49 40.17 -43.53
CA VAL A 1226 -19.21 39.21 -44.38
C VAL A 1226 -20.53 39.79 -44.89
N ALA A 1227 -21.33 40.43 -44.04
CA ALA A 1227 -22.60 41.05 -44.46
C ALA A 1227 -22.38 42.18 -45.48
N ALA A 1228 -21.35 43.01 -45.31
CA ALA A 1228 -21.04 44.10 -46.24
C ALA A 1228 -20.55 43.59 -47.60
N ASP A 1229 -19.64 42.60 -47.59
CA ASP A 1229 -19.10 42.01 -48.82
C ASP A 1229 -20.19 41.24 -49.59
N ASN A 1230 -21.00 40.47 -48.87
CA ASN A 1230 -22.13 39.76 -49.45
C ASN A 1230 -23.17 40.73 -50.03
N LEU A 1231 -23.49 41.84 -49.32
CA LEU A 1231 -24.38 42.88 -49.83
C LEU A 1231 -23.87 43.49 -51.14
N ALA A 1232 -22.57 43.82 -51.22
CA ALA A 1232 -21.98 44.38 -52.43
C ALA A 1232 -22.11 43.42 -53.62
N ILE A 1233 -21.92 42.11 -53.39
CA ILE A 1233 -22.09 41.07 -54.41
C ILE A 1233 -23.57 40.94 -54.82
N THR A 1234 -24.50 40.95 -53.87
CA THR A 1234 -25.95 40.87 -54.13
C THR A 1234 -26.44 42.07 -54.93
N GLU A 1235 -26.04 43.30 -54.55
CA GLU A 1235 -26.39 44.53 -55.26
C GLU A 1235 -25.78 44.60 -56.67
N ALA A 1236 -24.57 44.06 -56.87
CA ALA A 1236 -23.96 43.95 -58.19
C ALA A 1236 -24.77 43.01 -59.10
N LYS A 1237 -25.25 41.88 -58.56
CA LYS A 1237 -26.10 40.92 -59.28
C LYS A 1237 -27.47 41.52 -59.61
N LEU A 1238 -28.09 42.25 -58.67
CA LEU A 1238 -29.36 42.97 -58.88
C LEU A 1238 -29.26 44.01 -60.01
N ARG A 1239 -28.12 44.70 -60.14
CA ARG A 1239 -27.88 45.70 -61.19
C ARG A 1239 -27.53 45.11 -62.56
N GLY A 1240 -27.56 43.79 -62.72
CA GLY A 1240 -27.20 43.13 -63.99
C GLY A 1240 -25.70 43.17 -64.31
N GLY A 1241 -24.83 43.39 -63.32
CA GLY A 1241 -23.38 43.31 -63.50
C GLY A 1241 -22.89 41.90 -63.84
N PRO A 1242 -21.68 41.73 -64.41
CA PRO A 1242 -21.15 40.41 -64.76
C PRO A 1242 -21.02 39.53 -63.52
N HIS A 1243 -21.81 38.46 -63.44
CA HIS A 1243 -21.76 37.49 -62.35
C HIS A 1243 -20.80 36.35 -62.73
N THR A 1244 -19.55 36.43 -62.29
CA THR A 1244 -18.60 35.34 -62.50
C THR A 1244 -18.72 34.28 -61.40
N PRO A 1245 -18.45 33.00 -61.70
CA PRO A 1245 -18.31 31.96 -60.67
C PRO A 1245 -17.26 32.29 -59.60
N GLU A 1246 -16.34 33.20 -59.89
CA GLU A 1246 -15.36 33.71 -58.94
C GLU A 1246 -15.98 34.70 -57.95
N MET A 1247 -16.88 35.59 -58.39
CA MET A 1247 -17.63 36.49 -57.49
C MET A 1247 -18.57 35.72 -56.56
N ALA A 1248 -19.22 34.66 -57.05
CA ALA A 1248 -20.03 33.78 -56.22
C ALA A 1248 -19.17 33.04 -55.16
N ARG A 1249 -17.97 32.59 -55.53
CA ARG A 1249 -17.00 31.98 -54.61
C ARG A 1249 -16.43 32.92 -53.55
N ARG A 1250 -16.51 34.24 -53.77
CA ARG A 1250 -16.07 35.26 -52.79
C ARG A 1250 -17.10 35.58 -51.71
N ARG A 1251 -18.35 35.07 -51.82
CA ARG A 1251 -19.34 35.24 -50.75
C ARG A 1251 -18.89 34.48 -49.51
N GLY A 1252 -18.81 35.19 -48.39
CA GLY A 1252 -18.45 34.61 -47.09
C GLY A 1252 -19.67 34.05 -46.35
N ASP A 1253 -19.43 33.31 -45.28
CA ASP A 1253 -20.47 32.79 -44.39
C ASP A 1253 -20.12 32.96 -42.91
N ILE A 1254 -21.06 32.60 -42.03
CA ILE A 1254 -20.98 32.78 -40.59
C ILE A 1254 -20.33 31.58 -39.89
N ASP A 1255 -19.29 31.85 -39.11
CA ASP A 1255 -18.65 30.90 -38.20
C ASP A 1255 -19.12 31.14 -36.74
N MET A 1256 -20.37 30.79 -36.45
CA MET A 1256 -20.92 30.96 -35.10
C MET A 1256 -20.21 30.03 -34.08
N GLU A 1257 -20.20 30.40 -32.81
CA GLU A 1257 -19.79 29.51 -31.74
C GLU A 1257 -20.93 29.41 -30.71
N LEU A 1258 -21.09 28.24 -30.07
CA LEU A 1258 -21.93 28.17 -28.88
C LEU A 1258 -21.12 28.70 -27.70
N PRO A 1259 -21.64 29.67 -26.94
CA PRO A 1259 -20.92 30.21 -25.77
C PRO A 1259 -20.90 29.18 -24.61
N GLY A 1260 -19.89 29.29 -23.73
CA GLY A 1260 -19.91 28.61 -22.43
C GLY A 1260 -20.89 29.28 -21.47
N VAL A 1261 -21.61 28.50 -20.64
CA VAL A 1261 -22.74 28.97 -19.79
C VAL A 1261 -22.55 28.71 -18.30
#